data_AF-A0A4P6XNE4-F1
#
_entry.id   AF-A0A4P6XNE4-F1
#
_cell.length_a   1.000
_cell.length_b   1.000
_cell.length_c   1.000
_cell.angle_alpha   90.00
_cell.angle_beta   90.00
_cell.angle_gamma   90.00
#
_symmetry.space_group_name_H-M   'P 1'
#
loop_
_entity.id
_entity.type
_entity.pdbx_description
1 polymer ?
#
loop_
_entity_poly.entity_id
_entity_poly.type
_entity_poly.pdbx_seq_one_letter_code
_entity_poly.pdbx_strand_id
1 'polypeptide(L)'
;MNPLNFRQLEDRARDVDPDLRYMALEDFQKHLNGPKTTQLRSVWAFVPLLFNLLADSATEVQNQAVRSFAPLVRHSSDAETAEIVEKLFHAIESTANDSKFSTSVPTLALRSIFTESAAHFGPALSRTILDALLPRIFAPGAMNIDKIEVFIDMARALGRTFALSELLSIVAALIGGAFRENGIIGKRSIIAVDACLPYALNASQDQHAQVLQFFDKVVADVIDLARNCPASLHTTNVLYTLLQVVLAQASETQAISEASLRVVFQEIMTGLRLDSLTEAVDTEDWDIDELIQTNIVRENALITLSGLVSCFTSDAFMCTYASPIFDIVEKFIAYDPLLSQDSGNEDDSGADSEFEFSDDEEIEQFENTGENDVLAAKLRLLALVIIKKVIHEIPFALLALLKELIPGMVVSALGDRSEIVSNEAIITLVAFLRTAATSKRYVRSRAGSDVSMATESAESTPFSIVSKEHIESIEQMVFSTLLSVKNIARFSNTKILIETLVSNYADELEGSFLENLTQAFVTLKLSLQTYPEIVKTYKVLLSFYEFDQIPLALIDYIAEDLGVALSEPSTYHNAVAETLQVCGLLYRTVPRSEKYTEMMNEKFFSAIAQNLQKREYAGDTRQHLLASLADLIIHIDLTPASRQESVRVFEKSLNHEVSVNFTIETMAKVFEQKPTAVDCPELCEVTMKKLMGYLSSSDTSLYMCSFSLLIAMFENTSFVGSSESILRLRDVIFGLMRSSVDSDLIGKGFLLLGLIVKIIPLDKALYELLITLIINTNYTEVDDIDMKPFETMVRQIAHHNTMGSEMLFSIGINCLSLKNFISAKMMALVCDSCKMGDKVDEIERTLLQYMQNPSPQVSADRVVFNIHFLGCMSTVGELKNFTFQEFFEIPKRETNDQICLAAARAMGLCTVRNLDTSLPILLKYYDEASRESASRASLYLIALKQLSREGAWTNGEGALRLIWDTLLTVVSAKEGKLTHKDVLELKLVGDVLSSITEADQEGDYQRKILMIINEFDSNANNEYIIYTVVVIMKQLVGKSTGDFEVQIIELIMSYLTIPDLELKLAIISTLLTGIYNRSLAFAGILDSVVLPAIYEELTAKAEFKKTIPMGPYKYVVDEGLEVRKLSYELISAIISLNSSKTQAVPFAVDEVKVFEVLLEKGLKDQESEIINLTVYNLIQIIQKDDTVLCKIRSQLEMITSLLKLLNRKLRSKASTQETESYEDTLRAVIKLSKVINGAFAANNALTNEWSTFYQELKTKHHLLFSAVDL
;
A
#
# COMPACT_ATOMS: atom_id res chain seq x y z
N MET A 1 -27.29 -23.80 -33.91
CA MET A 1 -26.66 -23.00 -35.00
C MET A 1 -26.08 -23.97 -36.00
N ASN A 2 -26.52 -23.91 -37.26
CA ASN A 2 -25.99 -24.75 -38.34
C ASN A 2 -24.52 -24.36 -38.63
N PRO A 3 -23.66 -25.31 -39.04
CA PRO A 3 -22.35 -24.96 -39.57
C PRO A 3 -22.54 -24.09 -40.81
N LEU A 4 -21.93 -22.90 -40.80
CA LEU A 4 -21.97 -21.95 -41.90
C LEU A 4 -21.34 -22.58 -43.15
N ASN A 5 -22.03 -22.55 -44.30
CA ASN A 5 -21.51 -23.12 -45.54
C ASN A 5 -20.73 -22.05 -46.32
N PHE A 6 -19.40 -22.10 -46.26
CA PHE A 6 -18.51 -21.13 -46.92
C PHE A 6 -18.75 -20.99 -48.43
N ARG A 7 -19.15 -22.06 -49.13
CA ARG A 7 -19.48 -21.97 -50.56
C ARG A 7 -20.72 -21.13 -50.83
N GLN A 8 -21.73 -21.21 -49.96
CA GLN A 8 -22.93 -20.38 -50.08
C GLN A 8 -22.64 -18.90 -49.82
N LEU A 9 -21.69 -18.61 -48.93
CA LEU A 9 -21.22 -17.24 -48.68
C LEU A 9 -20.42 -16.69 -49.85
N GLU A 10 -19.53 -17.49 -50.45
CA GLU A 10 -18.80 -17.11 -51.65
C GLU A 10 -19.74 -16.80 -52.83
N ASP A 11 -20.78 -17.61 -53.03
CA ASP A 11 -21.76 -17.38 -54.10
C ASP A 11 -22.54 -16.08 -53.87
N ARG A 12 -22.97 -15.81 -52.62
CA ARG A 12 -23.64 -14.54 -52.26
C ARG A 12 -22.73 -13.33 -52.38
N ALA A 13 -21.45 -13.49 -52.04
CA ALA A 13 -20.45 -12.43 -52.18
C ALA A 13 -20.06 -12.15 -53.64
N ARG A 14 -20.47 -12.99 -54.61
CA ARG A 14 -20.34 -12.75 -56.06
C ARG A 14 -21.65 -12.31 -56.72
N ASP A 15 -22.72 -12.09 -55.94
CA ASP A 15 -24.03 -11.72 -56.48
C ASP A 15 -23.99 -10.32 -57.12
N VAL A 16 -24.90 -10.05 -58.04
CA VAL A 16 -25.05 -8.74 -58.70
C VAL A 16 -25.62 -7.72 -57.71
N ASP A 17 -26.41 -8.17 -56.72
CA ASP A 17 -27.01 -7.33 -55.68
C ASP A 17 -25.98 -6.93 -54.60
N PRO A 18 -25.69 -5.62 -54.41
CA PRO A 18 -24.74 -5.15 -53.39
C PRO A 18 -25.17 -5.47 -51.95
N ASP A 19 -26.47 -5.54 -51.65
CA ASP A 19 -26.95 -5.85 -50.31
C ASP A 19 -26.65 -7.30 -49.93
N LEU A 20 -26.76 -8.22 -50.89
CA LEU A 20 -26.39 -9.62 -50.71
C LEU A 20 -24.88 -9.79 -50.52
N ARG A 21 -24.05 -9.00 -51.23
CA ARG A 21 -22.59 -8.98 -51.03
C ARG A 21 -22.22 -8.43 -49.65
N TYR A 22 -22.85 -7.34 -49.21
CA TYR A 22 -22.64 -6.77 -47.88
C TYR A 22 -23.03 -7.76 -46.77
N MET A 23 -24.24 -8.34 -46.85
CA MET A 23 -24.72 -9.33 -45.88
C MET A 23 -23.81 -10.56 -45.83
N ALA A 24 -23.27 -11.01 -46.97
CA ALA A 24 -22.33 -12.12 -47.01
C ALA A 24 -21.03 -11.80 -46.25
N LEU A 25 -20.49 -10.58 -46.38
CA LEU A 25 -19.30 -10.16 -45.65
C LEU A 25 -19.58 -9.94 -44.15
N GLU A 26 -20.77 -9.46 -43.78
CA GLU A 26 -21.19 -9.32 -42.38
C GLU A 26 -21.34 -10.69 -41.69
N ASP A 27 -21.99 -11.64 -42.35
CA ASP A 27 -22.11 -13.02 -41.88
C ASP A 27 -20.75 -13.70 -41.75
N PHE A 28 -19.83 -13.45 -42.70
CA PHE A 28 -18.45 -13.93 -42.67
C PHE A 28 -17.70 -13.40 -41.44
N GLN A 29 -17.77 -12.09 -41.15
CA GLN A 29 -17.13 -11.49 -39.97
C GLN A 29 -17.72 -11.99 -38.64
N LYS A 30 -19.06 -12.05 -38.54
CA LYS A 30 -19.74 -12.58 -37.33
C LYS A 30 -19.30 -13.99 -37.00
N HIS A 31 -19.04 -14.81 -38.03
CA HIS A 31 -18.56 -16.16 -37.84
C HIS A 31 -17.12 -16.20 -37.33
N LEU A 32 -16.20 -15.43 -37.93
CA LEU A 32 -14.79 -15.40 -37.56
C LEU A 32 -14.55 -14.87 -36.14
N ASN A 33 -15.39 -13.94 -35.67
CA ASN A 33 -15.27 -13.35 -34.33
C ASN A 33 -15.99 -14.15 -33.21
N GLY A 34 -16.62 -15.29 -33.52
CA GLY A 34 -17.37 -16.10 -32.54
C GLY A 34 -16.47 -16.95 -31.62
N PRO A 35 -16.86 -17.22 -30.35
CA PRO A 35 -16.03 -17.94 -29.37
C PRO A 35 -15.86 -19.46 -29.62
N LYS A 36 -16.42 -20.00 -30.72
CA LYS A 36 -16.43 -21.45 -31.03
C LYS A 36 -15.72 -21.81 -32.35
N THR A 37 -14.97 -20.88 -32.95
CA THR A 37 -14.25 -21.11 -34.22
C THR A 37 -12.93 -21.84 -33.97
N THR A 38 -12.96 -23.18 -33.98
CA THR A 38 -11.75 -24.01 -33.98
C THR A 38 -11.30 -24.29 -35.43
N GLN A 39 -10.12 -23.79 -35.80
CA GLN A 39 -9.32 -24.11 -37.00
C GLN A 39 -10.11 -24.35 -38.32
N LEU A 40 -10.44 -23.26 -39.01
CA LEU A 40 -10.96 -23.30 -40.38
C LEU A 40 -9.79 -23.29 -41.39
N ARG A 41 -9.34 -24.46 -41.85
CA ARG A 41 -8.45 -24.57 -43.05
C ARG A 41 -9.09 -24.03 -44.34
N SER A 42 -10.35 -23.60 -44.31
CA SER A 42 -11.14 -23.19 -45.48
C SER A 42 -11.30 -21.68 -45.67
N VAL A 43 -10.81 -20.83 -44.76
CA VAL A 43 -10.98 -19.35 -44.91
C VAL A 43 -10.12 -18.78 -46.04
N TRP A 44 -8.97 -19.39 -46.32
CA TRP A 44 -8.04 -18.98 -47.38
C TRP A 44 -8.70 -18.88 -48.77
N ALA A 45 -9.68 -19.74 -49.06
CA ALA A 45 -10.41 -19.71 -50.34
C ALA A 45 -11.17 -18.39 -50.58
N PHE A 46 -11.46 -17.65 -49.51
CA PHE A 46 -12.17 -16.36 -49.56
C PHE A 46 -11.25 -15.17 -49.89
N VAL A 47 -9.92 -15.34 -49.79
CA VAL A 47 -8.94 -14.27 -49.99
C VAL A 47 -9.00 -13.66 -51.41
N PRO A 48 -9.00 -14.45 -52.51
CA PRO A 48 -9.13 -13.87 -53.86
C PRO A 48 -10.43 -13.09 -54.05
N LEU A 49 -11.52 -13.51 -53.40
CA LEU A 49 -12.80 -12.83 -53.46
C LEU A 49 -12.75 -11.49 -52.72
N LEU A 50 -12.14 -11.44 -51.54
CA LEU A 50 -11.95 -10.18 -50.80
C LEU A 50 -11.11 -9.17 -51.58
N PHE A 51 -10.03 -9.60 -52.24
CA PHE A 51 -9.23 -8.71 -53.09
C PHE A 51 -10.05 -8.14 -54.27
N ASN A 52 -10.96 -8.92 -54.86
CA ASN A 52 -11.86 -8.42 -55.89
C ASN A 52 -12.88 -7.41 -55.32
N LEU A 53 -13.40 -7.65 -54.11
CA LEU A 53 -14.37 -6.80 -53.45
C LEU A 53 -13.79 -5.47 -52.93
N LEU A 54 -12.45 -5.36 -52.79
CA LEU A 54 -11.80 -4.05 -52.59
C LEU A 54 -12.01 -3.09 -53.76
N ALA A 55 -12.30 -3.61 -54.96
CA ALA A 55 -12.61 -2.84 -56.16
C ALA A 55 -14.12 -2.87 -56.50
N ASP A 56 -15.00 -3.18 -55.54
CA ASP A 56 -16.44 -3.22 -55.75
C ASP A 56 -16.99 -1.85 -56.16
N SER A 57 -18.04 -1.81 -56.97
CA SER A 57 -18.73 -0.57 -57.33
C SER A 57 -19.44 0.12 -56.16
N ALA A 58 -19.79 -0.62 -55.10
CA ALA A 58 -20.50 -0.10 -53.93
C ALA A 58 -19.53 0.15 -52.76
N THR A 59 -19.49 1.39 -52.26
CA THR A 59 -18.59 1.82 -51.17
C THR A 59 -18.85 1.07 -49.87
N GLU A 60 -20.10 0.74 -49.55
CA GLU A 60 -20.45 -0.05 -48.36
C GLU A 60 -19.85 -1.46 -48.41
N VAL A 61 -19.84 -2.08 -49.60
CA VAL A 61 -19.24 -3.40 -49.80
C VAL A 61 -17.71 -3.31 -49.72
N GLN A 62 -17.09 -2.26 -50.26
CA GLN A 62 -15.65 -2.01 -50.12
C GLN A 62 -15.23 -1.85 -48.65
N ASN A 63 -15.95 -1.01 -47.88
CA ASN A 63 -15.70 -0.80 -46.45
C ASN A 63 -15.86 -2.10 -45.65
N GLN A 64 -16.87 -2.91 -45.99
CA GLN A 64 -17.08 -4.19 -45.35
C GLN A 64 -16.03 -5.23 -45.77
N ALA A 65 -15.50 -5.17 -46.99
CA ALA A 65 -14.38 -6.00 -47.43
C ALA A 65 -13.09 -5.66 -46.66
N VAL A 66 -12.79 -4.36 -46.48
CA VAL A 66 -11.67 -3.86 -45.65
C VAL A 66 -11.73 -4.45 -44.23
N ARG A 67 -12.89 -4.33 -43.56
CA ARG A 67 -13.12 -4.86 -42.20
C ARG A 67 -13.06 -6.39 -42.10
N SER A 68 -13.09 -7.10 -43.22
CA SER A 68 -13.04 -8.57 -43.24
C SER A 68 -11.62 -9.12 -43.21
N PHE A 69 -10.60 -8.33 -43.55
CA PHE A 69 -9.20 -8.77 -43.60
C PHE A 69 -8.61 -9.05 -42.22
N ALA A 70 -8.82 -8.17 -41.23
CA ALA A 70 -8.26 -8.38 -39.90
C ALA A 70 -8.79 -9.65 -39.21
N PRO A 71 -10.11 -9.91 -39.12
CA PRO A 71 -10.63 -11.18 -38.61
C PRO A 71 -10.12 -12.40 -39.41
N LEU A 72 -9.95 -12.28 -40.72
CA LEU A 72 -9.43 -13.36 -41.57
C LEU A 72 -7.99 -13.72 -41.21
N VAL A 73 -7.12 -12.72 -40.99
CA VAL A 73 -5.71 -12.93 -40.66
C VAL A 73 -5.54 -13.69 -39.33
N ARG A 74 -6.39 -13.42 -38.32
CA ARG A 74 -6.35 -14.12 -37.02
C ARG A 74 -6.59 -15.64 -37.11
N HIS A 75 -7.15 -16.11 -38.23
CA HIS A 75 -7.43 -17.53 -38.51
C HIS A 75 -6.57 -18.10 -39.66
N SER A 76 -5.62 -17.32 -40.18
CA SER A 76 -4.71 -17.72 -41.25
C SER A 76 -3.36 -18.20 -40.70
N SER A 77 -2.61 -18.99 -41.46
CA SER A 77 -1.24 -19.35 -41.10
C SER A 77 -0.26 -18.21 -41.38
N ASP A 78 0.92 -18.23 -40.74
CA ASP A 78 1.96 -17.19 -40.90
C ASP A 78 2.34 -16.95 -42.38
N ALA A 79 2.48 -18.02 -43.17
CA ALA A 79 2.81 -17.91 -44.60
C ALA A 79 1.69 -17.25 -45.41
N GLU A 80 0.43 -17.60 -45.10
CA GLU A 80 -0.76 -17.02 -45.73
C GLU A 80 -0.92 -15.53 -45.36
N THR A 81 -0.67 -15.18 -44.10
CA THR A 81 -0.69 -13.79 -43.63
C THR A 81 0.38 -12.96 -44.33
N ALA A 82 1.62 -13.47 -44.45
CA ALA A 82 2.70 -12.77 -45.15
C ALA A 82 2.33 -12.52 -46.63
N GLU A 83 1.74 -13.52 -47.32
CA GLU A 83 1.30 -13.37 -48.71
C GLU A 83 0.19 -12.33 -48.87
N ILE A 84 -0.78 -12.28 -47.94
CA ILE A 84 -1.85 -11.26 -47.95
C ILE A 84 -1.24 -9.86 -47.79
N VAL A 85 -0.35 -9.69 -46.81
CA VAL A 85 0.31 -8.41 -46.52
C VAL A 85 1.13 -7.93 -47.72
N GLU A 86 1.92 -8.81 -48.35
CA GLU A 86 2.69 -8.45 -49.55
C GLU A 86 1.82 -8.06 -50.74
N LYS A 87 0.71 -8.78 -50.96
CA LYS A 87 -0.24 -8.47 -52.04
C LYS A 87 -0.97 -7.15 -51.83
N LEU A 88 -1.40 -6.87 -50.59
CA LEU A 88 -2.00 -5.57 -50.26
C LEU A 88 -0.99 -4.45 -50.45
N PHE A 89 0.25 -4.63 -50.01
CA PHE A 89 1.28 -3.61 -50.19
C PHE A 89 1.65 -3.38 -51.66
N HIS A 90 1.71 -4.44 -52.48
CA HIS A 90 1.84 -4.30 -53.93
C HIS A 90 0.65 -3.55 -54.55
N ALA A 91 -0.57 -3.79 -54.07
CA ALA A 91 -1.75 -3.06 -54.53
C ALA A 91 -1.64 -1.55 -54.22
N ILE A 92 -1.11 -1.18 -53.04
CA ILE A 92 -0.81 0.21 -52.68
C ILE A 92 0.19 0.83 -53.67
N GLU A 93 1.28 0.13 -53.99
CA GLU A 93 2.27 0.63 -54.96
C GLU A 93 1.68 0.80 -56.37
N SER A 94 0.73 -0.05 -56.76
CA SER A 94 0.08 0.01 -58.08
C SER A 94 -1.05 1.05 -58.20
N THR A 95 -1.62 1.49 -57.07
CA THR A 95 -2.75 2.43 -57.02
C THR A 95 -2.33 3.86 -56.72
N ALA A 96 -1.02 4.11 -56.57
CA ALA A 96 -0.44 5.39 -56.24
C ALA A 96 -0.86 6.49 -57.24
N ASN A 97 -1.82 7.31 -56.84
CA ASN A 97 -2.18 8.57 -57.49
C ASN A 97 -1.41 9.72 -56.80
N ASP A 98 -0.99 10.73 -57.57
CA ASP A 98 -0.30 11.95 -57.11
C ASP A 98 -1.18 12.91 -56.26
N SER A 99 -2.30 12.44 -55.68
CA SER A 99 -3.20 13.31 -54.92
C SER A 99 -2.75 13.46 -53.47
N LYS A 100 -2.72 14.71 -52.98
CA LYS A 100 -2.29 15.11 -51.62
C LYS A 100 -3.16 14.55 -50.46
N PHE A 101 -4.16 13.72 -50.74
CA PHE A 101 -5.19 13.30 -49.77
C PHE A 101 -5.60 11.80 -49.83
N SER A 102 -4.93 10.96 -50.62
CA SER A 102 -5.35 9.56 -50.76
C SER A 102 -5.03 8.70 -49.52
N THR A 103 -6.06 8.06 -48.94
CA THR A 103 -5.94 6.77 -48.21
C THR A 103 -6.53 5.69 -49.10
N SER A 104 -5.70 5.02 -49.91
CA SER A 104 -6.21 4.02 -50.86
C SER A 104 -6.98 2.90 -50.12
N VAL A 105 -7.99 2.30 -50.75
CA VAL A 105 -8.75 1.17 -50.15
C VAL A 105 -7.82 0.02 -49.70
N PRO A 106 -6.77 -0.35 -50.47
CA PRO A 106 -5.73 -1.27 -50.01
C PRO A 106 -4.94 -0.78 -48.78
N THR A 107 -4.65 0.52 -48.67
CA THR A 107 -4.00 1.13 -47.49
C THR A 107 -4.85 0.91 -46.24
N LEU A 108 -6.16 1.16 -46.32
CA LEU A 108 -7.08 0.97 -45.18
C LEU A 108 -7.16 -0.50 -44.74
N ALA A 109 -7.20 -1.44 -45.70
CA ALA A 109 -7.18 -2.88 -45.42
C ALA A 109 -5.90 -3.31 -44.70
N LEU A 110 -4.74 -2.87 -45.18
CA LEU A 110 -3.46 -3.23 -44.57
C LEU A 110 -3.28 -2.63 -43.18
N ARG A 111 -3.72 -1.39 -42.98
CA ARG A 111 -3.70 -0.75 -41.66
C ARG A 111 -4.60 -1.46 -40.65
N SER A 112 -5.82 -1.82 -41.04
CA SER A 112 -6.76 -2.59 -40.19
C SER A 112 -6.14 -3.93 -39.75
N ILE A 113 -5.39 -4.61 -40.63
CA ILE A 113 -4.64 -5.82 -40.27
C ILE A 113 -3.64 -5.56 -39.15
N PHE A 114 -2.81 -4.51 -39.24
CA PHE A 114 -1.81 -4.21 -38.21
C PHE A 114 -2.42 -3.76 -36.87
N THR A 115 -3.50 -2.97 -36.91
CA THR A 115 -4.12 -2.42 -35.70
C THR A 115 -5.01 -3.43 -34.98
N GLU A 116 -5.84 -4.18 -35.71
CA GLU A 116 -6.82 -5.08 -35.11
C GLU A 116 -6.29 -6.50 -34.89
N SER A 117 -5.23 -6.92 -35.59
CA SER A 117 -4.70 -8.29 -35.49
C SER A 117 -3.29 -8.35 -34.90
N ALA A 118 -2.90 -7.34 -34.11
CA ALA A 118 -1.59 -7.25 -33.45
C ALA A 118 -1.16 -8.55 -32.73
N ALA A 119 -2.09 -9.23 -32.04
CA ALA A 119 -1.81 -10.46 -31.30
C ALA A 119 -1.42 -11.68 -32.17
N HIS A 120 -1.69 -11.64 -33.48
CA HIS A 120 -1.33 -12.71 -34.43
C HIS A 120 0.14 -12.64 -34.86
N PHE A 121 0.78 -11.48 -34.73
CA PHE A 121 2.15 -11.27 -35.21
C PHE A 121 3.19 -11.78 -34.20
N GLY A 122 3.48 -13.08 -34.29
CA GLY A 122 4.62 -13.67 -33.58
C GLY A 122 5.97 -13.24 -34.16
N PRO A 123 7.10 -13.42 -33.43
CA PRO A 123 8.40 -12.87 -33.82
C PRO A 123 8.89 -13.28 -35.21
N ALA A 124 8.65 -14.53 -35.61
CA ALA A 124 9.07 -15.05 -36.92
C ALA A 124 8.27 -14.43 -38.08
N LEU A 125 6.95 -14.30 -37.91
CA LEU A 125 6.07 -13.65 -38.90
C LEU A 125 6.40 -12.16 -39.01
N SER A 126 6.54 -11.48 -37.86
CA SER A 126 6.93 -10.06 -37.82
C SER A 126 8.24 -9.83 -38.56
N ARG A 127 9.26 -10.65 -38.32
CA ARG A 127 10.55 -10.55 -39.02
C ARG A 127 10.40 -10.72 -40.53
N THR A 128 9.62 -11.72 -40.96
CA THR A 128 9.36 -11.98 -42.38
C THR A 128 8.71 -10.78 -43.07
N ILE A 129 7.72 -10.16 -42.42
CA ILE A 129 7.02 -8.98 -42.95
C ILE A 129 7.95 -7.76 -42.97
N LEU A 130 8.73 -7.54 -41.92
CA LEU A 130 9.71 -6.44 -41.87
C LEU A 130 10.76 -6.56 -42.97
N ASP A 131 11.33 -7.75 -43.17
CA ASP A 131 12.33 -8.02 -44.22
C ASP A 131 11.75 -7.77 -45.63
N ALA A 132 10.46 -8.04 -45.84
CA ALA A 132 9.78 -7.82 -47.12
C ALA A 132 9.41 -6.35 -47.38
N LEU A 133 8.92 -5.64 -46.36
CA LEU A 133 8.32 -4.30 -46.50
C LEU A 133 9.29 -3.15 -46.25
N LEU A 134 10.19 -3.23 -45.27
CA LEU A 134 11.10 -2.12 -44.92
C LEU A 134 11.92 -1.62 -46.13
N PRO A 135 12.55 -2.50 -46.95
CA PRO A 135 13.32 -2.05 -48.10
C PRO A 135 12.47 -1.34 -49.17
N ARG A 136 11.17 -1.67 -49.27
CA ARG A 136 10.23 -1.09 -50.24
C ARG A 136 9.63 0.24 -49.75
N ILE A 137 9.39 0.34 -48.44
CA ILE A 137 8.93 1.57 -47.79
C ILE A 137 10.00 2.64 -47.88
N PHE A 138 11.24 2.32 -47.52
CA PHE A 138 12.38 3.25 -47.49
C PHE A 138 13.24 3.22 -48.78
N ALA A 139 12.71 2.65 -49.87
CA ALA A 139 13.37 2.65 -51.17
C ALA A 139 13.66 4.09 -51.65
N PRO A 140 14.74 4.34 -52.41
CA PRO A 140 15.07 5.67 -52.91
C PRO A 140 13.98 6.21 -53.85
N GLY A 141 13.17 7.14 -53.33
CA GLY A 141 12.02 7.80 -53.94
C GLY A 141 11.31 8.69 -52.91
N ALA A 142 10.38 9.57 -53.31
CA ALA A 142 9.64 10.39 -52.35
C ALA A 142 8.74 9.50 -51.47
N MET A 143 8.88 9.61 -50.15
CA MET A 143 7.98 8.99 -49.18
C MET A 143 6.57 9.57 -49.41
N ASN A 144 5.56 8.72 -49.63
CA ASN A 144 4.18 9.17 -49.80
C ASN A 144 3.36 8.92 -48.53
N ILE A 145 2.18 9.55 -48.46
CA ILE A 145 1.29 9.49 -47.29
C ILE A 145 0.84 8.04 -47.01
N ASP A 146 0.54 7.26 -48.05
CA ASP A 146 0.13 5.86 -47.88
C ASP A 146 1.24 4.99 -47.26
N LYS A 147 2.49 5.13 -47.70
CA LYS A 147 3.63 4.37 -47.17
C LYS A 147 3.93 4.72 -45.70
N ILE A 148 3.87 6.00 -45.35
CA ILE A 148 4.21 6.44 -43.98
C ILE A 148 3.13 6.04 -42.97
N GLU A 149 1.84 6.12 -43.34
CA GLU A 149 0.74 5.65 -42.48
C GLU A 149 0.79 4.14 -42.25
N VAL A 150 1.07 3.37 -43.30
CA VAL A 150 1.30 1.92 -43.17
C VAL A 150 2.50 1.64 -42.29
N PHE A 151 3.60 2.37 -42.46
CA PHE A 151 4.79 2.21 -41.63
C PHE A 151 4.52 2.50 -40.15
N ILE A 152 3.77 3.55 -39.82
CA ILE A 152 3.43 3.89 -38.44
C ILE A 152 2.68 2.73 -37.76
N ASP A 153 1.64 2.20 -38.40
CA ASP A 153 0.85 1.09 -37.82
C ASP A 153 1.65 -0.22 -37.82
N MET A 154 2.51 -0.44 -38.82
CA MET A 154 3.45 -1.56 -38.86
C MET A 154 4.49 -1.48 -37.73
N ALA A 155 5.04 -0.31 -37.44
CA ALA A 155 5.99 -0.10 -36.34
C ALA A 155 5.31 -0.37 -34.99
N ARG A 156 4.07 0.08 -34.80
CA ARG A 156 3.29 -0.22 -33.60
C ARG A 156 2.98 -1.72 -33.42
N ALA A 157 2.71 -2.43 -34.52
CA ALA A 157 2.38 -3.86 -34.47
C ALA A 157 3.62 -4.77 -34.37
N LEU A 158 4.68 -4.45 -35.11
CA LEU A 158 5.84 -5.33 -35.33
C LEU A 158 7.14 -4.84 -34.67
N GLY A 159 7.15 -3.62 -34.09
CA GLY A 159 8.37 -2.93 -33.68
C GLY A 159 9.19 -3.62 -32.60
N ARG A 160 8.60 -4.54 -31.83
CA ARG A 160 9.32 -5.40 -30.87
C ARG A 160 10.39 -6.28 -31.52
N THR A 161 10.38 -6.43 -32.84
CA THR A 161 11.33 -7.24 -33.61
C THR A 161 12.36 -6.44 -34.39
N PHE A 162 12.39 -5.11 -34.24
CA PHE A 162 13.43 -4.28 -34.85
C PHE A 162 14.81 -4.59 -34.27
N ALA A 163 15.82 -4.72 -35.13
CA ALA A 163 17.21 -4.71 -34.70
C ALA A 163 17.67 -3.27 -34.42
N LEU A 164 18.60 -3.07 -33.48
CA LEU A 164 19.09 -1.73 -33.12
C LEU A 164 19.65 -0.94 -34.33
N SER A 165 20.39 -1.59 -35.22
CA SER A 165 20.92 -0.94 -36.44
C SER A 165 19.82 -0.54 -37.43
N GLU A 166 18.76 -1.34 -37.53
CA GLU A 166 17.61 -1.04 -38.38
C GLU A 166 16.86 0.16 -37.80
N LEU A 167 16.57 0.12 -36.49
CA LEU A 167 15.88 1.18 -35.78
C LEU A 167 16.62 2.52 -35.91
N LEU A 168 17.94 2.54 -35.71
CA LEU A 168 18.77 3.73 -35.92
C LEU A 168 18.67 4.25 -37.37
N SER A 169 18.76 3.36 -38.35
CA SER A 169 18.68 3.77 -39.77
C SER A 169 17.31 4.31 -40.16
N ILE A 170 16.24 3.70 -39.64
CA ILE A 170 14.85 4.10 -39.85
C ILE A 170 14.60 5.47 -39.23
N VAL A 171 14.98 5.66 -37.96
CA VAL A 171 14.82 6.92 -37.24
C VAL A 171 15.61 8.03 -37.94
N ALA A 172 16.87 7.80 -38.34
CA ALA A 172 17.66 8.77 -39.09
C ALA A 172 17.00 9.15 -40.44
N ALA A 173 16.44 8.17 -41.16
CA ALA A 173 15.74 8.42 -42.42
C ALA A 173 14.46 9.25 -42.21
N LEU A 174 13.68 8.96 -41.17
CA LEU A 174 12.45 9.68 -40.81
C LEU A 174 12.74 11.11 -40.32
N ILE A 175 13.77 11.31 -39.51
CA ILE A 175 14.24 12.65 -39.12
C ILE A 175 14.63 13.45 -40.36
N GLY A 176 15.42 12.85 -41.27
CA GLY A 176 15.77 13.48 -42.53
C GLY A 176 14.55 13.77 -43.41
N GLY A 177 13.50 12.96 -43.35
CA GLY A 177 12.22 13.20 -44.03
C GLY A 177 11.44 14.37 -43.42
N ALA A 178 11.42 14.46 -42.08
CA ALA A 178 10.75 15.52 -41.34
C ALA A 178 11.30 16.92 -41.67
N PHE A 179 12.62 17.05 -41.89
CA PHE A 179 13.25 18.31 -42.29
C PHE A 179 13.18 18.62 -43.79
N ARG A 180 12.99 17.61 -44.65
CA ARG A 180 12.96 17.78 -46.11
C ARG A 180 11.57 18.06 -46.66
N GLU A 181 10.55 17.44 -46.09
CA GLU A 181 9.18 17.48 -46.60
C GLU A 181 8.31 18.45 -45.78
N ASN A 182 7.72 19.45 -46.44
CA ASN A 182 6.79 20.38 -45.79
C ASN A 182 5.36 19.80 -45.75
N GLY A 183 4.56 20.17 -44.74
CA GLY A 183 3.15 19.79 -44.62
C GLY A 183 2.90 18.43 -43.95
N ILE A 184 1.95 17.65 -44.46
CA ILE A 184 1.46 16.42 -43.81
C ILE A 184 2.56 15.35 -43.70
N ILE A 185 3.38 15.18 -44.73
CA ILE A 185 4.43 14.14 -44.78
C ILE A 185 5.50 14.39 -43.71
N GLY A 186 5.93 15.64 -43.53
CA GLY A 186 6.85 16.03 -42.45
C GLY A 186 6.27 15.73 -41.06
N LYS A 187 5.02 16.15 -40.80
CA LYS A 187 4.32 15.87 -39.52
C LYS A 187 4.17 14.37 -39.25
N ARG A 188 3.80 13.57 -40.26
CA ARG A 188 3.72 12.11 -40.14
C ARG A 188 5.08 11.45 -39.94
N SER A 189 6.16 12.03 -40.47
CA SER A 189 7.52 11.55 -40.21
C SER A 189 7.90 11.69 -38.75
N ILE A 190 7.51 12.78 -38.09
CA ILE A 190 7.71 12.97 -36.65
C ILE A 190 6.90 11.92 -35.85
N ILE A 191 5.63 11.69 -36.21
CA ILE A 191 4.80 10.65 -35.56
C ILE A 191 5.38 9.24 -35.79
N ALA A 192 6.01 9.00 -36.95
CA ALA A 192 6.69 7.74 -37.23
C ALA A 192 7.96 7.56 -36.38
N VAL A 193 8.70 8.65 -36.09
CA VAL A 193 9.80 8.62 -35.11
C VAL A 193 9.26 8.25 -33.73
N ASP A 194 8.21 8.94 -33.27
CA ASP A 194 7.55 8.65 -31.98
C ASP A 194 7.10 7.19 -31.87
N ALA A 195 6.51 6.63 -32.92
CA ALA A 195 6.13 5.21 -32.95
C ALA A 195 7.32 4.23 -32.89
N CYS A 196 8.54 4.66 -33.21
CA CYS A 196 9.75 3.83 -33.22
C CYS A 196 10.53 3.87 -31.90
N LEU A 197 10.62 5.04 -31.25
CA LEU A 197 11.46 5.24 -30.06
C LEU A 197 11.15 4.29 -28.88
N PRO A 198 9.89 3.91 -28.57
CA PRO A 198 9.58 2.97 -27.48
C PRO A 198 10.30 1.62 -27.62
N TYR A 199 10.68 1.24 -28.84
CA TYR A 199 11.37 -0.02 -29.11
C TYR A 199 12.88 0.05 -28.92
N ALA A 200 13.45 1.21 -28.56
CA ALA A 200 14.88 1.36 -28.32
C ALA A 200 15.38 0.42 -27.22
N LEU A 201 14.60 0.24 -26.15
CA LEU A 201 14.92 -0.68 -25.05
C LEU A 201 14.98 -2.14 -25.54
N ASN A 202 13.90 -2.59 -26.19
CA ASN A 202 13.80 -3.94 -26.73
C ASN A 202 14.87 -4.24 -27.80
N ALA A 203 15.13 -3.29 -28.70
CA ALA A 203 16.12 -3.43 -29.78
C ALA A 203 17.56 -3.48 -29.24
N SER A 204 17.80 -2.85 -28.08
CA SER A 204 19.08 -2.83 -27.37
C SER A 204 19.29 -4.02 -26.44
N GLN A 205 18.40 -5.03 -26.46
CA GLN A 205 18.44 -6.19 -25.55
C GLN A 205 18.49 -5.74 -24.07
N ASP A 206 17.74 -4.68 -23.73
CA ASP A 206 17.65 -4.06 -22.41
C ASP A 206 18.97 -3.52 -21.84
N GLN A 207 19.99 -3.34 -22.67
CA GLN A 207 21.27 -2.77 -22.24
C GLN A 207 21.16 -1.24 -22.16
N HIS A 208 21.04 -0.70 -20.95
CA HIS A 208 20.90 0.75 -20.72
C HIS A 208 22.01 1.59 -21.39
N ALA A 209 23.26 1.10 -21.43
CA ALA A 209 24.35 1.79 -22.11
C ALA A 209 24.13 1.94 -23.63
N GLN A 210 23.50 0.96 -24.28
CA GLN A 210 23.16 1.03 -25.70
C GLN A 210 21.96 1.93 -25.95
N VAL A 211 20.96 1.91 -25.05
CA VAL A 211 19.81 2.82 -25.10
C VAL A 211 20.25 4.28 -24.93
N LEU A 212 21.17 4.53 -24.00
CA LEU A 212 21.77 5.86 -23.81
C LEU A 212 22.50 6.32 -25.08
N GLN A 213 23.34 5.46 -25.66
CA GLN A 213 24.02 5.77 -26.94
C GLN A 213 23.04 5.98 -28.09
N PHE A 214 21.93 5.25 -28.12
CA PHE A 214 20.88 5.38 -29.12
C PHE A 214 20.23 6.77 -29.03
N PHE A 215 19.76 7.20 -27.85
CA PHE A 215 19.13 8.51 -27.69
C PHE A 215 20.13 9.66 -27.90
N ASP A 216 21.37 9.54 -27.40
CA ASP A 216 22.42 10.53 -27.67
C ASP A 216 22.68 10.68 -29.18
N LYS A 217 22.72 9.56 -29.91
CA LYS A 217 22.88 9.54 -31.37
C LYS A 217 21.70 10.20 -32.07
N VAL A 218 20.47 9.90 -31.66
CA VAL A 218 19.25 10.50 -32.21
C VAL A 218 19.22 12.01 -31.96
N VAL A 219 19.54 12.47 -30.75
CA VAL A 219 19.64 13.91 -30.42
C VAL A 219 20.68 14.59 -31.31
N ALA A 220 21.88 14.00 -31.45
CA ALA A 220 22.91 14.53 -32.33
C ALA A 220 22.45 14.63 -33.79
N ASP A 221 21.81 13.57 -34.31
CA ASP A 221 21.33 13.54 -35.71
C ASP A 221 20.23 14.60 -35.95
N VAL A 222 19.33 14.85 -34.98
CA VAL A 222 18.33 15.92 -35.05
C VAL A 222 18.99 17.30 -35.12
N ILE A 223 19.96 17.58 -34.24
CA ILE A 223 20.63 18.88 -34.17
C ILE A 223 21.49 19.13 -35.41
N ASP A 224 22.25 18.12 -35.85
CA ASP A 224 23.12 18.24 -37.02
C ASP A 224 22.30 18.49 -38.29
N LEU A 225 21.16 17.81 -38.46
CA LEU A 225 20.28 18.05 -39.59
C LEU A 225 19.63 19.44 -39.56
N ALA A 226 19.18 19.89 -38.38
CA ALA A 226 18.61 21.23 -38.21
C ALA A 226 19.62 22.33 -38.60
N ARG A 227 20.89 22.20 -38.19
CA ARG A 227 21.96 23.17 -38.49
C ARG A 227 22.36 23.20 -39.96
N ASN A 228 22.16 22.09 -40.69
CA ASN A 228 22.45 21.98 -42.11
C ASN A 228 21.30 22.50 -43.00
N CYS A 229 20.12 22.73 -42.44
CA CYS A 229 18.97 23.33 -43.12
C CYS A 229 19.01 24.87 -43.04
N PRO A 230 18.41 25.59 -44.01
CA PRO A 230 18.27 27.04 -43.92
C PRO A 230 17.40 27.42 -42.72
N ALA A 231 17.82 28.44 -41.98
CA ALA A 231 17.08 28.94 -40.83
C ALA A 231 15.68 29.43 -41.26
N SER A 232 14.65 28.70 -40.86
CA SER A 232 13.25 29.00 -41.15
C SER A 232 12.38 28.60 -39.96
N LEU A 233 11.20 29.22 -39.80
CA LEU A 233 10.24 28.85 -38.75
C LEU A 233 9.87 27.36 -38.82
N HIS A 234 9.73 26.81 -40.02
CA HIS A 234 9.46 25.40 -40.23
C HIS A 234 10.58 24.51 -39.66
N THR A 235 11.84 24.80 -40.00
CA THR A 235 13.01 24.04 -39.50
C THR A 235 13.09 24.09 -37.98
N THR A 236 12.87 25.26 -37.38
CA THR A 236 12.87 25.43 -35.92
C THR A 236 11.74 24.64 -35.25
N ASN A 237 10.54 24.66 -35.83
CA ASN A 237 9.41 23.88 -35.31
C ASN A 237 9.70 22.36 -35.39
N VAL A 238 10.21 21.87 -36.51
CA VAL A 238 10.59 20.45 -36.66
C VAL A 238 11.67 20.05 -35.64
N LEU A 239 12.67 20.90 -35.41
CA LEU A 239 13.70 20.69 -34.40
C LEU A 239 13.09 20.47 -33.01
N TYR A 240 12.28 21.42 -32.51
CA TYR A 240 11.70 21.29 -31.17
C TYR A 240 10.71 20.14 -31.07
N THR A 241 9.83 19.92 -32.06
CA THR A 241 8.89 18.80 -31.98
C THR A 241 9.59 17.44 -31.97
N LEU A 242 10.68 17.28 -32.74
CA LEU A 242 11.50 16.05 -32.67
C LEU A 242 12.18 15.90 -31.30
N LEU A 243 12.74 16.98 -30.74
CA LEU A 243 13.34 16.94 -29.41
C LEU A 243 12.29 16.60 -28.33
N GLN A 244 11.08 17.14 -28.40
CA GLN A 244 9.98 16.81 -27.48
C GLN A 244 9.65 15.32 -27.49
N VAL A 245 9.50 14.73 -28.69
CA VAL A 245 9.24 13.30 -28.88
C VAL A 245 10.39 12.46 -28.33
N VAL A 246 11.64 12.86 -28.61
CA VAL A 246 12.83 12.15 -28.13
C VAL A 246 12.95 12.19 -26.61
N LEU A 247 12.76 13.36 -25.99
CA LEU A 247 12.84 13.54 -24.54
C LEU A 247 11.73 12.80 -23.81
N ALA A 248 10.51 12.79 -24.35
CA ALA A 248 9.39 12.05 -23.76
C ALA A 248 9.76 10.58 -23.56
N GLN A 249 10.29 9.92 -24.61
CA GLN A 249 10.69 8.51 -24.51
C GLN A 249 11.98 8.31 -23.71
N ALA A 250 12.96 9.22 -23.82
CA ALA A 250 14.21 9.12 -23.08
C ALA A 250 13.99 9.26 -21.57
N SER A 251 13.00 10.06 -21.14
CA SER A 251 12.68 10.27 -19.72
C SER A 251 12.18 9.00 -19.03
N GLU A 252 11.41 8.14 -19.72
CA GLU A 252 10.92 6.86 -19.18
C GLU A 252 12.05 5.90 -18.82
N THR A 253 13.19 6.02 -19.51
CA THR A 253 14.35 5.13 -19.35
C THR A 253 15.55 5.81 -18.70
N GLN A 254 15.44 7.11 -18.39
CA GLN A 254 16.55 7.99 -17.97
C GLN A 254 17.83 7.83 -18.81
N ALA A 255 17.67 7.58 -20.11
CA ALA A 255 18.76 7.14 -20.98
C ALA A 255 19.25 8.27 -21.89
N ILE A 256 19.69 9.38 -21.31
CA ILE A 256 20.29 10.50 -22.05
C ILE A 256 21.49 11.06 -21.29
N SER A 257 22.58 11.36 -21.99
CA SER A 257 23.78 11.88 -21.34
C SER A 257 23.67 13.36 -21.00
N GLU A 258 24.43 13.78 -19.98
CA GLU A 258 24.56 15.19 -19.60
C GLU A 258 25.08 16.07 -20.74
N ALA A 259 25.89 15.52 -21.65
CA ALA A 259 26.37 16.23 -22.82
C ALA A 259 25.21 16.57 -23.78
N SER A 260 24.36 15.59 -24.09
CA SER A 260 23.17 15.80 -24.92
C SER A 260 22.17 16.74 -24.26
N LEU A 261 21.93 16.60 -22.95
CA LEU A 261 21.07 17.50 -22.18
C LEU A 261 21.55 18.95 -22.27
N ARG A 262 22.85 19.19 -22.11
CA ARG A 262 23.44 20.54 -22.24
C ARG A 262 23.24 21.12 -23.63
N VAL A 263 23.40 20.33 -24.69
CA VAL A 263 23.21 20.81 -26.06
C VAL A 263 21.73 21.15 -26.30
N VAL A 264 20.80 20.29 -25.88
CA VAL A 264 19.36 20.56 -25.98
C VAL A 264 18.99 21.82 -25.19
N PHE A 265 19.53 22.00 -23.99
CA PHE A 265 19.31 23.20 -23.18
C PHE A 265 19.81 24.47 -23.88
N GLN A 266 20.95 24.43 -24.56
CA GLN A 266 21.46 25.57 -25.35
C GLN A 266 20.55 25.92 -26.53
N GLU A 267 20.01 24.93 -27.24
CA GLU A 267 19.04 25.16 -28.32
C GLU A 267 17.73 25.77 -27.77
N ILE A 268 17.27 25.33 -26.58
CA ILE A 268 16.13 25.96 -25.89
C ILE A 268 16.43 27.44 -25.58
N MET A 269 17.57 27.74 -24.96
CA MET A 269 17.95 29.12 -24.63
C MET A 269 18.00 30.02 -25.86
N THR A 270 18.48 29.49 -26.99
CA THR A 270 18.54 30.20 -28.27
C THR A 270 17.14 30.52 -28.81
N GLY A 271 16.19 29.60 -28.69
CA GLY A 271 14.80 29.82 -29.11
C GLY A 271 14.01 30.74 -28.20
N LEU A 272 14.28 30.72 -26.89
CA LEU A 272 13.60 31.60 -25.93
C LEU A 272 13.95 33.08 -26.15
N ARG A 273 15.18 33.35 -26.60
CA ARG A 273 15.72 34.71 -26.83
C ARG A 273 15.50 35.63 -25.63
N LEU A 274 15.96 35.21 -24.44
CA LEU A 274 15.70 35.94 -23.19
C LEU A 274 16.17 37.40 -23.22
N ASP A 275 17.24 37.71 -23.95
CA ASP A 275 17.76 39.08 -24.08
C ASP A 275 16.72 40.04 -24.70
N SER A 276 15.95 39.55 -25.69
CA SER A 276 14.90 40.32 -26.37
C SER A 276 13.68 40.63 -25.49
N LEU A 277 13.55 39.99 -24.32
CA LEU A 277 12.46 40.28 -23.37
C LEU A 277 12.71 41.55 -22.53
N THR A 278 13.94 42.05 -22.52
CA THR A 278 14.36 43.21 -21.69
C THR A 278 14.45 44.52 -22.47
N GLU A 279 14.34 44.47 -23.81
CA GLU A 279 14.36 45.65 -24.65
C GLU A 279 12.98 46.34 -24.60
N ALA A 280 12.94 47.57 -24.07
CA ALA A 280 11.75 48.41 -24.14
C ALA A 280 11.57 48.87 -25.59
N VAL A 281 10.73 48.16 -26.34
CA VAL A 281 10.38 48.49 -27.74
C VAL A 281 9.13 49.36 -27.74
N ASP A 282 9.16 50.44 -28.50
CA ASP A 282 8.03 51.35 -28.69
C ASP A 282 6.83 50.58 -29.27
N THR A 283 5.65 50.70 -28.66
CA THR A 283 4.45 49.90 -29.02
C THR A 283 3.97 50.17 -30.46
N GLU A 284 4.38 51.29 -31.06
CA GLU A 284 4.02 51.69 -32.42
C GLU A 284 4.83 50.97 -33.52
N ASP A 285 5.92 50.27 -33.17
CA ASP A 285 6.84 49.59 -34.11
C ASP A 285 6.74 48.04 -34.07
N TRP A 286 5.75 47.46 -33.36
CA TRP A 286 5.61 45.99 -33.26
C TRP A 286 5.02 45.38 -34.54
N ASP A 287 5.82 44.56 -35.22
CA ASP A 287 5.32 43.61 -36.21
C ASP A 287 4.62 42.44 -35.48
N ILE A 288 3.28 42.46 -35.52
CA ILE A 288 2.43 41.44 -34.87
C ILE A 288 2.73 40.05 -35.45
N ASP A 289 3.00 39.95 -36.75
CA ASP A 289 3.35 38.67 -37.38
C ASP A 289 4.70 38.17 -36.88
N GLU A 290 5.68 39.05 -36.68
CA GLU A 290 6.97 38.69 -36.08
C GLU A 290 6.81 38.25 -34.61
N LEU A 291 5.96 38.93 -33.83
CA LEU A 291 5.65 38.55 -32.45
C LEU A 291 4.97 37.18 -32.37
N ILE A 292 3.99 36.91 -33.25
CA ILE A 292 3.33 35.60 -33.33
C ILE A 292 4.36 34.51 -33.62
N GLN A 293 5.19 34.70 -34.64
CA GLN A 293 6.22 33.73 -35.01
C GLN A 293 7.23 33.51 -33.88
N THR A 294 7.66 34.58 -33.22
CA THR A 294 8.58 34.51 -32.08
C THR A 294 7.95 33.78 -30.89
N ASN A 295 6.68 34.04 -30.58
CA ASN A 295 5.97 33.36 -29.49
C ASN A 295 5.75 31.87 -29.79
N ILE A 296 5.49 31.48 -31.04
CA ILE A 296 5.40 30.06 -31.42
C ILE A 296 6.73 29.33 -31.17
N VAL A 297 7.86 29.97 -31.48
CA VAL A 297 9.19 29.42 -31.20
C VAL A 297 9.42 29.30 -29.69
N ARG A 298 9.07 30.34 -28.91
CA ARG A 298 9.15 30.32 -27.44
C ARG A 298 8.26 29.23 -26.82
N GLU A 299 7.04 29.05 -27.33
CA GLU A 299 6.10 28.02 -26.91
C GLU A 299 6.74 26.63 -27.08
N ASN A 300 7.25 26.34 -28.28
CA ASN A 300 7.93 25.08 -28.57
C ASN A 300 9.18 24.86 -27.70
N ALA A 301 9.96 25.92 -27.44
CA ALA A 301 11.13 25.84 -26.56
C ALA A 301 10.74 25.54 -25.09
N LEU A 302 9.68 26.17 -24.56
CA LEU A 302 9.19 25.92 -23.20
C LEU A 302 8.58 24.51 -23.05
N ILE A 303 7.84 24.02 -24.05
CA ILE A 303 7.34 22.62 -24.05
C ILE A 303 8.52 21.65 -24.03
N THR A 304 9.57 21.92 -24.82
CA THR A 304 10.79 21.10 -24.83
C THR A 304 11.50 21.14 -23.47
N LEU A 305 11.56 22.31 -22.83
CA LEU A 305 12.14 22.47 -21.48
C LEU A 305 11.36 21.67 -20.44
N SER A 306 10.03 21.66 -20.50
CA SER A 306 9.18 20.85 -19.61
C SER A 306 9.48 19.34 -19.75
N GLY A 307 9.67 18.85 -20.98
CA GLY A 307 10.13 17.48 -21.23
C GLY A 307 11.53 17.21 -20.68
N LEU A 308 12.45 18.17 -20.84
CA LEU A 308 13.84 18.09 -20.39
C LEU A 308 13.96 17.96 -18.86
N VAL A 309 13.08 18.62 -18.09
CA VAL A 309 13.06 18.54 -16.62
C VAL A 309 12.99 17.10 -16.12
N SER A 310 12.19 16.26 -16.79
CA SER A 310 12.02 14.84 -16.45
C SER A 310 13.27 13.98 -16.72
N CYS A 311 14.24 14.52 -17.44
CA CYS A 311 15.47 13.81 -17.80
C CYS A 311 16.65 14.15 -16.87
N PHE A 312 16.52 15.15 -15.99
CA PHE A 312 17.59 15.53 -15.08
C PHE A 312 17.69 14.60 -13.87
N THR A 313 18.92 14.33 -13.43
CA THR A 313 19.16 13.82 -12.08
C THR A 313 19.04 14.97 -11.07
N SER A 314 18.63 14.68 -9.84
CA SER A 314 18.41 15.72 -8.82
C SER A 314 19.68 16.56 -8.57
N ASP A 315 20.85 15.93 -8.54
CA ASP A 315 22.13 16.63 -8.34
C ASP A 315 22.50 17.53 -9.53
N ALA A 316 22.37 17.01 -10.76
CA ALA A 316 22.68 17.79 -11.96
C ALA A 316 21.78 19.02 -12.09
N PHE A 317 20.49 18.86 -11.80
CA PHE A 317 19.52 19.96 -11.77
C PHE A 317 19.94 21.04 -10.79
N MET A 318 20.17 20.68 -9.52
CA MET A 318 20.48 21.64 -8.46
C MET A 318 21.79 22.39 -8.71
N CYS A 319 22.82 21.72 -9.20
CA CYS A 319 24.14 22.33 -9.41
C CYS A 319 24.25 23.16 -10.69
N THR A 320 23.51 22.82 -11.75
CA THR A 320 23.74 23.39 -13.10
C THR A 320 22.51 24.10 -13.68
N TYR A 321 21.31 23.57 -13.47
CA TYR A 321 20.12 23.99 -14.21
C TYR A 321 19.09 24.77 -13.39
N ALA A 322 19.10 24.67 -12.06
CA ALA A 322 18.09 25.31 -11.19
C ALA A 322 18.02 26.82 -11.39
N SER A 323 19.14 27.54 -11.24
CA SER A 323 19.19 29.00 -11.40
C SER A 323 18.72 29.49 -12.78
N PRO A 324 19.22 28.96 -13.93
CA PRO A 324 18.75 29.43 -15.23
C PRO A 324 17.29 29.04 -15.51
N ILE A 325 16.81 27.89 -15.04
CA ILE A 325 15.39 27.51 -15.19
C ILE A 325 14.49 28.43 -14.36
N PHE A 326 14.90 28.81 -13.15
CA PHE A 326 14.16 29.77 -12.33
C PHE A 326 14.08 31.15 -12.98
N ASP A 327 15.16 31.65 -13.58
CA ASP A 327 15.16 32.92 -14.36
C ASP A 327 14.22 32.86 -15.58
N ILE A 328 14.22 31.74 -16.32
CA ILE A 328 13.27 31.53 -17.43
C ILE A 328 11.83 31.62 -16.93
N VAL A 329 11.51 30.87 -15.88
CA VAL A 329 10.16 30.82 -15.30
C VAL A 329 9.72 32.18 -14.79
N GLU A 330 10.58 32.91 -14.08
CA GLU A 330 10.30 34.26 -13.56
C GLU A 330 9.90 35.21 -14.70
N LYS A 331 10.67 35.24 -15.79
CA LYS A 331 10.39 36.08 -16.96
C LYS A 331 9.10 35.70 -17.67
N PHE A 332 8.83 34.41 -17.83
CA PHE A 332 7.67 33.94 -18.61
C PHE A 332 6.35 33.92 -17.83
N ILE A 333 6.35 33.85 -16.48
CA ILE A 333 5.10 33.98 -15.69
C ILE A 333 4.53 35.38 -15.80
N ALA A 334 5.37 36.41 -15.86
CA ALA A 334 4.95 37.81 -16.01
C ALA A 334 4.89 38.27 -17.48
N TYR A 335 5.02 37.36 -18.44
CA TYR A 335 5.12 37.73 -19.85
C TYR A 335 3.78 38.25 -20.40
N ASP A 336 3.71 39.55 -20.66
CA ASP A 336 2.62 40.20 -21.37
C ASP A 336 3.15 41.36 -22.23
N PRO A 337 3.51 41.11 -23.51
CA PRO A 337 4.16 42.09 -24.37
C PRO A 337 3.23 43.21 -24.83
N LEU A 338 1.90 43.07 -24.66
CA LEU A 338 0.90 44.03 -25.15
C LEU A 338 0.31 44.89 -24.03
N LEU A 339 0.85 44.81 -22.81
CA LEU A 339 0.25 45.44 -21.63
C LEU A 339 0.70 46.89 -21.36
N SER A 340 1.70 47.42 -22.08
CA SER A 340 2.30 48.73 -21.77
C SER A 340 2.04 49.83 -22.81
N GLN A 341 0.92 50.56 -22.66
CA GLN A 341 0.84 52.04 -22.60
C GLN A 341 -0.62 52.51 -22.67
N ASP A 342 -1.39 52.34 -21.58
CA ASP A 342 -2.69 53.04 -21.40
C ASP A 342 -2.76 53.66 -19.98
N SER A 343 -1.64 54.19 -19.50
CA SER A 343 -1.59 55.00 -18.28
C SER A 343 -1.41 56.49 -18.61
N GLY A 344 -2.24 57.02 -19.51
CA GLY A 344 -2.19 58.44 -19.86
C GLY A 344 -3.30 58.89 -20.81
N ASN A 345 -4.38 59.43 -20.22
CA ASN A 345 -5.48 60.21 -20.82
C ASN A 345 -6.71 59.43 -21.30
N GLU A 346 -7.75 59.53 -20.47
CA GLU A 346 -9.13 59.68 -20.92
C GLU A 346 -9.20 60.77 -22.01
N ASP A 347 -9.57 60.42 -23.24
CA ASP A 347 -10.59 61.11 -24.07
C ASP A 347 -10.50 60.73 -25.57
N ASP A 348 -11.64 60.25 -26.07
CA ASP A 348 -12.26 60.54 -27.37
C ASP A 348 -11.85 59.82 -28.68
N SER A 349 -12.94 59.36 -29.33
CA SER A 349 -13.18 59.25 -30.78
C SER A 349 -12.54 58.14 -31.64
N GLY A 350 -13.40 57.14 -31.91
CA GLY A 350 -13.73 56.54 -33.21
C GLY A 350 -12.85 56.75 -34.45
N ALA A 351 -12.51 55.65 -35.11
CA ALA A 351 -12.88 55.38 -36.51
C ALA A 351 -12.30 54.02 -36.95
N ASP A 352 -13.12 53.29 -37.70
CA ASP A 352 -12.78 52.08 -38.42
C ASP A 352 -11.51 52.23 -39.28
N SER A 353 -10.66 51.20 -39.27
CA SER A 353 -9.77 50.91 -40.39
C SER A 353 -9.70 49.40 -40.60
N GLU A 354 -10.68 48.88 -41.33
CA GLU A 354 -10.59 47.60 -42.04
C GLU A 354 -9.39 47.67 -42.99
N PHE A 355 -8.33 46.91 -42.70
CA PHE A 355 -7.26 46.59 -43.65
C PHE A 355 -7.41 45.14 -44.08
N GLU A 356 -7.89 44.97 -45.30
CA GLU A 356 -8.06 43.69 -46.00
C GLU A 356 -6.67 43.17 -46.43
N PHE A 357 -6.23 42.03 -45.86
CA PHE A 357 -5.06 41.27 -46.32
C PHE A 357 -5.47 39.91 -46.89
N SER A 358 -4.69 39.46 -47.87
CA SER A 358 -5.00 38.47 -48.90
C SER A 358 -5.19 37.02 -48.46
N ASP A 359 -6.10 36.33 -49.15
CA ASP A 359 -6.36 34.88 -49.22
C ASP A 359 -5.13 33.98 -48.94
N ASP A 360 -5.04 33.45 -47.71
CA ASP A 360 -4.39 32.17 -47.37
C ASP A 360 -5.20 31.51 -46.23
N GLU A 361 -6.00 30.48 -46.57
CA GLU A 361 -7.04 29.83 -45.75
C GLU A 361 -6.54 29.00 -44.53
N GLU A 362 -5.43 29.37 -43.86
CA GLU A 362 -5.01 28.72 -42.59
C GLU A 362 -5.05 29.65 -41.34
N ILE A 363 -5.57 30.89 -41.48
CA ILE A 363 -5.61 31.88 -40.39
C ILE A 363 -7.04 32.26 -39.93
N GLU A 364 -8.11 31.76 -40.58
CA GLU A 364 -9.52 32.13 -40.29
C GLU A 364 -10.15 31.51 -39.01
N GLN A 365 -9.41 31.36 -37.90
CA GLN A 365 -10.00 31.00 -36.59
C GLN A 365 -9.76 32.02 -35.48
N PHE A 366 -9.27 33.22 -35.80
CA PHE A 366 -8.81 34.20 -34.81
C PHE A 366 -9.48 35.58 -34.92
N GLU A 367 -10.71 35.67 -35.42
CA GLU A 367 -11.32 36.98 -35.73
C GLU A 367 -12.58 37.36 -34.92
N ASN A 368 -12.90 36.76 -33.78
CA ASN A 368 -14.13 37.21 -33.06
C ASN A 368 -14.22 37.07 -31.53
N THR A 369 -13.11 37.10 -30.79
CA THR A 369 -13.18 37.17 -29.30
C THR A 369 -11.98 37.86 -28.65
N GLY A 370 -11.85 39.20 -28.68
CA GLY A 370 -10.94 39.93 -27.78
C GLY A 370 -9.49 39.40 -27.73
N GLU A 371 -8.95 39.07 -28.90
CA GLU A 371 -7.92 38.04 -29.15
C GLU A 371 -6.45 38.37 -28.83
N ASN A 372 -6.13 39.50 -28.20
CA ASN A 372 -4.72 39.89 -28.03
C ASN A 372 -3.93 39.08 -26.97
N ASP A 373 -4.59 38.45 -26.00
CA ASP A 373 -3.91 37.73 -24.89
C ASP A 373 -3.73 36.21 -25.13
N VAL A 374 -4.33 35.65 -26.18
CA VAL A 374 -4.35 34.19 -26.39
C VAL A 374 -2.95 33.60 -26.57
N LEU A 375 -2.04 34.35 -27.20
CA LEU A 375 -0.67 33.91 -27.48
C LEU A 375 0.25 34.03 -26.26
N ALA A 376 0.13 35.11 -25.49
CA ALA A 376 0.94 35.34 -24.29
C ALA A 376 0.52 34.43 -23.13
N ALA A 377 -0.79 34.17 -22.98
CA ALA A 377 -1.33 33.27 -21.95
C ALA A 377 -0.76 31.86 -22.02
N LYS A 378 -0.48 31.32 -23.22
CA LYS A 378 0.13 30.00 -23.38
C LYS A 378 1.56 29.93 -22.80
N LEU A 379 2.35 31.00 -22.95
CA LEU A 379 3.70 31.04 -22.41
C LEU A 379 3.69 31.13 -20.88
N ARG A 380 2.79 31.94 -20.30
CA ARG A 380 2.55 32.01 -18.86
C ARG A 380 2.09 30.66 -18.30
N LEU A 381 1.18 29.97 -18.99
CA LEU A 381 0.74 28.61 -18.67
C LEU A 381 1.93 27.63 -18.61
N LEU A 382 2.78 27.62 -19.64
CA LEU A 382 3.91 26.69 -19.71
C LEU A 382 4.94 26.94 -18.61
N ALA A 383 5.15 28.19 -18.20
CA ALA A 383 6.03 28.50 -17.08
C ALA A 383 5.51 27.90 -15.76
N LEU A 384 4.20 27.94 -15.51
CA LEU A 384 3.56 27.27 -14.36
C LEU A 384 3.69 25.74 -14.44
N VAL A 385 3.48 25.17 -15.64
CA VAL A 385 3.65 23.72 -15.88
C VAL A 385 5.07 23.27 -15.55
N ILE A 386 6.09 24.06 -15.93
CA ILE A 386 7.50 23.78 -15.62
C ILE A 386 7.73 23.76 -14.11
N ILE A 387 7.21 24.75 -13.36
CA ILE A 387 7.30 24.75 -11.88
C ILE A 387 6.67 23.49 -11.30
N LYS A 388 5.43 23.19 -11.70
CA LYS A 388 4.71 22.00 -11.24
C LYS A 388 5.51 20.73 -11.50
N LYS A 389 6.12 20.63 -12.68
CA LYS A 389 6.96 19.49 -13.06
C LYS A 389 8.24 19.41 -12.22
N VAL A 390 8.90 20.54 -11.96
CA VAL A 390 10.08 20.59 -11.07
C VAL A 390 9.72 20.14 -9.66
N ILE A 391 8.59 20.60 -9.10
CA ILE A 391 8.13 20.20 -7.75
C ILE A 391 7.84 18.69 -7.69
N HIS A 392 7.26 18.11 -8.75
CA HIS A 392 6.90 16.70 -8.80
C HIS A 392 8.11 15.77 -9.00
N GLU A 393 8.96 16.07 -9.97
CA GLU A 393 10.12 15.23 -10.32
C GLU A 393 11.32 15.46 -9.39
N ILE A 394 11.44 16.67 -8.80
CA ILE A 394 12.59 17.07 -7.97
C ILE A 394 12.11 17.81 -6.70
N PRO A 395 11.44 17.13 -5.73
CA PRO A 395 10.86 17.78 -4.56
C PRO A 395 11.83 18.58 -3.69
N PHE A 396 13.12 18.20 -3.66
CA PHE A 396 14.16 18.90 -2.90
C PHE A 396 14.48 20.31 -3.44
N ALA A 397 14.13 20.59 -4.71
CA ALA A 397 14.28 21.92 -5.30
C ALA A 397 13.36 22.96 -4.67
N LEU A 398 12.31 22.54 -3.94
CA LEU A 398 11.32 23.43 -3.33
C LEU A 398 11.95 24.49 -2.41
N LEU A 399 12.96 24.13 -1.61
CA LEU A 399 13.61 25.10 -0.71
C LEU A 399 14.39 26.17 -1.48
N ALA A 400 14.96 25.83 -2.64
CA ALA A 400 15.62 26.81 -3.49
C ALA A 400 14.59 27.71 -4.16
N LEU A 401 13.50 27.14 -4.68
CA LEU A 401 12.41 27.89 -5.31
C LEU A 401 11.71 28.85 -4.33
N LEU A 402 11.58 28.46 -3.06
CA LEU A 402 11.03 29.30 -1.99
C LEU A 402 11.85 30.57 -1.69
N LYS A 403 13.12 30.61 -2.08
CA LYS A 403 13.98 31.79 -1.89
C LYS A 403 13.89 32.79 -3.04
N GLU A 404 13.26 32.39 -4.15
CA GLU A 404 13.06 33.23 -5.33
C GLU A 404 11.72 33.99 -5.23
N LEU A 405 11.47 34.92 -6.16
CA LEU A 405 10.20 35.66 -6.25
C LEU A 405 9.03 34.80 -6.78
N ILE A 406 9.35 33.62 -7.32
CA ILE A 406 8.44 32.71 -8.01
C ILE A 406 7.17 32.38 -7.19
N PRO A 407 7.22 32.01 -5.89
CA PRO A 407 6.00 31.70 -5.13
C PRO A 407 4.99 32.86 -5.13
N GLY A 408 5.45 34.10 -4.93
CA GLY A 408 4.59 35.27 -4.97
C GLY A 408 3.96 35.49 -6.36
N MET A 409 4.72 35.22 -7.42
CA MET A 409 4.21 35.29 -8.80
C MET A 409 3.16 34.22 -9.07
N VAL A 410 3.34 32.98 -8.60
CA VAL A 410 2.32 31.91 -8.71
C VAL A 410 1.03 32.30 -7.99
N VAL A 411 1.12 32.94 -6.82
CA VAL A 411 -0.06 33.47 -6.11
C VAL A 411 -0.75 34.57 -6.91
N SER A 412 0.01 35.50 -7.52
CA SER A 412 -0.55 36.53 -8.38
C SER A 412 -1.24 35.96 -9.63
N ALA A 413 -0.71 34.89 -10.20
CA ALA A 413 -1.26 34.19 -11.37
C ALA A 413 -2.61 33.50 -11.09
N LEU A 414 -3.04 33.37 -9.83
CA LEU A 414 -4.41 32.96 -9.52
C LEU A 414 -5.44 33.94 -10.10
N GLY A 415 -5.09 35.23 -10.18
CA GLY A 415 -5.95 36.28 -10.73
C GLY A 415 -5.78 36.56 -12.21
N ASP A 416 -5.17 35.63 -12.96
CA ASP A 416 -4.94 35.80 -14.38
C ASP A 416 -6.25 36.02 -15.16
N ARG A 417 -6.17 36.87 -16.20
CA ARG A 417 -7.23 37.13 -17.17
C ARG A 417 -7.62 35.84 -17.88
N SER A 418 -6.63 35.03 -18.21
CA SER A 418 -6.81 33.76 -18.88
C SER A 418 -7.19 32.65 -17.89
N GLU A 419 -8.31 31.99 -18.17
CA GLU A 419 -8.82 30.90 -17.32
C GLU A 419 -7.88 29.70 -17.29
N ILE A 420 -7.22 29.36 -18.40
CA ILE A 420 -6.27 28.25 -18.46
C ILE A 420 -5.04 28.51 -17.57
N VAL A 421 -4.53 29.74 -17.53
CA VAL A 421 -3.37 30.12 -16.70
C VAL A 421 -3.75 30.09 -15.22
N SER A 422 -4.87 30.71 -14.86
CA SER A 422 -5.38 30.73 -13.48
C SER A 422 -5.64 29.31 -12.94
N ASN A 423 -6.26 28.44 -13.74
CA ASN A 423 -6.50 27.04 -13.35
C ASN A 423 -5.20 26.28 -13.11
N GLU A 424 -4.20 26.44 -13.97
CA GLU A 424 -2.89 25.80 -13.79
C GLU A 424 -2.13 26.40 -12.59
N ALA A 425 -2.28 27.70 -12.31
CA ALA A 425 -1.72 28.33 -11.12
C ALA A 425 -2.30 27.72 -9.84
N ILE A 426 -3.62 27.46 -9.80
CA ILE A 426 -4.27 26.76 -8.67
C ILE A 426 -3.65 25.37 -8.48
N ILE A 427 -3.53 24.59 -9.55
CA ILE A 427 -2.99 23.21 -9.50
C ILE A 427 -1.52 23.22 -9.05
N THR A 428 -0.72 24.14 -9.58
CA THR A 428 0.69 24.32 -9.23
C THR A 428 0.84 24.70 -7.76
N LEU A 429 0.00 25.62 -7.28
CA LEU A 429 -0.01 26.05 -5.88
C LEU A 429 -0.43 24.90 -4.94
N VAL A 430 -1.41 24.07 -5.33
CA VAL A 430 -1.78 22.88 -4.56
C VAL A 430 -0.60 21.91 -4.43
N ALA A 431 0.12 21.64 -5.52
CA ALA A 431 1.31 20.78 -5.49
C ALA A 431 2.41 21.35 -4.58
N PHE A 432 2.63 22.66 -4.67
CA PHE A 432 3.56 23.41 -3.84
C PHE A 432 3.21 23.30 -2.34
N LEU A 433 1.96 23.60 -1.96
CA LEU A 433 1.49 23.55 -0.57
C LEU A 433 1.58 22.14 0.04
N ARG A 434 1.21 21.10 -0.72
CA ARG A 434 1.28 19.71 -0.28
C ARG A 434 2.72 19.25 -0.07
N THR A 435 3.61 19.59 -0.99
CA THR A 435 5.03 19.24 -0.89
C THR A 435 5.66 19.95 0.30
N ALA A 436 5.37 21.23 0.52
CA ALA A 436 5.83 21.97 1.70
C ALA A 436 5.31 21.33 3.01
N ALA A 437 4.03 20.92 3.05
CA ALA A 437 3.41 20.30 4.22
C ALA A 437 4.05 18.97 4.64
N THR A 438 4.72 18.24 3.74
CA THR A 438 5.47 17.02 4.11
C THR A 438 6.57 17.29 5.15
N SER A 439 7.16 18.50 5.12
CA SER A 439 8.17 18.91 6.10
C SER A 439 7.62 19.15 7.52
N LYS A 440 6.30 19.35 7.67
CA LYS A 440 5.61 19.54 8.96
C LYS A 440 5.75 18.33 9.89
N ARG A 441 5.82 17.10 9.33
CA ARG A 441 5.91 15.85 10.11
C ARG A 441 7.24 15.69 10.84
N TYR A 442 8.33 16.22 10.29
CA TYR A 442 9.66 16.20 10.91
C TYR A 442 9.74 17.11 12.15
N VAL A 443 8.89 18.13 12.23
CA VAL A 443 8.87 19.08 13.36
C VAL A 443 8.08 18.51 14.55
N ARG A 444 6.97 17.81 14.30
CA ARG A 444 6.15 17.21 15.38
C ARG A 444 6.87 16.09 16.14
N SER A 445 7.83 15.39 15.53
CA SER A 445 8.61 14.34 16.22
C SER A 445 9.60 14.89 17.25
N ARG A 446 9.79 16.22 17.35
CA ARG A 446 10.79 16.87 18.23
C ARG A 446 10.20 17.81 19.27
N ALA A 447 8.87 17.93 19.35
CA ALA A 447 8.18 18.92 20.18
C ALA A 447 8.33 18.72 21.71
N GLY A 448 8.96 17.62 22.17
CA GLY A 448 9.27 17.37 23.58
C GLY A 448 10.70 17.69 24.02
N SER A 449 11.55 18.25 23.15
CA SER A 449 12.94 18.57 23.51
C SER A 449 13.06 20.00 24.03
N ASP A 450 13.22 20.12 25.34
CA ASP A 450 13.54 21.37 26.04
C ASP A 450 15.03 21.70 25.80
N VAL A 451 15.40 22.10 24.57
CA VAL A 451 16.75 22.57 24.24
C VAL A 451 16.71 23.76 23.29
N SER A 452 16.92 24.92 23.89
CA SER A 452 17.10 26.27 23.34
C SER A 452 18.34 26.45 22.43
N MET A 453 18.73 25.45 21.63
CA MET A 453 19.91 25.49 20.74
C MET A 453 19.67 24.94 19.32
N ALA A 454 18.42 24.69 18.90
CA ALA A 454 18.09 24.21 17.55
C ALA A 454 17.08 25.10 16.78
N THR A 455 17.00 26.39 17.11
CA THR A 455 16.00 27.31 16.55
C THR A 455 16.24 27.66 15.08
N GLU A 456 17.49 27.63 14.59
CA GLU A 456 17.77 28.05 13.21
C GLU A 456 17.33 27.04 12.14
N SER A 457 17.36 25.72 12.42
CA SER A 457 17.00 24.69 11.42
C SER A 457 15.49 24.43 11.29
N ALA A 458 14.70 24.76 12.31
CA ALA A 458 13.25 24.60 12.28
C ALA A 458 12.55 25.78 11.59
N GLU A 459 13.15 26.98 11.64
CA GLU A 459 12.60 28.18 10.99
C GLU A 459 12.79 28.18 9.47
N SER A 460 13.75 27.42 8.93
CA SER A 460 14.08 27.37 7.50
C SER A 460 13.43 26.20 6.74
N THR A 461 12.43 25.52 7.31
CA THR A 461 11.74 24.43 6.62
C THR A 461 10.79 24.97 5.55
N PRO A 462 10.52 24.22 4.46
CA PRO A 462 9.53 24.64 3.47
C PRO A 462 8.16 24.98 4.05
N PHE A 463 7.68 24.21 5.06
CA PHE A 463 6.42 24.50 5.73
C PHE A 463 6.43 25.85 6.45
N SER A 464 7.49 26.16 7.20
CA SER A 464 7.57 27.40 8.01
C SER A 464 7.71 28.66 7.16
N ILE A 465 8.35 28.57 6.00
CA ILE A 465 8.43 29.70 5.05
C ILE A 465 7.05 29.96 4.44
N VAL A 466 6.39 28.91 3.93
CA VAL A 466 5.06 29.04 3.33
C VAL A 466 4.03 29.58 4.33
N SER A 467 4.04 29.06 5.57
CA SER A 467 3.09 29.49 6.59
C SER A 467 3.23 30.97 6.95
N LYS A 468 4.46 31.49 7.04
CA LYS A 468 4.74 32.88 7.40
C LYS A 468 4.56 33.88 6.25
N GLU A 469 4.92 33.50 5.03
CA GLU A 469 5.10 34.48 3.93
C GLU A 469 4.00 34.42 2.86
N HIS A 470 3.23 33.33 2.75
CA HIS A 470 2.34 33.13 1.60
C HIS A 470 0.87 32.83 1.94
N ILE A 471 0.57 32.25 3.10
CA ILE A 471 -0.82 31.82 3.43
C ILE A 471 -1.81 33.00 3.39
N GLU A 472 -1.47 34.15 3.97
CA GLU A 472 -2.34 35.34 3.98
C GLU A 472 -2.65 35.83 2.55
N SER A 473 -1.63 35.93 1.69
CA SER A 473 -1.84 36.36 0.29
C SER A 473 -2.66 35.35 -0.51
N ILE A 474 -2.49 34.05 -0.25
CA ILE A 474 -3.30 33.00 -0.89
C ILE A 474 -4.77 33.14 -0.46
N GLU A 475 -5.03 33.33 0.84
CA GLU A 475 -6.37 33.54 1.38
C GLU A 475 -7.07 34.74 0.71
N GLN A 476 -6.37 35.87 0.62
CA GLN A 476 -6.89 37.07 -0.03
C GLN A 476 -7.25 36.81 -1.50
N MET A 477 -6.41 36.10 -2.25
CA MET A 477 -6.69 35.75 -3.65
C MET A 477 -7.86 34.77 -3.81
N VAL A 478 -8.02 33.82 -2.89
CA VAL A 478 -9.15 32.88 -2.89
C VAL A 478 -10.48 33.63 -2.80
N PHE A 479 -10.61 34.59 -1.88
CA PHE A 479 -11.88 35.30 -1.68
C PHE A 479 -12.09 36.49 -2.62
N SER A 480 -11.06 37.28 -2.89
CA SER A 480 -11.18 38.47 -3.75
C SER A 480 -11.36 38.12 -5.23
N THR A 481 -10.77 37.00 -5.67
CA THR A 481 -10.62 36.70 -7.09
C THR A 481 -11.27 35.38 -7.48
N LEU A 482 -10.90 34.26 -6.83
CA LEU A 482 -11.36 32.93 -7.25
C LEU A 482 -12.84 32.68 -6.91
N LEU A 483 -13.25 32.96 -5.67
CA LEU A 483 -14.65 32.85 -5.21
C LEU A 483 -15.44 34.13 -5.55
N SER A 484 -15.43 34.51 -6.81
CA SER A 484 -16.22 35.63 -7.35
C SER A 484 -17.26 35.14 -8.35
N VAL A 485 -18.31 35.95 -8.57
CA VAL A 485 -19.37 35.62 -9.55
C VAL A 485 -18.80 35.44 -10.96
N LYS A 486 -17.71 36.16 -11.30
CA LYS A 486 -17.05 36.07 -12.61
C LYS A 486 -16.26 34.77 -12.79
N ASN A 487 -15.62 34.27 -11.73
CA ASN A 487 -14.67 33.15 -11.81
C ASN A 487 -15.22 31.82 -11.26
N ILE A 488 -16.51 31.74 -10.96
CA ILE A 488 -17.12 30.55 -10.34
C ILE A 488 -17.00 29.27 -11.16
N ALA A 489 -16.84 29.38 -12.49
CA ALA A 489 -16.55 28.24 -13.37
C ALA A 489 -15.29 27.47 -12.94
N ARG A 490 -14.33 28.14 -12.28
CA ARG A 490 -13.06 27.57 -11.80
C ARG A 490 -13.18 26.82 -10.47
N PHE A 491 -14.38 26.76 -9.87
CA PHE A 491 -14.60 26.22 -8.52
C PHE A 491 -14.09 24.78 -8.33
N SER A 492 -14.17 23.94 -9.37
CA SER A 492 -13.67 22.56 -9.32
C SER A 492 -12.19 22.47 -8.92
N ASN A 493 -11.37 23.45 -9.33
CA ASN A 493 -9.96 23.55 -8.92
C ASN A 493 -9.82 24.32 -7.60
N THR A 494 -10.54 25.44 -7.44
CA THR A 494 -10.50 26.27 -6.24
C THR A 494 -10.83 25.48 -4.97
N LYS A 495 -11.80 24.56 -5.02
CA LYS A 495 -12.14 23.72 -3.87
C LYS A 495 -10.98 22.84 -3.40
N ILE A 496 -10.16 22.33 -4.33
CA ILE A 496 -8.98 21.50 -4.00
C ILE A 496 -7.93 22.35 -3.26
N LEU A 497 -7.79 23.62 -3.64
CA LEU A 497 -6.94 24.57 -2.93
C LEU A 497 -7.46 24.84 -1.51
N ILE A 498 -8.76 25.12 -1.36
CA ILE A 498 -9.41 25.31 -0.04
C ILE A 498 -9.23 24.06 0.83
N GLU A 499 -9.49 22.87 0.30
CA GLU A 499 -9.29 21.60 0.99
C GLU A 499 -7.83 21.40 1.44
N THR A 500 -6.86 21.80 0.61
CA THR A 500 -5.43 21.70 0.91
C THR A 500 -5.00 22.70 1.98
N LEU A 501 -5.55 23.92 1.96
CA LEU A 501 -5.31 24.94 2.99
C LEU A 501 -5.83 24.48 4.35
N VAL A 502 -7.10 24.05 4.42
CA VAL A 502 -7.69 23.60 5.69
C VAL A 502 -6.96 22.35 6.23
N SER A 503 -6.71 21.34 5.38
CA SER A 503 -6.12 20.08 5.86
C SER A 503 -4.67 20.20 6.37
N ASN A 504 -3.89 21.15 5.85
CA ASN A 504 -2.45 21.26 6.17
C ASN A 504 -2.10 22.51 6.98
N TYR A 505 -2.89 23.58 6.86
CA TYR A 505 -2.61 24.92 7.38
C TYR A 505 -3.77 25.51 8.21
N ALA A 506 -4.76 24.71 8.68
CA ALA A 506 -5.89 25.22 9.48
C ALA A 506 -5.51 26.15 10.64
N ASP A 507 -4.42 25.85 11.34
CA ASP A 507 -3.92 26.63 12.49
C ASP A 507 -3.32 28.00 12.08
N GLU A 508 -2.95 28.16 10.81
CA GLU A 508 -2.26 29.34 10.25
C GLU A 508 -3.20 30.24 9.42
N LEU A 509 -4.47 29.87 9.25
CA LEU A 509 -5.46 30.65 8.52
C LEU A 509 -5.99 31.82 9.36
N GLU A 510 -6.45 32.91 8.73
CA GLU A 510 -7.03 34.02 9.46
C GLU A 510 -8.31 33.59 10.21
N GLY A 511 -8.58 34.23 11.35
CA GLY A 511 -9.83 33.99 12.10
C GLY A 511 -11.09 34.34 11.31
N SER A 512 -10.98 35.17 10.26
CA SER A 512 -12.09 35.54 9.37
C SER A 512 -12.34 34.54 8.23
N PHE A 513 -11.43 33.58 8.00
CA PHE A 513 -11.47 32.65 6.87
C PHE A 513 -12.82 31.92 6.75
N LEU A 514 -13.31 31.36 7.86
CA LEU A 514 -14.57 30.60 7.87
C LEU A 514 -15.79 31.50 7.66
N GLU A 515 -15.77 32.74 8.14
CA GLU A 515 -16.86 33.71 7.91
C GLU A 515 -16.94 34.09 6.42
N ASN A 516 -15.79 34.38 5.81
CA ASN A 516 -15.68 34.67 4.38
C ASN A 516 -16.12 33.49 3.52
N LEU A 517 -15.70 32.27 3.89
CA LEU A 517 -16.12 31.04 3.23
C LEU A 517 -17.64 30.83 3.34
N THR A 518 -18.22 31.10 4.51
CA THR A 518 -19.67 31.03 4.72
C THR A 518 -20.41 31.99 3.78
N GLN A 519 -19.96 33.24 3.71
CA GLN A 519 -20.56 34.24 2.83
C GLN A 519 -20.45 33.84 1.36
N ALA A 520 -19.32 33.27 0.93
CA ALA A 520 -19.11 32.78 -0.42
C ALA A 520 -20.07 31.62 -0.77
N PHE A 521 -20.21 30.61 0.11
CA PHE A 521 -21.11 29.48 -0.09
C PHE A 521 -22.57 29.92 -0.28
N VAL A 522 -23.03 30.85 0.56
CA VAL A 522 -24.39 31.39 0.49
C VAL A 522 -24.59 32.25 -0.76
N THR A 523 -23.66 33.17 -1.05
CA THR A 523 -23.79 34.12 -2.16
C THR A 523 -23.72 33.43 -3.52
N LEU A 524 -22.82 32.45 -3.67
CA LEU A 524 -22.57 31.74 -4.92
C LEU A 524 -23.40 30.46 -5.06
N LYS A 525 -24.18 30.09 -4.03
CA LYS A 525 -25.03 28.88 -3.98
C LYS A 525 -24.23 27.60 -4.30
N LEU A 526 -23.10 27.44 -3.63
CA LEU A 526 -22.22 26.28 -3.77
C LEU A 526 -22.80 25.09 -2.99
N SER A 527 -23.50 24.19 -3.69
CA SER A 527 -24.18 23.05 -3.07
C SER A 527 -23.90 21.73 -3.80
N LEU A 528 -24.30 20.60 -3.23
CA LEU A 528 -24.22 19.27 -3.85
C LEU A 528 -24.94 19.17 -5.19
N GLN A 529 -25.99 19.97 -5.38
CA GLN A 529 -26.75 20.02 -6.62
C GLN A 529 -25.94 20.70 -7.74
N THR A 530 -25.22 21.77 -7.42
CA THR A 530 -24.42 22.55 -8.38
C THR A 530 -23.04 21.92 -8.60
N TYR A 531 -22.40 21.42 -7.53
CA TYR A 531 -21.07 20.82 -7.53
C TYR A 531 -21.04 19.58 -6.62
N PRO A 532 -21.33 18.37 -7.14
CA PRO A 532 -21.40 17.15 -6.31
C PRO A 532 -20.14 16.84 -5.50
N GLU A 533 -18.97 17.27 -5.99
CA GLU A 533 -17.70 17.04 -5.30
C GLU A 533 -17.45 17.96 -4.10
N ILE A 534 -18.33 18.94 -3.83
CA ILE A 534 -18.23 19.84 -2.67
C ILE A 534 -18.32 19.09 -1.32
N VAL A 535 -18.88 17.88 -1.35
CA VAL A 535 -18.92 16.96 -0.21
C VAL A 535 -17.54 16.72 0.39
N LYS A 536 -16.47 16.74 -0.42
CA LYS A 536 -15.10 16.59 0.04
C LYS A 536 -14.66 17.79 0.86
N THR A 537 -15.06 18.99 0.46
CA THR A 537 -14.82 20.21 1.21
C THR A 537 -15.57 20.19 2.55
N TYR A 538 -16.85 19.77 2.55
CA TYR A 538 -17.61 19.57 3.79
C TYR A 538 -16.92 18.58 4.74
N LYS A 539 -16.42 17.45 4.20
CA LYS A 539 -15.68 16.46 4.97
C LYS A 539 -14.44 17.07 5.65
N VAL A 540 -13.65 17.84 4.90
CA VAL A 540 -12.44 18.48 5.41
C VAL A 540 -12.80 19.48 6.52
N LEU A 541 -13.78 20.35 6.30
CA LEU A 541 -14.19 21.33 7.31
C LEU A 541 -14.64 20.67 8.62
N LEU A 542 -15.52 19.66 8.56
CA LEU A 542 -16.04 18.97 9.73
C LEU A 542 -15.01 18.05 10.43
N SER A 543 -13.90 17.73 9.77
CA SER A 543 -12.84 16.88 10.36
C SER A 543 -11.78 17.69 11.10
N PHE A 544 -11.54 18.95 10.69
CA PHE A 544 -10.44 19.77 11.20
C PHE A 544 -10.90 20.87 12.16
N TYR A 545 -12.15 21.33 12.05
CA TYR A 545 -12.69 22.35 12.96
C TYR A 545 -13.69 21.76 13.96
N GLU A 546 -13.65 22.26 15.19
CA GLU A 546 -14.66 21.98 16.19
C GLU A 546 -15.94 22.79 15.94
N PHE A 547 -17.07 22.38 16.54
CA PHE A 547 -18.36 23.04 16.35
C PHE A 547 -18.33 24.53 16.65
N ASP A 548 -17.67 24.93 17.74
CA ASP A 548 -17.61 26.33 18.20
C ASP A 548 -16.76 27.22 17.28
N GLN A 549 -15.90 26.63 16.43
CA GLN A 549 -15.05 27.34 15.48
C GLN A 549 -15.75 27.58 14.14
N ILE A 550 -16.71 26.73 13.77
CA ILE A 550 -17.42 26.84 12.49
C ILE A 550 -18.62 27.80 12.65
N PRO A 551 -18.78 28.82 11.78
CA PRO A 551 -19.95 29.68 11.80
C PRO A 551 -21.27 28.90 11.70
N LEU A 552 -22.22 29.18 12.59
CA LEU A 552 -23.52 28.50 12.64
C LEU A 552 -24.26 28.51 11.29
N ALA A 553 -24.14 29.61 10.54
CA ALA A 553 -24.74 29.74 9.21
C ALA A 553 -24.17 28.73 8.19
N LEU A 554 -22.87 28.39 8.29
CA LEU A 554 -22.24 27.38 7.44
C LEU A 554 -22.69 25.97 7.83
N ILE A 555 -22.76 25.67 9.12
CA ILE A 555 -23.27 24.37 9.60
C ILE A 555 -24.72 24.17 9.16
N ASP A 556 -25.57 25.19 9.30
CA ASP A 556 -26.95 25.16 8.83
C ASP A 556 -27.04 24.92 7.32
N TYR A 557 -26.18 25.59 6.54
CA TYR A 557 -26.11 25.41 5.09
C TYR A 557 -25.72 23.98 4.70
N ILE A 558 -24.64 23.45 5.31
CA ILE A 558 -24.16 22.08 5.08
C ILE A 558 -25.24 21.05 5.47
N ALA A 559 -25.88 21.23 6.62
CA ALA A 559 -26.91 20.33 7.11
C ALA A 559 -28.15 20.29 6.19
N GLU A 560 -28.59 21.46 5.70
CA GLU A 560 -29.71 21.54 4.77
C GLU A 560 -29.39 20.87 3.42
N ASP A 561 -28.20 21.15 2.86
CA ASP A 561 -27.75 20.58 1.59
C ASP A 561 -27.61 19.04 1.65
N LEU A 562 -27.00 18.51 2.71
CA LEU A 562 -26.90 17.07 2.95
C LEU A 562 -28.29 16.42 3.13
N GLY A 563 -29.20 17.06 3.86
CA GLY A 563 -30.55 16.55 4.09
C GLY A 563 -31.37 16.43 2.80
N VAL A 564 -31.24 17.41 1.89
CA VAL A 564 -31.86 17.38 0.56
C VAL A 564 -31.25 16.25 -0.29
N ALA A 565 -29.92 16.14 -0.32
CA ALA A 565 -29.23 15.11 -1.09
C ALA A 565 -29.61 13.67 -0.68
N LEU A 566 -29.83 13.42 0.62
CA LEU A 566 -30.26 12.12 1.14
C LEU A 566 -31.72 11.78 0.78
N SER A 567 -32.57 12.79 0.61
CA SER A 567 -33.99 12.59 0.27
C SER A 567 -34.17 12.16 -1.19
N GLU A 568 -33.28 12.59 -2.09
CA GLU A 568 -33.28 12.26 -3.53
C GLU A 568 -32.00 11.51 -3.97
N PRO A 569 -31.73 10.32 -3.42
CA PRO A 569 -30.47 9.59 -3.63
C PRO A 569 -30.25 9.11 -5.06
N SER A 570 -31.30 9.04 -5.89
CA SER A 570 -31.21 8.65 -7.30
C SER A 570 -30.42 9.67 -8.15
N THR A 571 -30.33 10.90 -7.68
CA THR A 571 -29.65 11.99 -8.39
C THR A 571 -28.13 11.97 -8.11
N TYR A 572 -27.69 11.26 -7.05
CA TYR A 572 -26.33 11.37 -6.51
C TYR A 572 -25.60 10.02 -6.37
N HIS A 573 -25.97 8.99 -7.16
CA HIS A 573 -25.48 7.61 -7.00
C HIS A 573 -23.95 7.45 -6.83
N ASN A 574 -23.14 8.27 -7.50
CA ASN A 574 -21.68 8.21 -7.40
C ASN A 574 -21.11 8.86 -6.13
N ALA A 575 -21.85 9.76 -5.47
CA ALA A 575 -21.41 10.52 -4.29
C ALA A 575 -22.12 10.10 -2.99
N VAL A 576 -23.20 9.30 -3.05
CA VAL A 576 -24.00 8.91 -1.87
C VAL A 576 -23.16 8.31 -0.74
N ALA A 577 -22.14 7.51 -1.06
CA ALA A 577 -21.25 6.94 -0.04
C ALA A 577 -20.45 8.03 0.71
N GLU A 578 -19.86 8.98 -0.02
CA GLU A 578 -19.15 10.11 0.57
C GLU A 578 -20.10 11.02 1.36
N THR A 579 -21.29 11.31 0.84
CA THR A 579 -22.33 12.08 1.53
C THR A 579 -22.69 11.46 2.87
N LEU A 580 -22.93 10.13 2.92
CA LEU A 580 -23.28 9.43 4.16
C LEU A 580 -22.14 9.45 5.20
N GLN A 581 -20.88 9.40 4.76
CA GLN A 581 -19.73 9.57 5.64
C GLN A 581 -19.68 10.98 6.25
N VAL A 582 -19.91 12.01 5.44
CA VAL A 582 -19.96 13.41 5.91
C VAL A 582 -21.12 13.63 6.86
N CYS A 583 -22.27 13.00 6.62
CA CYS A 583 -23.38 13.04 7.56
C CYS A 583 -22.99 12.45 8.93
N GLY A 584 -22.23 11.33 8.94
CA GLY A 584 -21.68 10.76 10.16
C GLY A 584 -20.80 11.73 10.96
N LEU A 585 -19.97 12.53 10.27
CA LEU A 585 -19.19 13.60 10.89
C LEU A 585 -20.08 14.71 11.43
N LEU A 586 -21.08 15.14 10.65
CA LEU A 586 -22.04 16.16 11.07
C LEU A 586 -22.78 15.78 12.35
N TYR A 587 -23.20 14.52 12.51
CA TYR A 587 -23.87 14.06 13.73
C TYR A 587 -22.97 14.16 14.96
N ARG A 588 -21.65 14.03 14.79
CA ARG A 588 -20.65 14.13 15.86
C ARG A 588 -20.34 15.58 16.23
N THR A 589 -20.34 16.47 15.25
CA THR A 589 -19.99 17.88 15.46
C THR A 589 -21.16 18.67 16.04
N VAL A 590 -22.39 18.40 15.61
CA VAL A 590 -23.55 19.24 15.96
C VAL A 590 -24.00 19.02 17.43
N PRO A 591 -24.32 20.09 18.20
CA PRO A 591 -24.77 19.97 19.58
C PRO A 591 -26.17 19.36 19.65
N ARG A 592 -26.50 18.77 20.81
CA ARG A 592 -27.83 18.22 21.12
C ARG A 592 -28.87 19.32 21.40
N SER A 593 -29.03 20.25 20.47
CA SER A 593 -30.07 21.29 20.53
C SER A 593 -31.38 20.78 19.94
N GLU A 594 -32.50 21.38 20.34
CA GLU A 594 -33.84 21.03 19.84
C GLU A 594 -33.93 21.16 18.32
N LYS A 595 -33.39 22.27 17.77
CA LYS A 595 -33.35 22.56 16.33
C LYS A 595 -32.71 21.44 15.51
N TYR A 596 -31.49 21.03 15.86
CA TYR A 596 -30.79 19.99 15.11
C TYR A 596 -31.37 18.61 15.38
N THR A 597 -31.84 18.35 16.59
CA THR A 597 -32.51 17.08 16.91
C THR A 597 -33.76 16.89 16.04
N GLU A 598 -34.58 17.93 15.87
CA GLU A 598 -35.75 17.92 14.99
C GLU A 598 -35.34 17.70 13.53
N MET A 599 -34.40 18.50 13.01
CA MET A 599 -33.88 18.38 11.64
C MET A 599 -33.33 16.98 11.33
N MET A 600 -32.50 16.41 12.21
CA MET A 600 -31.90 15.08 12.03
C MET A 600 -32.95 13.97 12.06
N ASN A 601 -34.01 14.10 12.86
CA ASN A 601 -35.10 13.13 12.90
C ASN A 601 -36.01 13.24 11.65
N GLU A 602 -36.36 14.47 11.25
CA GLU A 602 -37.33 14.69 10.17
C GLU A 602 -36.74 14.48 8.78
N LYS A 603 -35.50 14.93 8.53
CA LYS A 603 -34.86 14.86 7.20
C LYS A 603 -33.91 13.68 7.06
N PHE A 604 -32.96 13.52 7.98
CA PHE A 604 -31.90 12.52 7.83
C PHE A 604 -32.39 11.10 8.16
N PHE A 605 -32.97 10.91 9.35
CA PHE A 605 -33.45 9.60 9.78
C PHE A 605 -34.54 9.07 8.84
N SER A 606 -35.52 9.91 8.47
CA SER A 606 -36.61 9.52 7.58
C SER A 606 -36.09 9.08 6.20
N ALA A 607 -35.15 9.83 5.61
CA ALA A 607 -34.54 9.52 4.33
C ALA A 607 -33.72 8.21 4.39
N ILE A 608 -32.86 8.05 5.41
CA ILE A 608 -32.05 6.84 5.60
C ILE A 608 -32.95 5.60 5.78
N ALA A 609 -33.97 5.70 6.63
CA ALA A 609 -34.91 4.61 6.88
C ALA A 609 -35.68 4.20 5.62
N GLN A 610 -36.16 5.16 4.82
CA GLN A 610 -36.84 4.88 3.55
C GLN A 610 -35.89 4.24 2.53
N ASN A 611 -34.66 4.74 2.43
CA ASN A 611 -33.68 4.25 1.47
C ASN A 611 -33.21 2.82 1.78
N LEU A 612 -33.05 2.45 3.05
CA LEU A 612 -32.73 1.07 3.44
C LEU A 612 -33.80 0.05 2.99
N GLN A 613 -35.06 0.47 2.90
CA GLN A 613 -36.17 -0.39 2.47
C GLN A 613 -36.23 -0.62 0.95
N LYS A 614 -35.56 0.21 0.13
CA LYS A 614 -35.58 0.07 -1.33
C LYS A 614 -34.67 -1.08 -1.77
N ARG A 615 -35.25 -2.15 -2.34
CA ARG A 615 -34.50 -3.38 -2.72
C ARG A 615 -33.42 -3.16 -3.78
N GLU A 616 -33.52 -2.10 -4.56
CA GLU A 616 -32.66 -1.82 -5.73
C GLU A 616 -31.22 -1.38 -5.39
N TYR A 617 -30.91 -0.98 -4.15
CA TYR A 617 -29.56 -0.57 -3.78
C TYR A 617 -28.58 -1.74 -3.65
N ALA A 618 -27.35 -1.53 -4.14
CA ALA A 618 -26.23 -2.43 -3.97
C ALA A 618 -25.89 -2.68 -2.48
N GLY A 619 -25.21 -3.80 -2.20
CA GLY A 619 -24.79 -4.18 -0.85
C GLY A 619 -23.99 -3.08 -0.14
N ASP A 620 -23.03 -2.48 -0.84
CA ASP A 620 -22.13 -1.46 -0.28
C ASP A 620 -22.87 -0.18 0.11
N THR A 621 -23.81 0.30 -0.72
CA THR A 621 -24.65 1.46 -0.39
C THR A 621 -25.49 1.21 0.85
N ARG A 622 -26.00 -0.02 1.03
CA ARG A 622 -26.76 -0.40 2.23
C ARG A 622 -25.88 -0.42 3.48
N GLN A 623 -24.64 -0.88 3.38
CA GLN A 623 -23.69 -0.83 4.49
C GLN A 623 -23.42 0.63 4.91
N HIS A 624 -23.16 1.54 3.97
CA HIS A 624 -22.99 2.96 4.29
C HIS A 624 -24.24 3.59 4.91
N LEU A 625 -25.44 3.23 4.44
CA LEU A 625 -26.70 3.68 5.04
C LEU A 625 -26.87 3.16 6.48
N LEU A 626 -26.55 1.89 6.74
CA LEU A 626 -26.58 1.30 8.08
C LEU A 626 -25.56 1.96 9.02
N ALA A 627 -24.35 2.21 8.54
CA ALA A 627 -23.32 2.92 9.31
C ALA A 627 -23.78 4.32 9.71
N SER A 628 -24.32 5.08 8.76
CA SER A 628 -24.86 6.42 9.00
C SER A 628 -26.05 6.39 9.96
N LEU A 629 -26.94 5.38 9.83
CA LEU A 629 -28.04 5.18 10.78
C LEU A 629 -27.53 4.96 12.20
N ALA A 630 -26.53 4.11 12.40
CA ALA A 630 -25.97 3.88 13.73
C ALA A 630 -25.31 5.13 14.30
N ASP A 631 -24.48 5.82 13.53
CA ASP A 631 -23.86 7.07 13.98
C ASP A 631 -24.91 8.12 14.36
N LEU A 632 -26.01 8.22 13.59
CA LEU A 632 -27.14 9.10 13.93
C LEU A 632 -27.76 8.71 15.26
N ILE A 633 -28.08 7.43 15.47
CA ILE A 633 -28.70 6.95 16.72
C ILE A 633 -27.79 7.23 17.92
N ILE A 634 -26.49 7.00 17.79
CA ILE A 634 -25.49 7.17 18.85
C ILE A 634 -25.41 8.64 19.29
N HIS A 635 -25.31 9.57 18.34
CA HIS A 635 -25.05 10.97 18.66
C HIS A 635 -26.31 11.81 18.88
N ILE A 636 -27.42 11.49 18.23
CA ILE A 636 -28.68 12.26 18.23
C ILE A 636 -29.81 11.53 18.98
N ASP A 637 -30.64 12.27 19.70
CA ASP A 637 -31.80 11.71 20.40
C ASP A 637 -32.98 11.49 19.44
N LEU A 638 -33.42 10.24 19.34
CA LEU A 638 -34.53 9.87 18.48
C LEU A 638 -35.89 10.21 19.10
N THR A 639 -36.80 10.75 18.27
CA THR A 639 -38.22 10.87 18.64
C THR A 639 -38.85 9.48 18.84
N PRO A 640 -39.97 9.36 19.59
CA PRO A 640 -40.63 8.08 19.81
C PRO A 640 -41.03 7.36 18.51
N ALA A 641 -41.45 8.12 17.49
CA ALA A 641 -41.81 7.58 16.18
C ALA A 641 -40.58 7.03 15.43
N SER A 642 -39.50 7.81 15.37
CA SER A 642 -38.23 7.38 14.75
C SER A 642 -37.65 6.15 15.46
N ARG A 643 -37.76 6.08 16.80
CA ARG A 643 -37.32 4.92 17.57
C ARG A 643 -38.06 3.65 17.15
N GLN A 644 -39.39 3.70 17.02
CA GLN A 644 -40.18 2.54 16.60
C GLN A 644 -39.84 2.11 15.16
N GLU A 645 -39.60 3.06 14.25
CA GLU A 645 -39.21 2.72 12.88
C GLU A 645 -37.78 2.14 12.82
N SER A 646 -36.85 2.60 13.66
CA SER A 646 -35.48 2.06 13.72
C SER A 646 -35.46 0.57 14.07
N VAL A 647 -36.34 0.14 14.99
CA VAL A 647 -36.52 -1.27 15.35
C VAL A 647 -36.92 -2.10 14.14
N ARG A 648 -37.88 -1.62 13.35
CA ARG A 648 -38.34 -2.32 12.13
C ARG A 648 -37.25 -2.38 11.06
N VAL A 649 -36.43 -1.32 10.94
CA VAL A 649 -35.32 -1.27 9.97
C VAL A 649 -34.25 -2.28 10.34
N PHE A 650 -33.84 -2.37 11.61
CA PHE A 650 -32.88 -3.38 12.06
C PHE A 650 -33.40 -4.81 11.89
N GLU A 651 -34.67 -5.06 12.24
CA GLU A 651 -35.30 -6.38 12.06
C GLU A 651 -35.29 -6.83 10.58
N LYS A 652 -35.63 -5.93 9.65
CA LYS A 652 -35.57 -6.23 8.21
C LYS A 652 -34.14 -6.45 7.73
N SER A 653 -33.19 -5.65 8.23
CA SER A 653 -31.77 -5.70 7.81
C SER A 653 -31.08 -6.99 8.27
N LEU A 654 -31.42 -7.51 9.46
CA LEU A 654 -30.95 -8.81 9.95
C LEU A 654 -31.41 -10.00 9.09
N ASN A 655 -32.46 -9.83 8.28
CA ASN A 655 -32.94 -10.87 7.36
C ASN A 655 -32.28 -10.81 5.98
N HIS A 656 -31.42 -9.83 5.72
CA HIS A 656 -30.76 -9.66 4.44
C HIS A 656 -29.37 -10.33 4.45
N GLU A 657 -29.22 -11.46 3.77
CA GLU A 657 -28.04 -12.33 3.84
C GLU A 657 -26.72 -11.62 3.49
N VAL A 658 -26.71 -10.73 2.49
CA VAL A 658 -25.49 -10.07 2.01
C VAL A 658 -24.94 -9.05 3.01
N SER A 659 -25.80 -8.42 3.82
CA SER A 659 -25.41 -7.33 4.73
C SER A 659 -25.48 -7.73 6.20
N VAL A 660 -25.68 -9.01 6.51
CA VAL A 660 -25.98 -9.45 7.88
C VAL A 660 -24.82 -9.24 8.84
N ASN A 661 -23.57 -9.59 8.46
CA ASN A 661 -22.38 -9.36 9.29
C ASN A 661 -22.25 -7.88 9.66
N PHE A 662 -22.34 -7.01 8.65
CA PHE A 662 -22.27 -5.56 8.84
C PHE A 662 -23.42 -5.03 9.70
N THR A 663 -24.63 -5.58 9.53
CA THR A 663 -25.79 -5.21 10.36
C THR A 663 -25.55 -5.57 11.82
N ILE A 664 -24.99 -6.76 12.08
CA ILE A 664 -24.68 -7.24 13.44
C ILE A 664 -23.63 -6.34 14.10
N GLU A 665 -22.54 -6.01 13.41
CA GLU A 665 -21.50 -5.10 13.91
C GLU A 665 -22.06 -3.71 14.20
N THR A 666 -22.86 -3.18 13.27
CA THR A 666 -23.52 -1.88 13.38
C THR A 666 -24.44 -1.85 14.60
N MET A 667 -25.24 -2.90 14.80
CA MET A 667 -26.09 -3.02 15.98
C MET A 667 -25.26 -3.11 17.25
N ALA A 668 -24.20 -3.93 17.29
CA ALA A 668 -23.36 -4.09 18.48
C ALA A 668 -22.81 -2.74 18.95
N LYS A 669 -22.31 -1.93 18.02
CA LYS A 669 -21.86 -0.55 18.29
C LYS A 669 -22.93 0.31 18.94
N VAL A 670 -24.19 0.23 18.47
CA VAL A 670 -25.29 1.01 19.04
C VAL A 670 -25.66 0.51 20.45
N PHE A 671 -25.70 -0.81 20.67
CA PHE A 671 -25.97 -1.39 21.99
C PHE A 671 -24.91 -1.00 23.03
N GLU A 672 -23.64 -0.93 22.63
CA GLU A 672 -22.54 -0.52 23.51
C GLU A 672 -22.55 0.99 23.82
N GLN A 673 -22.76 1.84 22.82
CA GLN A 673 -22.60 3.29 22.98
C GLN A 673 -23.88 4.03 23.43
N LYS A 674 -25.07 3.51 23.07
CA LYS A 674 -26.36 4.12 23.44
C LYS A 674 -27.47 3.08 23.67
N PRO A 675 -27.36 2.25 24.73
CA PRO A 675 -28.31 1.17 24.99
C PRO A 675 -29.76 1.64 25.16
N THR A 676 -29.98 2.83 25.73
CA THR A 676 -31.33 3.39 25.97
C THR A 676 -32.13 3.63 24.68
N ALA A 677 -31.47 3.75 23.53
CA ALA A 677 -32.14 3.89 22.24
C ALA A 677 -32.71 2.55 21.73
N VAL A 678 -32.13 1.42 22.16
CA VAL A 678 -32.38 0.08 21.62
C VAL A 678 -32.87 -0.92 22.69
N ASP A 679 -33.05 -0.47 23.94
CA ASP A 679 -33.62 -1.24 25.05
C ASP A 679 -35.13 -1.50 24.82
N CYS A 680 -35.41 -2.39 23.86
CA CYS A 680 -36.72 -2.83 23.45
C CYS A 680 -36.79 -4.36 23.53
N PRO A 681 -37.62 -4.94 24.41
CA PRO A 681 -37.69 -6.39 24.60
C PRO A 681 -38.05 -7.16 23.32
N GLU A 682 -38.88 -6.58 22.45
CA GLU A 682 -39.30 -7.18 21.18
C GLU A 682 -38.11 -7.34 20.22
N LEU A 683 -37.31 -6.28 20.05
CA LEU A 683 -36.12 -6.30 19.19
C LEU A 683 -35.07 -7.28 19.73
N CYS A 684 -34.84 -7.29 21.04
CA CYS A 684 -33.86 -8.17 21.67
C CYS A 684 -34.23 -9.65 21.49
N GLU A 685 -35.50 -10.03 21.67
CA GLU A 685 -35.96 -11.42 21.48
C GLU A 685 -35.85 -11.87 20.02
N VAL A 686 -36.18 -11.00 19.05
CA VAL A 686 -36.05 -11.31 17.61
C VAL A 686 -34.57 -11.45 17.22
N THR A 687 -33.74 -10.51 17.67
CA THR A 687 -32.30 -10.50 17.42
C THR A 687 -31.66 -11.77 17.99
N MET A 688 -31.94 -12.11 19.25
CA MET A 688 -31.43 -13.33 19.89
C MET A 688 -31.79 -14.59 19.09
N LYS A 689 -33.06 -14.77 18.71
CA LYS A 689 -33.49 -15.95 17.93
C LYS A 689 -32.77 -16.06 16.59
N LYS A 690 -32.48 -14.93 15.94
CA LYS A 690 -31.76 -14.92 14.66
C LYS A 690 -30.28 -15.24 14.86
N LEU A 691 -29.62 -14.60 15.82
CA LEU A 691 -28.20 -14.81 16.13
C LEU A 691 -27.91 -16.25 16.55
N MET A 692 -28.83 -16.90 17.28
CA MET A 692 -28.71 -18.33 17.60
C MET A 692 -28.52 -19.22 16.37
N GLY A 693 -29.16 -18.89 15.24
CA GLY A 693 -28.97 -19.62 13.97
C GLY A 693 -27.62 -19.34 13.31
N TYR A 694 -27.00 -18.19 13.58
CA TYR A 694 -25.72 -17.78 13.03
C TYR A 694 -24.52 -18.26 13.85
N LEU A 695 -24.71 -18.55 15.14
CA LEU A 695 -23.68 -19.15 15.99
C LEU A 695 -23.19 -20.51 15.49
N SER A 696 -24.00 -21.26 14.74
CA SER A 696 -23.62 -22.54 14.12
C SER A 696 -23.13 -22.42 12.68
N SER A 697 -22.86 -21.20 12.18
CA SER A 697 -22.34 -21.00 10.84
C SER A 697 -20.87 -21.40 10.73
N SER A 698 -20.42 -21.74 9.52
CA SER A 698 -19.00 -22.03 9.24
C SER A 698 -18.15 -20.77 9.05
N ASP A 699 -18.79 -19.59 8.96
CA ASP A 699 -18.09 -18.32 8.77
C ASP A 699 -17.63 -17.77 10.12
N THR A 700 -16.31 -17.61 10.26
CA THR A 700 -15.67 -17.13 11.48
C THR A 700 -16.07 -15.70 11.84
N SER A 701 -16.23 -14.83 10.84
CA SER A 701 -16.68 -13.46 11.08
C SER A 701 -18.12 -13.43 11.62
N LEU A 702 -19.02 -14.19 10.99
CA LEU A 702 -20.45 -14.19 11.33
C LEU A 702 -20.73 -14.66 12.76
N TYR A 703 -20.15 -15.78 13.21
CA TYR A 703 -20.38 -16.25 14.58
C TYR A 703 -19.72 -15.33 15.61
N MET A 704 -18.53 -14.76 15.32
CA MET A 704 -17.85 -13.85 16.24
C MET A 704 -18.60 -12.54 16.43
N CYS A 705 -19.11 -11.95 15.35
CA CYS A 705 -19.96 -10.76 15.43
C CYS A 705 -21.27 -11.07 16.17
N SER A 706 -21.84 -12.26 15.95
CA SER A 706 -23.04 -12.71 16.67
C SER A 706 -22.81 -12.83 18.18
N PHE A 707 -21.67 -13.36 18.62
CA PHE A 707 -21.30 -13.38 20.04
C PHE A 707 -21.16 -11.97 20.61
N SER A 708 -20.46 -11.06 19.91
CA SER A 708 -20.29 -9.67 20.36
C SER A 708 -21.63 -8.97 20.56
N LEU A 709 -22.56 -9.09 19.60
CA LEU A 709 -23.88 -8.47 19.70
C LEU A 709 -24.70 -9.07 20.85
N LEU A 710 -24.66 -10.39 21.06
CA LEU A 710 -25.35 -11.03 22.20
C LEU A 710 -24.79 -10.53 23.54
N ILE A 711 -23.47 -10.45 23.67
CA ILE A 711 -22.81 -9.93 24.88
C ILE A 711 -23.24 -8.48 25.12
N ALA A 712 -23.06 -7.60 24.12
CA ALA A 712 -23.44 -6.18 24.22
C ALA A 712 -24.92 -6.00 24.59
N MET A 713 -25.80 -6.86 24.06
CA MET A 713 -27.22 -6.87 24.39
C MET A 713 -27.47 -7.26 25.85
N PHE A 714 -26.94 -8.38 26.33
CA PHE A 714 -27.17 -8.83 27.71
C PHE A 714 -26.48 -7.97 28.78
N GLU A 715 -25.36 -7.32 28.46
CA GLU A 715 -24.64 -6.44 29.39
C GLU A 715 -25.29 -5.07 29.54
N ASN A 716 -25.70 -4.47 28.42
CA ASN A 716 -26.08 -3.05 28.40
C ASN A 716 -27.59 -2.81 28.41
N THR A 717 -28.43 -3.84 28.25
CA THR A 717 -29.91 -3.69 28.23
C THR A 717 -30.60 -4.38 29.40
N SER A 718 -31.88 -4.06 29.61
CA SER A 718 -32.72 -4.67 30.66
C SER A 718 -33.35 -6.01 30.25
N PHE A 719 -32.89 -6.60 29.14
CA PHE A 719 -33.49 -7.79 28.55
C PHE A 719 -33.23 -9.07 29.36
N VAL A 720 -34.30 -9.70 29.83
CA VAL A 720 -34.27 -10.95 30.61
C VAL A 720 -34.76 -12.17 29.80
N GLY A 721 -35.27 -11.97 28.58
CA GLY A 721 -35.72 -13.02 27.66
C GLY A 721 -36.81 -13.97 28.18
N SER A 722 -37.32 -14.83 27.31
CA SER A 722 -38.16 -15.96 27.74
C SER A 722 -37.30 -17.14 28.24
N SER A 723 -37.73 -17.81 29.31
CA SER A 723 -36.94 -18.91 29.91
C SER A 723 -36.62 -20.03 28.92
N GLU A 724 -37.52 -20.33 27.97
CA GLU A 724 -37.30 -21.33 26.93
C GLU A 724 -36.22 -20.91 25.93
N SER A 725 -36.24 -19.66 25.45
CA SER A 725 -35.24 -19.14 24.52
C SER A 725 -33.85 -19.10 25.15
N ILE A 726 -33.74 -18.70 26.42
CA ILE A 726 -32.46 -18.64 27.13
C ILE A 726 -31.88 -20.03 27.38
N LEU A 727 -32.71 -21.00 27.75
CA LEU A 727 -32.26 -22.39 27.90
C LEU A 727 -31.71 -22.94 26.58
N ARG A 728 -32.37 -22.66 25.46
CA ARG A 728 -31.86 -23.05 24.13
C ARG A 728 -30.54 -22.35 23.79
N LEU A 729 -30.42 -21.05 24.05
CA LEU A 729 -29.18 -20.30 23.81
C LEU A 729 -28.03 -20.89 24.63
N ARG A 730 -28.25 -21.17 25.92
CA ARG A 730 -27.27 -21.85 26.78
C ARG A 730 -26.80 -23.17 26.19
N ASP A 731 -27.72 -24.01 25.73
CA ASP A 731 -27.40 -25.34 25.19
C ASP A 731 -26.62 -25.26 23.88
N VAL A 732 -26.93 -24.27 23.02
CA VAL A 732 -26.17 -23.99 21.78
C VAL A 732 -24.75 -23.54 22.10
N ILE A 733 -24.57 -22.58 23.01
CA ILE A 733 -23.24 -22.09 23.43
C ILE A 733 -22.43 -23.24 24.03
N PHE A 734 -23.05 -24.06 24.89
CA PHE A 734 -22.41 -25.21 25.50
C PHE A 734 -21.93 -26.23 24.45
N GLY A 735 -22.77 -26.51 23.45
CA GLY A 735 -22.41 -27.38 22.33
C GLY A 735 -21.22 -26.85 21.53
N LEU A 736 -21.20 -25.55 21.24
CA LEU A 736 -20.11 -24.90 20.48
C LEU A 736 -18.79 -24.87 21.24
N MET A 737 -18.81 -24.50 22.53
CA MET A 737 -17.61 -24.52 23.38
C MET A 737 -17.02 -25.92 23.52
N ARG A 738 -17.86 -26.97 23.49
CA ARG A 738 -17.40 -28.36 23.54
C ARG A 738 -16.69 -28.81 22.27
N SER A 739 -17.13 -28.34 21.10
CA SER A 739 -16.58 -28.76 19.80
C SER A 739 -15.46 -27.87 19.26
N SER A 740 -15.27 -26.67 19.82
CA SER A 740 -14.31 -25.68 19.35
C SER A 740 -12.99 -25.73 20.12
N VAL A 741 -11.91 -25.38 19.42
CA VAL A 741 -10.55 -25.19 19.98
C VAL A 741 -10.17 -23.70 20.01
N ASP A 742 -11.01 -22.84 19.42
CA ASP A 742 -10.78 -21.40 19.35
C ASP A 742 -10.94 -20.75 20.73
N SER A 743 -9.85 -20.16 21.23
CA SER A 743 -9.81 -19.53 22.55
C SER A 743 -10.69 -18.29 22.65
N ASP A 744 -10.84 -17.52 21.57
CA ASP A 744 -11.65 -16.29 21.60
C ASP A 744 -13.16 -16.62 21.61
N LEU A 745 -13.57 -17.62 20.81
CA LEU A 745 -14.92 -18.17 20.87
C LEU A 745 -15.25 -18.66 22.28
N ILE A 746 -14.36 -19.44 22.90
CA ILE A 746 -14.58 -19.97 24.25
C ILE A 746 -14.59 -18.83 25.29
N GLY A 747 -13.72 -17.83 25.15
CA GLY A 747 -13.69 -16.64 25.99
C GLY A 747 -15.02 -15.88 25.96
N LYS A 748 -15.54 -15.57 24.76
CA LYS A 748 -16.87 -14.96 24.59
C LYS A 748 -18.00 -15.85 25.08
N GLY A 749 -17.87 -17.17 24.87
CA GLY A 749 -18.79 -18.17 25.40
C GLY A 749 -18.88 -18.14 26.93
N PHE A 750 -17.75 -17.99 27.63
CA PHE A 750 -17.74 -17.83 29.09
C PHE A 750 -18.41 -16.55 29.55
N LEU A 751 -18.15 -15.41 28.88
CA LEU A 751 -18.79 -14.14 29.23
C LEU A 751 -20.32 -14.24 29.08
N LEU A 752 -20.78 -14.74 27.93
CA LEU A 752 -22.20 -14.89 27.65
C LEU A 752 -22.86 -15.92 28.58
N LEU A 753 -22.20 -17.05 28.88
CA LEU A 753 -22.69 -18.01 29.85
C LEU A 753 -22.81 -17.38 31.24
N GLY A 754 -21.80 -16.60 31.67
CA GLY A 754 -21.79 -15.85 32.93
C GLY A 754 -22.97 -14.89 33.05
N LEU A 755 -23.34 -14.20 31.97
CA LEU A 755 -24.53 -13.34 31.92
C LEU A 755 -25.82 -14.14 32.00
N ILE A 756 -25.91 -15.28 31.30
CA ILE A 756 -27.06 -16.18 31.36
C ILE A 756 -27.26 -16.74 32.78
N VAL A 757 -26.18 -17.05 33.51
CA VAL A 757 -26.25 -17.57 34.89
C VAL A 757 -27.00 -16.62 35.84
N LYS A 758 -26.88 -15.30 35.63
CA LYS A 758 -27.62 -14.30 36.41
C LYS A 758 -29.14 -14.47 36.28
N ILE A 759 -29.60 -14.93 35.13
CA ILE A 759 -31.01 -15.11 34.80
C ILE A 759 -31.47 -16.53 35.18
N ILE A 760 -30.72 -17.56 34.77
CA ILE A 760 -31.00 -18.97 35.03
C ILE A 760 -29.76 -19.64 35.65
N PRO A 761 -29.78 -19.95 36.96
CA PRO A 761 -28.69 -20.65 37.63
C PRO A 761 -28.38 -22.01 37.01
N LEU A 762 -27.10 -22.42 37.02
CA LEU A 762 -26.71 -23.78 36.61
C LEU A 762 -27.18 -24.82 37.63
N ASP A 763 -27.57 -25.99 37.10
CA ASP A 763 -27.84 -27.18 37.90
C ASP A 763 -26.58 -28.06 38.04
N LYS A 764 -26.73 -29.15 38.81
CA LYS A 764 -25.60 -30.05 39.16
C LYS A 764 -24.95 -30.63 37.92
N ALA A 765 -25.78 -31.15 37.03
CA ALA A 765 -25.35 -31.91 35.87
C ALA A 765 -24.62 -31.00 34.90
N LEU A 766 -25.13 -29.78 34.66
CA LEU A 766 -24.48 -28.82 33.77
C LEU A 766 -23.17 -28.29 34.34
N TYR A 767 -23.07 -28.10 35.65
CA TYR A 767 -21.80 -27.71 36.27
C TYR A 767 -20.73 -28.82 36.15
N GLU A 768 -21.10 -30.08 36.38
CA GLU A 768 -20.22 -31.23 36.15
C GLU A 768 -19.79 -31.36 34.68
N LEU A 769 -20.72 -31.17 33.74
CA LEU A 769 -20.43 -31.18 32.30
C LEU A 769 -19.53 -30.03 31.88
N LEU A 770 -19.75 -28.81 32.40
CA LEU A 770 -18.91 -27.63 32.12
C LEU A 770 -17.46 -27.90 32.50
N ILE A 771 -17.24 -28.49 33.68
CA ILE A 771 -15.89 -28.84 34.13
C ILE A 771 -15.28 -29.92 33.23
N THR A 772 -15.99 -31.03 33.04
CA THR A 772 -15.43 -32.23 32.42
C THR A 772 -15.25 -32.12 30.90
N LEU A 773 -16.15 -31.42 30.21
CA LEU A 773 -16.18 -31.36 28.74
C LEU A 773 -15.64 -30.05 28.15
N ILE A 774 -15.39 -29.02 28.96
CA ILE A 774 -14.93 -27.71 28.46
C ILE A 774 -13.68 -27.27 29.23
N ILE A 775 -13.75 -27.13 30.56
CA ILE A 775 -12.62 -26.61 31.35
C ILE A 775 -11.42 -27.55 31.29
N ASN A 776 -11.63 -28.85 31.52
CA ASN A 776 -10.53 -29.83 31.52
C ASN A 776 -9.97 -30.11 30.11
N THR A 777 -10.76 -29.92 29.05
CA THR A 777 -10.37 -30.25 27.67
C THR A 777 -9.68 -29.08 26.96
N ASN A 778 -10.19 -27.86 27.15
CA ASN A 778 -9.78 -26.71 26.33
C ASN A 778 -8.69 -25.86 27.03
N TYR A 779 -8.45 -26.06 28.32
CA TYR A 779 -7.59 -25.22 29.15
C TYR A 779 -6.58 -26.04 29.97
N THR A 780 -5.70 -26.76 29.26
CA THR A 780 -4.72 -27.66 29.88
C THR A 780 -3.48 -26.94 30.41
N GLU A 781 -2.98 -25.88 29.77
CA GLU A 781 -1.83 -25.08 30.23
C GLU A 781 -1.68 -23.83 29.33
N VAL A 782 -2.49 -22.77 29.55
CA VAL A 782 -2.41 -21.57 28.70
C VAL A 782 -1.91 -20.37 29.46
N ASP A 783 -0.71 -19.93 29.09
CA ASP A 783 0.01 -18.82 29.70
C ASP A 783 -0.38 -17.45 29.06
N ASP A 784 -1.02 -17.44 27.89
CA ASP A 784 -1.24 -16.23 27.08
C ASP A 784 -2.73 -15.89 26.77
N ILE A 785 -3.69 -16.49 27.48
CA ILE A 785 -5.13 -16.16 27.31
C ILE A 785 -5.60 -15.13 28.34
N ASP A 786 -6.44 -14.19 27.93
CA ASP A 786 -7.17 -13.31 28.85
C ASP A 786 -8.13 -14.13 29.72
N MET A 787 -7.83 -14.20 31.01
CA MET A 787 -8.62 -14.96 31.98
C MET A 787 -9.86 -14.19 32.46
N LYS A 788 -10.00 -12.89 32.19
CA LYS A 788 -11.13 -12.07 32.68
C LYS A 788 -12.51 -12.64 32.33
N PRO A 789 -12.79 -13.14 31.10
CA PRO A 789 -14.08 -13.75 30.78
C PRO A 789 -14.37 -14.99 31.63
N PHE A 790 -13.36 -15.83 31.82
CA PHE A 790 -13.45 -17.02 32.68
C PHE A 790 -13.72 -16.64 34.14
N GLU A 791 -12.97 -15.69 34.69
CA GLU A 791 -13.16 -15.25 36.08
C GLU A 791 -14.56 -14.65 36.29
N THR A 792 -15.04 -13.87 35.32
CA THR A 792 -16.38 -13.27 35.37
C THR A 792 -17.43 -14.36 35.43
N MET A 793 -17.35 -15.37 34.56
CA MET A 793 -18.24 -16.53 34.60
C MET A 793 -18.23 -17.24 35.96
N VAL A 794 -17.03 -17.54 36.50
CA VAL A 794 -16.91 -18.28 37.76
C VAL A 794 -17.50 -17.48 38.93
N ARG A 795 -17.26 -16.17 39.00
CA ARG A 795 -17.86 -15.29 40.03
C ARG A 795 -19.40 -15.30 39.92
N GLN A 796 -19.95 -15.22 38.70
CA GLN A 796 -21.41 -15.28 38.51
C GLN A 796 -22.00 -16.63 38.95
N ILE A 797 -21.33 -17.74 38.63
CA ILE A 797 -21.73 -19.08 39.09
C ILE A 797 -21.73 -19.16 40.62
N ALA A 798 -20.70 -18.62 41.28
CA ALA A 798 -20.60 -18.66 42.73
C ALA A 798 -21.66 -17.78 43.43
N HIS A 799 -21.93 -16.57 42.90
CA HIS A 799 -22.92 -15.65 43.46
C HIS A 799 -24.37 -16.15 43.30
N HIS A 800 -24.69 -16.78 42.17
CA HIS A 800 -26.05 -17.25 41.85
C HIS A 800 -26.22 -18.77 42.09
N ASN A 801 -25.38 -19.37 42.91
CA ASN A 801 -25.40 -20.81 43.19
C ASN A 801 -26.65 -21.24 43.98
N THR A 802 -27.41 -22.20 43.46
CA THR A 802 -28.59 -22.79 44.11
C THR A 802 -28.28 -24.10 44.85
N MET A 803 -27.07 -24.65 44.70
CA MET A 803 -26.67 -25.99 45.11
C MET A 803 -26.03 -26.07 46.50
N GLY A 804 -25.69 -24.92 47.09
CA GLY A 804 -24.91 -24.80 48.32
C GLY A 804 -23.40 -24.72 48.05
N SER A 805 -22.69 -23.92 48.85
CA SER A 805 -21.27 -23.61 48.66
C SER A 805 -20.36 -24.82 48.86
N GLU A 806 -20.62 -25.66 49.88
CA GLU A 806 -19.84 -26.89 50.11
C GLU A 806 -19.97 -27.89 48.96
N MET A 807 -21.19 -28.04 48.41
CA MET A 807 -21.44 -28.97 47.32
C MET A 807 -20.76 -28.49 46.04
N LEU A 808 -20.85 -27.19 45.72
CA LEU A 808 -20.14 -26.57 44.60
C LEU A 808 -18.63 -26.81 44.70
N PHE A 809 -18.05 -26.59 45.88
CA PHE A 809 -16.63 -26.82 46.13
C PHE A 809 -16.23 -28.29 45.95
N SER A 810 -17.04 -29.21 46.48
CA SER A 810 -16.78 -30.65 46.40
C SER A 810 -16.82 -31.18 44.96
N ILE A 811 -17.77 -30.71 44.14
CA ILE A 811 -17.88 -31.09 42.73
C ILE A 811 -16.66 -30.56 41.96
N GLY A 812 -16.29 -29.29 42.19
CA GLY A 812 -15.11 -28.68 41.59
C GLY A 812 -13.85 -29.52 41.83
N ILE A 813 -13.54 -29.84 43.08
CA ILE A 813 -12.35 -30.64 43.43
C ILE A 813 -12.36 -32.05 42.84
N ASN A 814 -13.53 -32.69 42.75
CA ASN A 814 -13.64 -34.07 42.26
C ASN A 814 -13.59 -34.15 40.72
N CYS A 815 -14.06 -33.11 40.03
CA CYS A 815 -14.17 -33.10 38.56
C CYS A 815 -13.00 -32.38 37.87
N LEU A 816 -12.33 -31.43 38.53
CA LEU A 816 -11.24 -30.65 37.92
C LEU A 816 -9.92 -31.44 37.84
N SER A 817 -9.16 -31.19 36.76
CA SER A 817 -7.76 -31.63 36.66
C SER A 817 -6.87 -30.80 37.59
N LEU A 818 -6.55 -31.34 38.77
CA LEU A 818 -5.77 -30.64 39.81
C LEU A 818 -4.35 -30.20 39.38
N LYS A 819 -3.83 -30.72 38.26
CA LYS A 819 -2.56 -30.28 37.67
C LYS A 819 -2.61 -28.85 37.13
N ASN A 820 -3.79 -28.41 36.68
CA ASN A 820 -3.93 -27.18 35.91
C ASN A 820 -4.05 -25.96 36.86
N PHE A 821 -3.38 -24.86 36.53
CA PHE A 821 -3.47 -23.60 37.27
C PHE A 821 -4.92 -23.07 37.36
N ILE A 822 -5.68 -23.24 36.29
CA ILE A 822 -7.05 -22.72 36.13
C ILE A 822 -7.99 -23.37 37.15
N SER A 823 -7.77 -24.64 37.48
CA SER A 823 -8.54 -25.34 38.51
C SER A 823 -8.35 -24.69 39.88
N ALA A 824 -7.12 -24.33 40.24
CA ALA A 824 -6.82 -23.63 41.48
C ALA A 824 -7.44 -22.22 41.50
N LYS A 825 -7.33 -21.47 40.40
CA LYS A 825 -7.92 -20.12 40.27
C LYS A 825 -9.45 -20.16 40.36
N MET A 826 -10.10 -21.13 39.69
CA MET A 826 -11.54 -21.35 39.78
C MET A 826 -11.99 -21.61 41.22
N MET A 827 -11.31 -22.53 41.90
CA MET A 827 -11.68 -22.88 43.28
C MET A 827 -11.41 -21.73 44.25
N ALA A 828 -10.35 -20.95 44.05
CA ALA A 828 -10.07 -19.76 44.85
C ALA A 828 -11.18 -18.70 44.69
N LEU A 829 -11.60 -18.41 43.44
CA LEU A 829 -12.71 -17.49 43.17
C LEU A 829 -14.04 -17.96 43.78
N VAL A 830 -14.31 -19.27 43.73
CA VAL A 830 -15.49 -19.86 44.39
C VAL A 830 -15.40 -19.71 45.91
N CYS A 831 -14.26 -20.04 46.52
CA CYS A 831 -14.04 -19.90 47.96
C CYS A 831 -14.21 -18.47 48.44
N ASP A 832 -13.67 -17.50 47.70
CA ASP A 832 -13.80 -16.09 48.00
C ASP A 832 -15.26 -15.62 47.88
N SER A 833 -15.88 -15.84 46.71
CA SER A 833 -17.26 -15.42 46.44
C SER A 833 -18.27 -16.06 47.40
N CYS A 834 -18.02 -17.30 47.86
CA CYS A 834 -18.84 -18.02 48.84
C CYS A 834 -18.39 -17.87 50.30
N LYS A 835 -17.34 -17.08 50.59
CA LYS A 835 -16.79 -16.82 51.94
C LYS A 835 -16.40 -18.07 52.75
N MET A 836 -15.75 -19.04 52.13
CA MET A 836 -15.40 -20.35 52.72
C MET A 836 -14.01 -20.35 53.41
N GLY A 837 -13.84 -19.55 54.47
CA GLY A 837 -12.55 -19.41 55.17
C GLY A 837 -12.00 -20.71 55.78
N ASP A 838 -12.86 -21.59 56.29
CA ASP A 838 -12.45 -22.84 56.94
C ASP A 838 -11.70 -23.79 55.98
N LYS A 839 -12.05 -23.75 54.69
CA LYS A 839 -11.40 -24.56 53.65
C LYS A 839 -10.00 -24.05 53.31
N VAL A 840 -9.80 -22.73 53.37
CA VAL A 840 -8.47 -22.13 53.21
C VAL A 840 -7.57 -22.56 54.37
N ASP A 841 -8.07 -22.45 55.60
CA ASP A 841 -7.35 -22.87 56.82
C ASP A 841 -7.01 -24.38 56.81
N GLU A 842 -7.83 -25.23 56.18
CA GLU A 842 -7.57 -26.66 55.97
C GLU A 842 -6.42 -26.90 54.97
N ILE A 843 -6.43 -26.20 53.83
CA ILE A 843 -5.39 -26.33 52.79
C ILE A 843 -4.04 -25.79 53.29
N GLU A 844 -4.02 -24.67 54.01
CA GLU A 844 -2.82 -24.12 54.64
C GLU A 844 -2.15 -25.15 55.57
N ARG A 845 -2.92 -25.75 56.48
CA ARG A 845 -2.40 -26.80 57.38
C ARG A 845 -1.88 -28.03 56.63
N THR A 846 -2.57 -28.41 55.56
CA THR A 846 -2.17 -29.58 54.74
C THR A 846 -0.84 -29.33 54.03
N LEU A 847 -0.63 -28.13 53.48
CA LEU A 847 0.62 -27.78 52.81
C LEU A 847 1.79 -27.65 53.80
N LEU A 848 1.56 -27.06 54.98
CA LEU A 848 2.57 -27.00 56.05
C LEU A 848 3.01 -28.39 56.52
N GLN A 849 2.06 -29.31 56.69
CA GLN A 849 2.37 -30.71 57.05
C GLN A 849 3.23 -31.39 55.97
N TYR A 850 2.92 -31.16 54.70
CA TYR A 850 3.71 -31.68 53.58
C TYR A 850 5.15 -31.13 53.59
N MET A 851 5.34 -29.83 53.84
CA MET A 851 6.67 -29.20 53.92
C MET A 851 7.54 -29.71 55.08
N GLN A 852 6.91 -30.19 56.16
CA GLN A 852 7.61 -30.77 57.31
C GLN A 852 7.96 -32.24 57.11
N ASN A 853 7.04 -33.02 56.53
CA ASN A 853 7.23 -34.43 56.23
C ASN A 853 6.63 -34.76 54.85
N PRO A 854 7.43 -34.80 53.78
CA PRO A 854 6.94 -35.14 52.44
C PRO A 854 6.53 -36.63 52.43
N SER A 855 5.24 -36.88 52.63
CA SER A 855 4.70 -38.24 52.59
C SER A 855 4.52 -38.69 51.14
N PRO A 856 4.90 -39.92 50.75
CA PRO A 856 4.69 -40.44 49.40
C PRO A 856 3.21 -40.73 49.08
N GLN A 857 2.28 -40.46 50.01
CA GLN A 857 0.84 -40.74 49.86
C GLN A 857 0.05 -39.57 49.24
N VAL A 858 0.59 -38.35 49.22
CA VAL A 858 -0.07 -37.18 48.60
C VAL A 858 0.38 -37.10 47.14
N SER A 859 -0.57 -37.05 46.19
CA SER A 859 -0.24 -36.89 44.78
C SER A 859 0.41 -35.53 44.52
N ALA A 860 1.42 -35.48 43.65
CA ALA A 860 2.08 -34.24 43.26
C ALA A 860 1.08 -33.19 42.75
N ASP A 861 0.06 -33.63 42.01
CA ASP A 861 -1.03 -32.80 41.48
C ASP A 861 -1.81 -32.09 42.59
N ARG A 862 -2.03 -32.77 43.72
CA ARG A 862 -2.73 -32.17 44.86
C ARG A 862 -1.87 -31.11 45.54
N VAL A 863 -0.56 -31.31 45.60
CA VAL A 863 0.40 -30.33 46.14
C VAL A 863 0.46 -29.10 45.22
N VAL A 864 0.58 -29.30 43.90
CA VAL A 864 0.55 -28.22 42.89
C VAL A 864 -0.73 -27.40 43.00
N PHE A 865 -1.89 -28.07 43.08
CA PHE A 865 -3.18 -27.40 43.29
C PHE A 865 -3.19 -26.55 44.57
N ASN A 866 -2.77 -27.12 45.70
CA ASN A 866 -2.78 -26.41 46.98
C ASN A 866 -1.90 -25.15 46.94
N ILE A 867 -0.71 -25.23 46.33
CA ILE A 867 0.22 -24.09 46.19
C ILE A 867 -0.41 -22.98 45.34
N HIS A 868 -0.90 -23.31 44.14
CA HIS A 868 -1.56 -22.33 43.27
C HIS A 868 -2.82 -21.74 43.91
N PHE A 869 -3.61 -22.56 44.63
CA PHE A 869 -4.83 -22.13 45.30
C PHE A 869 -4.53 -21.07 46.37
N LEU A 870 -3.52 -21.32 47.22
CA LEU A 870 -3.10 -20.34 48.22
C LEU A 870 -2.51 -19.08 47.59
N GLY A 871 -1.76 -19.21 46.48
CA GLY A 871 -1.31 -18.08 45.68
C GLY A 871 -2.47 -17.22 45.19
N CYS A 872 -3.51 -17.81 44.60
CA CYS A 872 -4.71 -17.09 44.19
C CYS A 872 -5.51 -16.50 45.37
N MET A 873 -5.62 -17.19 46.50
CA MET A 873 -6.32 -16.65 47.68
C MET A 873 -5.58 -15.44 48.29
N SER A 874 -4.26 -15.41 48.19
CA SER A 874 -3.43 -14.32 48.72
C SER A 874 -3.64 -12.98 48.01
N THR A 875 -4.17 -12.97 46.77
CA THR A 875 -4.52 -11.72 46.08
C THR A 875 -5.75 -11.08 46.71
N VAL A 876 -6.66 -11.89 47.27
CA VAL A 876 -7.95 -11.42 47.80
C VAL A 876 -7.94 -11.23 49.33
N GLY A 877 -7.17 -12.03 50.07
CA GLY A 877 -7.11 -12.01 51.53
C GLY A 877 -5.71 -12.31 52.09
N GLU A 878 -5.45 -11.94 53.34
CA GLU A 878 -4.26 -12.43 54.06
C GLU A 878 -4.47 -13.89 54.49
N LEU A 879 -3.46 -14.71 54.23
CA LEU A 879 -3.39 -16.11 54.70
C LEU A 879 -3.10 -16.13 56.21
N LYS A 880 -3.79 -16.97 56.98
CA LYS A 880 -3.69 -16.94 58.44
C LYS A 880 -2.52 -17.76 58.97
N ASN A 881 -2.30 -18.94 58.38
CA ASN A 881 -1.32 -19.89 58.86
C ASN A 881 -0.13 -20.04 57.90
N PHE A 882 -0.25 -19.58 56.64
CA PHE A 882 0.80 -19.74 55.63
C PHE A 882 1.41 -18.39 55.23
N THR A 883 2.74 -18.24 55.32
CA THR A 883 3.42 -16.95 55.11
C THR A 883 4.12 -16.84 53.76
N PHE A 884 4.37 -15.60 53.29
CA PHE A 884 5.08 -15.36 52.02
C PHE A 884 6.46 -16.03 51.97
N GLN A 885 7.17 -16.13 53.11
CA GLN A 885 8.49 -16.77 53.20
C GLN A 885 8.44 -18.28 52.97
N GLU A 886 7.33 -18.94 53.31
CA GLU A 886 7.18 -20.39 53.14
C GLU A 886 7.15 -20.79 51.66
N PHE A 887 6.64 -19.92 50.77
CA PHE A 887 6.75 -20.16 49.33
C PHE A 887 8.21 -20.25 48.87
N PHE A 888 9.14 -19.48 49.45
CA PHE A 888 10.57 -19.52 49.10
C PHE A 888 11.28 -20.78 49.59
N GLU A 889 10.74 -21.45 50.61
CA GLU A 889 11.31 -22.70 51.13
C GLU A 889 10.96 -23.90 50.25
N ILE A 890 9.86 -23.85 49.49
CA ILE A 890 9.42 -24.97 48.62
C ILE A 890 10.47 -25.28 47.54
N PRO A 891 10.92 -24.34 46.69
CA PRO A 891 11.93 -24.62 45.67
C PRO A 891 13.29 -25.02 46.21
N LYS A 892 13.59 -24.73 47.50
CA LYS A 892 14.86 -25.12 48.13
C LYS A 892 14.89 -26.61 48.46
N ARG A 893 13.75 -27.17 48.87
CA ARG A 893 13.61 -28.55 49.39
C ARG A 893 13.12 -29.55 48.35
N GLU A 894 12.31 -29.10 47.40
CA GLU A 894 11.73 -29.96 46.36
C GLU A 894 12.62 -30.06 45.12
N THR A 895 12.56 -31.22 44.44
CA THR A 895 13.24 -31.46 43.15
C THR A 895 12.26 -31.61 41.99
N ASN A 896 10.95 -31.55 42.24
CA ASN A 896 9.94 -31.61 41.19
C ASN A 896 9.73 -30.23 40.56
N ASP A 897 10.08 -30.09 39.29
CA ASP A 897 9.97 -28.84 38.54
C ASP A 897 8.54 -28.27 38.53
N GLN A 898 7.51 -29.12 38.48
CA GLN A 898 6.11 -28.67 38.48
C GLN A 898 5.71 -28.00 39.80
N ILE A 899 6.20 -28.53 40.93
CA ILE A 899 5.94 -27.95 42.26
C ILE A 899 6.72 -26.64 42.43
N CYS A 900 7.95 -26.58 41.91
CA CYS A 900 8.77 -25.37 41.95
C CYS A 900 8.18 -24.24 41.09
N LEU A 901 7.69 -24.56 39.89
CA LEU A 901 6.98 -23.62 39.02
C LEU A 901 5.68 -23.13 39.66
N ALA A 902 4.94 -24.01 40.34
CA ALA A 902 3.74 -23.62 41.06
C ALA A 902 4.02 -22.65 42.20
N ALA A 903 5.11 -22.88 42.95
CA ALA A 903 5.57 -21.98 43.99
C ALA A 903 5.99 -20.62 43.41
N ALA A 904 6.70 -20.59 42.29
CA ALA A 904 7.07 -19.36 41.59
C ALA A 904 5.85 -18.52 41.16
N ARG A 905 4.85 -19.15 40.52
CA ARG A 905 3.60 -18.47 40.15
C ARG A 905 2.85 -17.94 41.39
N ALA A 906 2.79 -18.74 42.46
CA ALA A 906 2.17 -18.32 43.71
C ALA A 906 2.88 -17.12 44.37
N MET A 907 4.23 -17.06 44.35
CA MET A 907 4.98 -15.89 44.83
C MET A 907 4.58 -14.62 44.07
N GLY A 908 4.49 -14.70 42.74
CA GLY A 908 4.05 -13.58 41.90
C GLY A 908 2.65 -13.10 42.25
N LEU A 909 1.71 -14.02 42.43
CA LEU A 909 0.34 -13.70 42.87
C LEU A 909 0.31 -13.05 44.27
N CYS A 910 1.08 -13.56 45.23
CA CYS A 910 1.19 -12.95 46.56
C CYS A 910 1.71 -11.50 46.52
N THR A 911 2.59 -11.19 45.57
CA THR A 911 3.15 -9.84 45.42
C THR A 911 2.17 -8.82 44.85
N VAL A 912 1.05 -9.25 44.23
CA VAL A 912 0.01 -8.35 43.68
C VAL A 912 -0.61 -7.48 44.76
N ARG A 913 -0.92 -8.05 45.93
CA ARG A 913 -1.63 -7.35 47.01
C ARG A 913 -0.72 -6.44 47.83
N ASN A 914 0.45 -6.93 48.21
CA ASN A 914 1.38 -6.29 49.14
C ASN A 914 2.68 -5.89 48.43
N LEU A 915 2.55 -5.06 47.39
CA LEU A 915 3.64 -4.76 46.48
C LEU A 915 4.84 -4.12 47.20
N ASP A 916 4.63 -3.14 48.08
CA ASP A 916 5.72 -2.42 48.76
C ASP A 916 6.57 -3.29 49.70
N THR A 917 6.00 -4.38 50.24
CA THR A 917 6.69 -5.25 51.21
C THR A 917 7.23 -6.52 50.58
N SER A 918 6.47 -7.13 49.67
CA SER A 918 6.82 -8.42 49.06
C SER A 918 7.75 -8.28 47.86
N LEU A 919 7.66 -7.18 47.09
CA LEU A 919 8.48 -6.96 45.90
C LEU A 919 9.98 -6.81 46.22
N PRO A 920 10.41 -6.00 47.21
CA PRO A 920 11.84 -5.90 47.57
C PRO A 920 12.42 -7.25 48.03
N ILE A 921 11.61 -8.07 48.72
CA ILE A 921 12.01 -9.42 49.15
C ILE A 921 12.22 -10.33 47.93
N LEU A 922 11.27 -10.34 46.99
CA LEU A 922 11.37 -11.13 45.77
C LEU A 922 12.60 -10.74 44.93
N LEU A 923 12.84 -9.44 44.76
CA LEU A 923 13.98 -8.91 44.02
C LEU A 923 15.32 -9.25 44.69
N LYS A 924 15.38 -9.20 46.03
CA LYS A 924 16.57 -9.62 46.79
C LYS A 924 16.91 -11.10 46.58
N TYR A 925 15.90 -11.99 46.63
CA TYR A 925 16.11 -13.42 46.37
C TYR A 925 16.53 -13.68 44.92
N TYR A 926 16.04 -12.88 43.96
CA TYR A 926 16.51 -12.96 42.58
C TYR A 926 17.99 -12.56 42.44
N ASP A 927 18.41 -11.44 43.02
CA ASP A 927 19.81 -10.98 43.02
C ASP A 927 20.75 -12.04 43.64
N GLU A 928 20.37 -12.58 44.81
CA GLU A 928 21.13 -13.66 45.46
C GLU A 928 21.23 -14.93 44.58
N ALA A 929 20.12 -15.37 43.98
CA ALA A 929 20.09 -16.57 43.15
C ALA A 929 20.85 -16.41 41.82
N SER A 930 20.83 -15.21 41.22
CA SER A 930 21.55 -14.92 39.97
C SER A 930 23.08 -14.92 40.21
N ARG A 931 23.55 -14.36 41.34
CA ARG A 931 24.97 -14.40 41.74
C ARG A 931 25.50 -15.82 41.98
N GLU A 932 24.66 -16.70 42.53
CA GLU A 932 25.02 -18.11 42.77
C GLU A 932 24.98 -18.97 41.48
N SER A 933 24.62 -18.41 40.32
CA SER A 933 24.41 -19.14 39.06
C SER A 933 23.44 -20.33 39.23
N ALA A 934 22.49 -20.21 40.14
CA ALA A 934 21.55 -21.27 40.44
C ALA A 934 20.52 -21.39 39.30
N SER A 935 20.20 -22.62 38.89
CA SER A 935 19.12 -22.90 37.91
C SER A 935 17.74 -22.34 38.31
N ARG A 936 17.62 -21.86 39.55
CA ARG A 936 16.40 -21.38 40.19
C ARG A 936 16.15 -19.88 40.00
N ALA A 937 17.09 -19.10 39.46
CA ALA A 937 16.90 -17.66 39.21
C ALA A 937 15.72 -17.37 38.26
N SER A 938 15.53 -18.24 37.26
CA SER A 938 14.40 -18.17 36.31
C SER A 938 13.03 -18.28 36.99
N LEU A 939 12.92 -18.99 38.11
CA LEU A 939 11.67 -19.12 38.88
C LEU A 939 11.22 -17.77 39.45
N TYR A 940 12.15 -16.96 39.96
CA TYR A 940 11.81 -15.63 40.50
C TYR A 940 11.43 -14.64 39.38
N LEU A 941 12.02 -14.78 38.20
CA LEU A 941 11.59 -14.02 37.02
C LEU A 941 10.20 -14.45 36.53
N ILE A 942 9.87 -15.74 36.60
CA ILE A 942 8.51 -16.23 36.33
C ILE A 942 7.50 -15.63 37.33
N ALA A 943 7.89 -15.47 38.59
CA ALA A 943 7.08 -14.78 39.60
C ALA A 943 6.84 -13.30 39.23
N LEU A 944 7.89 -12.58 38.81
CA LEU A 944 7.76 -11.20 38.31
C LEU A 944 6.90 -11.11 37.04
N LYS A 945 7.06 -12.04 36.10
CA LYS A 945 6.23 -12.12 34.89
C LYS A 945 4.75 -12.36 35.24
N GLN A 946 4.46 -13.20 36.23
CA GLN A 946 3.09 -13.40 36.71
C GLN A 946 2.50 -12.12 37.31
N LEU A 947 3.31 -11.35 38.03
CA LEU A 947 2.90 -10.08 38.61
C LEU A 947 2.56 -9.03 37.52
N SER A 948 3.31 -9.00 36.41
CA SER A 948 3.00 -8.18 35.22
C SER A 948 1.62 -8.51 34.62
N ARG A 949 1.28 -9.80 34.54
CA ARG A 949 0.03 -10.27 33.91
C ARG A 949 -1.24 -9.84 34.64
N GLU A 950 -1.16 -9.74 35.97
CA GLU A 950 -2.30 -9.30 36.79
C GLU A 950 -2.46 -7.75 36.79
N GLY A 951 -1.61 -7.02 36.06
CA GLY A 951 -1.74 -5.57 35.85
C GLY A 951 -1.42 -4.71 37.08
N ALA A 952 -0.76 -5.26 38.10
CA ALA A 952 -0.57 -4.62 39.39
C ALA A 952 0.38 -3.39 39.37
N TRP A 953 1.19 -3.22 38.33
CA TRP A 953 2.23 -2.18 38.27
C TRP A 953 1.78 -0.86 37.63
N THR A 954 0.63 -0.84 36.96
CA THR A 954 0.15 0.34 36.21
C THR A 954 -0.13 1.56 37.09
N ASN A 955 -0.27 1.38 38.41
CA ASN A 955 -0.57 2.45 39.36
C ASN A 955 0.63 2.85 40.24
N GLY A 956 1.82 2.27 40.06
CA GLY A 956 2.96 2.45 40.96
C GLY A 956 4.29 2.76 40.27
N GLU A 957 4.56 4.02 39.95
CA GLU A 957 5.84 4.45 39.36
C GLU A 957 7.07 3.98 40.15
N GLY A 958 6.98 3.99 41.49
CA GLY A 958 8.08 3.54 42.36
C GLY A 958 8.41 2.06 42.22
N ALA A 959 7.40 1.22 41.98
CA ALA A 959 7.55 -0.21 41.77
C ALA A 959 8.23 -0.52 40.45
N LEU A 960 7.79 0.16 39.39
CA LEU A 960 8.36 0.05 38.04
C LEU A 960 9.84 0.44 38.05
N ARG A 961 10.18 1.57 38.69
CA ARG A 961 11.57 2.02 38.84
C ARG A 961 12.41 0.99 39.60
N LEU A 962 11.92 0.46 40.73
CA LEU A 962 12.65 -0.53 41.52
C LEU A 962 12.93 -1.82 40.73
N ILE A 963 11.95 -2.34 39.99
CA ILE A 963 12.12 -3.54 39.15
C ILE A 963 13.13 -3.25 38.04
N TRP A 964 12.94 -2.14 37.32
CA TRP A 964 13.80 -1.72 36.22
C TRP A 964 15.27 -1.62 36.66
N ASP A 965 15.52 -0.85 37.72
CA ASP A 965 16.88 -0.60 38.23
C ASP A 965 17.51 -1.89 38.74
N THR A 966 16.77 -2.74 39.46
CA THR A 966 17.31 -4.00 39.99
C THR A 966 17.66 -4.98 38.89
N LEU A 967 16.76 -5.20 37.92
CA LEU A 967 16.99 -6.14 36.81
C LEU A 967 18.18 -5.70 35.96
N LEU A 968 18.27 -4.41 35.62
CA LEU A 968 19.42 -3.89 34.89
C LEU A 968 20.72 -3.97 35.70
N THR A 969 20.68 -3.71 37.01
CA THR A 969 21.87 -3.86 37.87
C THR A 969 22.35 -5.32 37.91
N VAL A 970 21.45 -6.29 38.00
CA VAL A 970 21.80 -7.72 37.98
C VAL A 970 22.36 -8.14 36.62
N VAL A 971 21.74 -7.73 35.51
CA VAL A 971 22.23 -8.05 34.16
C VAL A 971 23.58 -7.37 33.87
N SER A 972 23.75 -6.12 34.28
CA SER A 972 25.00 -5.37 34.10
C SER A 972 26.17 -5.90 34.92
N ALA A 973 25.90 -6.52 36.07
CA ALA A 973 26.91 -7.14 36.92
C ALA A 973 27.43 -8.49 36.38
N LYS A 974 26.81 -9.07 35.35
CA LYS A 974 27.29 -10.32 34.73
C LYS A 974 28.54 -10.06 33.89
N GLU A 975 29.62 -10.76 34.23
CA GLU A 975 30.88 -10.75 33.49
C GLU A 975 31.05 -12.04 32.68
N GLY A 976 31.48 -11.93 31.42
CA GLY A 976 31.75 -13.08 30.55
C GLY A 976 31.16 -12.92 29.16
N LYS A 977 31.17 -14.03 28.40
CA LYS A 977 30.50 -14.14 27.11
C LYS A 977 29.11 -14.74 27.28
N LEU A 978 28.15 -14.26 26.50
CA LEU A 978 26.80 -14.79 26.47
C LEU A 978 26.83 -16.29 26.09
N THR A 979 26.05 -17.11 26.81
CA THR A 979 25.88 -18.53 26.47
C THR A 979 24.41 -18.89 26.39
N HIS A 980 24.09 -20.00 25.69
CA HIS A 980 22.72 -20.51 25.60
C HIS A 980 22.06 -20.75 26.99
N LYS A 981 22.84 -20.98 28.06
CA LYS A 981 22.28 -21.16 29.41
C LYS A 981 21.68 -19.87 29.98
N ASP A 982 22.22 -18.71 29.59
CA ASP A 982 21.81 -17.40 30.07
C ASP A 982 20.56 -16.88 29.33
N VAL A 983 20.36 -17.34 28.09
CA VAL A 983 19.28 -16.92 27.19
C VAL A 983 17.89 -17.01 27.84
N LEU A 984 17.61 -18.09 28.59
CA LEU A 984 16.31 -18.25 29.25
C LEU A 984 16.06 -17.15 30.29
N GLU A 985 17.08 -16.81 31.08
CA GLU A 985 17.00 -15.75 32.09
C GLU A 985 16.81 -14.39 31.41
N LEU A 986 17.64 -14.06 30.41
CA LEU A 986 17.59 -12.78 29.72
C LEU A 986 16.29 -12.58 28.93
N LYS A 987 15.72 -13.64 28.35
CA LYS A 987 14.40 -13.58 27.71
C LYS A 987 13.31 -13.23 28.71
N LEU A 988 13.32 -13.85 29.89
CA LEU A 988 12.36 -13.55 30.95
C LEU A 988 12.55 -12.13 31.51
N VAL A 989 13.79 -11.66 31.66
CA VAL A 989 14.08 -10.27 32.03
C VAL A 989 13.53 -9.31 30.96
N GLY A 990 13.84 -9.57 29.69
CA GLY A 990 13.37 -8.75 28.56
C GLY A 990 11.85 -8.69 28.45
N ASP A 991 11.16 -9.82 28.64
CA ASP A 991 9.69 -9.89 28.68
C ASP A 991 9.10 -9.01 29.79
N VAL A 992 9.72 -9.00 30.98
CA VAL A 992 9.26 -8.15 32.10
C VAL A 992 9.50 -6.68 31.81
N LEU A 993 10.70 -6.32 31.33
CA LEU A 993 11.06 -4.95 31.01
C LEU A 993 10.26 -4.38 29.82
N SER A 994 9.88 -5.23 28.84
CA SER A 994 9.00 -4.79 27.75
C SER A 994 7.62 -4.41 28.25
N SER A 995 7.04 -5.20 29.16
CA SER A 995 5.74 -4.85 29.73
C SER A 995 5.77 -3.57 30.56
N ILE A 996 6.91 -3.22 31.18
CA ILE A 996 7.12 -1.91 31.82
C ILE A 996 7.16 -0.79 30.77
N THR A 997 7.83 -1.02 29.64
CA THR A 997 7.96 -0.04 28.56
C THR A 997 6.63 0.19 27.83
N GLU A 998 5.77 -0.84 27.73
CA GLU A 998 4.41 -0.73 27.18
C GLU A 998 3.44 0.02 28.11
N ALA A 999 3.64 -0.07 29.43
CA ALA A 999 2.82 0.62 30.42
C ALA A 999 3.15 2.12 30.52
N ASP A 1000 4.27 2.56 29.94
CA ASP A 1000 4.73 3.94 29.94
C ASP A 1000 4.07 4.75 28.82
N GLN A 1001 3.23 5.71 29.20
CA GLN A 1001 2.54 6.60 28.25
C GLN A 1001 3.42 7.79 27.80
N GLU A 1002 4.48 8.12 28.55
CA GLU A 1002 5.31 9.31 28.30
C GLU A 1002 6.60 9.00 27.51
N GLY A 1003 6.94 7.71 27.36
CA GLY A 1003 8.08 7.23 26.56
C GLY A 1003 9.45 7.37 27.26
N ASP A 1004 9.46 7.60 28.56
CA ASP A 1004 10.67 7.74 29.38
C ASP A 1004 11.54 6.47 29.42
N TYR A 1005 10.94 5.29 29.46
CA TYR A 1005 11.71 4.03 29.48
C TYR A 1005 12.32 3.71 28.12
N GLN A 1006 11.69 4.12 27.00
CA GLN A 1006 12.32 4.03 25.68
C GLN A 1006 13.56 4.93 25.61
N ARG A 1007 13.48 6.17 26.14
CA ARG A 1007 14.63 7.07 26.26
C ARG A 1007 15.74 6.49 27.15
N LYS A 1008 15.39 5.86 28.28
CA LYS A 1008 16.37 5.18 29.14
C LYS A 1008 17.09 4.07 28.39
N ILE A 1009 16.38 3.27 27.59
CA ILE A 1009 17.01 2.27 26.72
C ILE A 1009 17.99 2.93 25.75
N LEU A 1010 17.59 4.04 25.11
CA LEU A 1010 18.47 4.78 24.20
C LEU A 1010 19.73 5.32 24.92
N MET A 1011 19.59 5.88 26.13
CA MET A 1011 20.71 6.35 26.95
C MET A 1011 21.67 5.20 27.30
N ILE A 1012 21.12 4.06 27.74
CA ILE A 1012 21.88 2.85 28.04
C ILE A 1012 22.70 2.44 26.81
N ILE A 1013 22.06 2.29 25.64
CA ILE A 1013 22.73 1.90 24.40
C ILE A 1013 23.85 2.88 24.01
N ASN A 1014 23.60 4.19 24.11
CA ASN A 1014 24.57 5.23 23.76
C ASN A 1014 25.76 5.30 24.73
N GLU A 1015 25.58 4.96 26.01
CA GLU A 1015 26.68 4.91 26.99
C GLU A 1015 27.64 3.72 26.76
N PHE A 1016 27.17 2.63 26.15
CA PHE A 1016 27.96 1.42 25.89
C PHE A 1016 28.90 1.51 24.67
N ASP A 1017 28.93 2.63 23.96
CA ASP A 1017 29.74 2.82 22.73
C ASP A 1017 31.26 2.96 23.01
N SER A 1018 31.72 2.71 24.25
CA SER A 1018 33.12 2.84 24.65
C SER A 1018 33.67 1.60 25.40
N ASN A 1019 34.18 0.64 24.61
CA ASN A 1019 35.16 -0.40 25.00
C ASN A 1019 34.74 -1.52 25.98
N ALA A 1020 33.48 -1.64 26.41
CA ALA A 1020 33.00 -2.78 27.19
C ALA A 1020 31.58 -3.20 26.76
N ASN A 1021 31.48 -3.99 25.68
CA ASN A 1021 30.19 -4.49 25.19
C ASN A 1021 29.66 -5.57 26.13
N ASN A 1022 28.78 -5.19 27.06
CA ASN A 1022 28.07 -6.17 27.88
C ASN A 1022 27.00 -6.88 27.00
N GLU A 1023 27.37 -8.03 26.43
CA GLU A 1023 26.51 -8.85 25.56
C GLU A 1023 25.15 -9.17 26.21
N TYR A 1024 25.10 -9.31 27.53
CA TYR A 1024 23.88 -9.62 28.28
C TYR A 1024 22.85 -8.48 28.20
N ILE A 1025 23.28 -7.22 28.38
CA ILE A 1025 22.41 -6.05 28.29
C ILE A 1025 21.88 -5.88 26.87
N ILE A 1026 22.76 -6.00 25.87
CA ILE A 1026 22.38 -5.87 24.46
C ILE A 1026 21.32 -6.93 24.11
N TYR A 1027 21.53 -8.18 24.52
CA TYR A 1027 20.54 -9.24 24.31
C TYR A 1027 19.19 -8.91 24.95
N THR A 1028 19.19 -8.41 26.19
CA THR A 1028 17.95 -8.00 26.88
C THR A 1028 17.24 -6.87 26.14
N VAL A 1029 17.97 -5.86 25.66
CA VAL A 1029 17.42 -4.76 24.85
C VAL A 1029 16.78 -5.28 23.56
N VAL A 1030 17.43 -6.23 22.87
CA VAL A 1030 16.89 -6.85 21.66
C VAL A 1030 15.57 -7.58 21.96
N VAL A 1031 15.48 -8.30 23.08
CA VAL A 1031 14.24 -8.96 23.50
C VAL A 1031 13.13 -7.93 23.78
N ILE A 1032 13.45 -6.83 24.46
CA ILE A 1032 12.48 -5.75 24.72
C ILE A 1032 11.92 -5.22 23.41
N MET A 1033 12.79 -4.90 22.45
CA MET A 1033 12.38 -4.39 21.14
C MET A 1033 11.56 -5.41 20.35
N LYS A 1034 11.90 -6.70 20.42
CA LYS A 1034 11.09 -7.75 19.79
C LYS A 1034 9.65 -7.77 20.28
N GLN A 1035 9.44 -7.62 21.59
CA GLN A 1035 8.10 -7.60 22.16
C GLN A 1035 7.35 -6.31 21.77
N LEU A 1036 7.99 -5.15 21.87
CA LEU A 1036 7.38 -3.86 21.51
C LEU A 1036 6.92 -3.84 20.05
N VAL A 1037 7.78 -4.25 19.14
CA VAL A 1037 7.50 -4.29 17.71
C VAL A 1037 6.44 -5.37 17.37
N GLY A 1038 6.39 -6.45 18.16
CA GLY A 1038 5.47 -7.56 17.98
C GLY A 1038 4.06 -7.33 18.51
N LYS A 1039 3.91 -6.65 19.66
CA LYS A 1039 2.67 -6.60 20.46
C LYS A 1039 2.16 -5.20 20.77
N SER A 1040 3.02 -4.19 20.85
CA SER A 1040 2.62 -2.85 21.29
C SER A 1040 1.65 -2.20 20.31
N THR A 1041 0.63 -1.53 20.82
CA THR A 1041 -0.30 -0.69 20.05
C THR A 1041 0.26 0.70 19.75
N GLY A 1042 1.27 1.17 20.50
CA GLY A 1042 1.89 2.49 20.39
C GLY A 1042 3.09 2.56 19.43
N ASP A 1043 3.50 3.79 19.11
CA ASP A 1043 4.70 4.07 18.31
C ASP A 1043 5.98 3.74 19.09
N PHE A 1044 7.03 3.31 18.39
CA PHE A 1044 8.35 3.00 18.96
C PHE A 1044 9.45 3.79 18.25
N GLU A 1045 10.53 4.08 18.98
CA GLU A 1045 11.66 4.84 18.45
C GLU A 1045 12.54 3.99 17.49
N VAL A 1046 12.46 4.29 16.19
CA VAL A 1046 13.18 3.56 15.12
C VAL A 1046 14.70 3.62 15.29
N GLN A 1047 15.23 4.68 15.92
CA GLN A 1047 16.66 4.85 16.19
C GLN A 1047 17.23 3.70 17.05
N ILE A 1048 16.44 3.12 17.95
CA ILE A 1048 16.88 1.98 18.77
C ILE A 1048 17.20 0.77 17.87
N ILE A 1049 16.43 0.57 16.79
CA ILE A 1049 16.66 -0.52 15.83
C ILE A 1049 17.93 -0.26 15.02
N GLU A 1050 18.15 0.97 14.55
CA GLU A 1050 19.40 1.34 13.86
C GLU A 1050 20.63 1.02 14.72
N LEU A 1051 20.58 1.37 16.02
CA LEU A 1051 21.65 1.06 16.96
C LEU A 1051 21.80 -0.44 17.19
N ILE A 1052 20.69 -1.19 17.30
CA ILE A 1052 20.73 -2.65 17.44
C ILE A 1052 21.43 -3.32 16.26
N MET A 1053 21.27 -2.79 15.04
CA MET A 1053 21.93 -3.34 13.84
C MET A 1053 23.46 -3.29 13.93
N SER A 1054 24.03 -2.29 14.62
CA SER A 1054 25.49 -2.19 14.82
C SER A 1054 26.06 -3.40 15.59
N TYR A 1055 25.26 -4.02 16.46
CA TYR A 1055 25.66 -5.16 17.29
C TYR A 1055 25.70 -6.50 16.55
N LEU A 1056 25.23 -6.58 15.29
CA LEU A 1056 25.43 -7.77 14.47
C LEU A 1056 26.92 -8.10 14.24
N THR A 1057 27.82 -7.14 14.44
CA THR A 1057 29.27 -7.37 14.35
C THR A 1057 29.84 -8.27 15.45
N ILE A 1058 29.12 -8.42 16.58
CA ILE A 1058 29.55 -9.26 17.71
C ILE A 1058 29.47 -10.74 17.31
N PRO A 1059 30.53 -11.55 17.49
CA PRO A 1059 30.56 -12.96 17.07
C PRO A 1059 29.87 -13.89 18.09
N ASP A 1060 28.62 -13.59 18.44
CA ASP A 1060 27.76 -14.44 19.28
C ASP A 1060 26.51 -14.91 18.51
N LEU A 1061 26.27 -16.22 18.52
CA LEU A 1061 25.19 -16.83 17.74
C LEU A 1061 23.80 -16.48 18.29
N GLU A 1062 23.63 -16.46 19.61
CA GLU A 1062 22.35 -16.19 20.24
C GLU A 1062 21.91 -14.75 19.99
N LEU A 1063 22.84 -13.81 20.11
CA LEU A 1063 22.60 -12.39 19.86
C LEU A 1063 22.23 -12.13 18.41
N LYS A 1064 22.98 -12.70 17.45
CA LYS A 1064 22.65 -12.58 16.01
C LYS A 1064 21.25 -13.11 15.70
N LEU A 1065 20.91 -14.30 16.21
CA LEU A 1065 19.58 -14.88 16.06
C LEU A 1065 18.48 -13.97 16.62
N ALA A 1066 18.70 -13.41 17.81
CA ALA A 1066 17.75 -12.52 18.45
C ALA A 1066 17.52 -11.24 17.62
N ILE A 1067 18.59 -10.61 17.12
CA ILE A 1067 18.50 -9.38 16.31
C ILE A 1067 17.72 -9.62 15.02
N ILE A 1068 18.09 -10.65 14.24
CA ILE A 1068 17.44 -10.94 12.96
C ILE A 1068 15.97 -11.34 13.17
N SER A 1069 15.68 -12.14 14.21
CA SER A 1069 14.31 -12.52 14.56
C SER A 1069 13.45 -11.32 14.97
N THR A 1070 14.06 -10.32 15.62
CA THR A 1070 13.40 -9.06 16.01
C THR A 1070 13.00 -8.25 14.78
N LEU A 1071 13.93 -8.10 13.82
CA LEU A 1071 13.64 -7.46 12.53
C LEU A 1071 12.53 -8.18 11.78
N LEU A 1072 12.59 -9.51 11.69
CA LEU A 1072 11.58 -10.31 11.00
C LEU A 1072 10.19 -10.05 11.58
N THR A 1073 10.09 -10.02 12.91
CA THR A 1073 8.83 -9.70 13.63
C THR A 1073 8.34 -8.29 13.25
N GLY A 1074 9.25 -7.31 13.14
CA GLY A 1074 8.90 -5.93 12.78
C GLY A 1074 8.49 -5.72 11.34
N ILE A 1075 9.11 -6.44 10.42
CA ILE A 1075 8.76 -6.38 9.01
C ILE A 1075 7.34 -6.92 8.78
N TYR A 1076 6.93 -7.99 9.49
CA TYR A 1076 5.57 -8.52 9.38
C TYR A 1076 4.51 -7.66 10.06
N ASN A 1077 4.79 -7.11 11.24
CA ASN A 1077 3.77 -6.44 12.05
C ASN A 1077 3.75 -4.91 11.86
N ARG A 1078 4.87 -4.29 11.49
CA ARG A 1078 5.10 -2.83 11.49
C ARG A 1078 5.95 -2.34 10.30
N SER A 1079 5.72 -2.89 9.10
CA SER A 1079 6.55 -2.65 7.89
C SER A 1079 6.88 -1.18 7.59
N LEU A 1080 5.90 -0.28 7.69
CA LEU A 1080 6.05 1.15 7.36
C LEU A 1080 7.12 1.86 8.22
N ALA A 1081 7.32 1.43 9.47
CA ALA A 1081 8.30 2.04 10.37
C ALA A 1081 9.75 1.78 9.90
N PHE A 1082 9.98 0.70 9.14
CA PHE A 1082 11.31 0.30 8.68
C PHE A 1082 11.68 0.90 7.31
N ALA A 1083 10.76 1.57 6.62
CA ALA A 1083 10.93 2.00 5.23
C ALA A 1083 12.22 2.80 4.99
N GLY A 1084 12.56 3.74 5.88
CA GLY A 1084 13.72 4.61 5.75
C GLY A 1084 15.07 3.95 6.06
N ILE A 1085 15.08 2.78 6.71
CA ILE A 1085 16.30 2.11 7.22
C ILE A 1085 16.65 0.82 6.49
N LEU A 1086 15.77 0.32 5.61
CA LEU A 1086 15.94 -0.97 4.93
C LEU A 1086 17.21 -1.00 4.05
N ASP A 1087 17.33 -0.07 3.10
CA ASP A 1087 18.46 -0.02 2.17
C ASP A 1087 19.75 0.54 2.78
N SER A 1088 19.61 1.49 3.70
CA SER A 1088 20.73 2.22 4.29
C SER A 1088 21.44 1.44 5.40
N VAL A 1089 20.69 0.71 6.24
CA VAL A 1089 21.23 0.06 7.45
C VAL A 1089 20.98 -1.45 7.45
N VAL A 1090 19.73 -1.88 7.22
CA VAL A 1090 19.34 -3.28 7.47
C VAL A 1090 19.95 -4.23 6.45
N LEU A 1091 19.71 -4.02 5.16
CA LEU A 1091 20.18 -4.91 4.10
C LEU A 1091 21.71 -5.04 4.06
N PRO A 1092 22.51 -3.94 4.14
CA PRO A 1092 23.96 -4.05 4.21
C PRO A 1092 24.46 -4.92 5.37
N ALA A 1093 23.88 -4.77 6.57
CA ALA A 1093 24.27 -5.55 7.73
C ALA A 1093 23.89 -7.04 7.58
N ILE A 1094 22.72 -7.33 7.01
CA ILE A 1094 22.25 -8.70 6.78
C ILE A 1094 23.06 -9.41 5.69
N TYR A 1095 23.51 -8.70 4.65
CA TYR A 1095 24.33 -9.29 3.60
C TYR A 1095 25.62 -9.91 4.14
N GLU A 1096 26.23 -9.33 5.17
CA GLU A 1096 27.43 -9.87 5.83
C GLU A 1096 27.18 -11.19 6.58
N GLU A 1097 25.92 -11.45 6.97
CA GLU A 1097 25.52 -12.67 7.67
C GLU A 1097 25.09 -13.81 6.74
N LEU A 1098 25.02 -13.62 5.42
CA LEU A 1098 24.56 -14.65 4.48
C LEU A 1098 25.59 -15.79 4.23
N THR A 1099 26.85 -15.59 4.57
CA THR A 1099 27.92 -16.58 4.31
C THR A 1099 28.29 -17.42 5.54
N ALA A 1100 28.68 -18.67 5.32
CA ALA A 1100 29.12 -19.57 6.38
C ALA A 1100 30.47 -19.11 6.99
N LYS A 1101 30.45 -18.56 8.20
CA LYS A 1101 31.65 -18.05 8.88
C LYS A 1101 32.45 -19.18 9.53
N ALA A 1102 33.78 -19.15 9.40
CA ALA A 1102 34.66 -20.19 9.90
C ALA A 1102 34.66 -20.30 11.44
N GLU A 1103 34.38 -19.21 12.14
CA GLU A 1103 34.31 -19.12 13.59
C GLU A 1103 33.18 -19.97 14.21
N PHE A 1104 32.13 -20.27 13.45
CA PHE A 1104 30.99 -21.09 13.89
C PHE A 1104 31.05 -22.55 13.40
N LYS A 1105 32.16 -22.97 12.79
CA LYS A 1105 32.34 -24.35 12.29
C LYS A 1105 33.10 -25.21 13.29
N LYS A 1106 32.44 -26.23 13.81
CA LYS A 1106 33.02 -27.18 14.76
C LYS A 1106 33.35 -28.50 14.09
N THR A 1107 34.62 -28.92 14.13
CA THR A 1107 35.04 -30.21 13.57
C THR A 1107 35.06 -31.29 14.64
N ILE A 1108 34.16 -32.26 14.54
CA ILE A 1108 34.05 -33.41 15.43
C ILE A 1108 34.81 -34.60 14.81
N PRO A 1109 35.89 -35.10 15.43
CA PRO A 1109 36.61 -36.27 14.95
C PRO A 1109 35.83 -37.56 15.24
N MET A 1110 35.56 -38.35 14.21
CA MET A 1110 34.93 -39.68 14.27
C MET A 1110 35.93 -40.73 13.75
N GLY A 1111 36.96 -41.05 14.55
CA GLY A 1111 38.03 -41.96 14.14
C GLY A 1111 38.81 -41.41 12.92
N PRO A 1112 38.89 -42.12 11.77
CA PRO A 1112 39.54 -41.61 10.57
C PRO A 1112 38.73 -40.54 9.81
N TYR A 1113 37.46 -40.29 10.20
CA TYR A 1113 36.58 -39.31 9.57
C TYR A 1113 36.49 -38.03 10.40
N LYS A 1114 36.28 -36.88 9.74
CA LYS A 1114 35.99 -35.59 10.38
C LYS A 1114 34.60 -35.14 9.94
N TYR A 1115 33.73 -34.85 10.91
CA TYR A 1115 32.40 -34.29 10.67
C TYR A 1115 32.43 -32.81 11.05
N VAL A 1116 32.09 -31.91 10.12
CA VAL A 1116 32.04 -30.47 10.39
C VAL A 1116 30.60 -30.09 10.64
N VAL A 1117 30.31 -29.54 11.81
CA VAL A 1117 29.02 -28.98 12.19
C VAL A 1117 29.08 -27.47 11.99
N ASP A 1118 28.14 -26.92 11.24
CA ASP A 1118 27.95 -25.47 11.10
C ASP A 1118 26.91 -25.00 12.12
N GLU A 1119 27.38 -24.45 13.25
CA GLU A 1119 26.49 -23.93 14.31
C GLU A 1119 25.84 -22.59 13.89
N GLY A 1120 26.36 -21.93 12.85
CA GLY A 1120 25.81 -20.68 12.31
C GLY A 1120 24.71 -20.84 11.26
N LEU A 1121 24.30 -22.07 10.94
CA LEU A 1121 23.33 -22.35 9.88
C LEU A 1121 21.97 -21.65 10.11
N GLU A 1122 21.46 -21.65 11.34
CA GLU A 1122 20.15 -21.05 11.68
C GLU A 1122 20.14 -19.52 11.51
N VAL A 1123 21.25 -18.84 11.83
CA VAL A 1123 21.41 -17.39 11.58
C VAL A 1123 21.26 -17.08 10.10
N ARG A 1124 21.85 -17.94 9.25
CA ARG A 1124 21.79 -17.77 7.79
C ARG A 1124 20.39 -17.99 7.27
N LYS A 1125 19.70 -19.07 7.70
CA LYS A 1125 18.30 -19.33 7.32
C LYS A 1125 17.39 -18.15 7.63
N LEU A 1126 17.44 -17.65 8.88
CA LEU A 1126 16.66 -16.49 9.30
C LEU A 1126 16.99 -15.22 8.49
N SER A 1127 18.24 -15.04 8.09
CA SER A 1127 18.65 -13.92 7.21
C SER A 1127 18.02 -14.02 5.82
N TYR A 1128 17.95 -15.23 5.23
CA TYR A 1128 17.28 -15.45 3.95
C TYR A 1128 15.75 -15.32 4.05
N GLU A 1129 15.15 -15.76 5.17
CA GLU A 1129 13.73 -15.54 5.46
C GLU A 1129 13.40 -14.05 5.61
N LEU A 1130 14.27 -13.29 6.28
CA LEU A 1130 14.13 -11.83 6.40
C LEU A 1130 14.14 -11.14 5.03
N ILE A 1131 15.09 -11.52 4.15
CA ILE A 1131 15.12 -11.02 2.77
C ILE A 1131 13.82 -11.39 2.04
N SER A 1132 13.29 -12.59 2.24
CA SER A 1132 12.01 -13.03 1.67
C SER A 1132 10.85 -12.15 2.13
N ALA A 1133 10.79 -11.85 3.44
CA ALA A 1133 9.78 -10.97 4.00
C ALA A 1133 9.86 -9.55 3.42
N ILE A 1134 11.07 -8.99 3.30
CA ILE A 1134 11.32 -7.67 2.66
C ILE A 1134 10.82 -7.66 1.22
N ILE A 1135 11.22 -8.66 0.41
CA ILE A 1135 10.80 -8.77 -0.98
C ILE A 1135 9.27 -8.79 -1.04
N SER A 1136 8.60 -9.60 -0.21
CA SER A 1136 7.13 -9.72 -0.18
C SER A 1136 6.39 -8.40 0.09
N LEU A 1137 6.91 -7.50 0.92
CA LEU A 1137 6.28 -6.21 1.24
C LEU A 1137 6.19 -5.27 0.03
N ASN A 1138 7.22 -5.22 -0.81
CA ASN A 1138 7.24 -4.39 -2.02
C ASN A 1138 6.10 -4.71 -3.01
N SER A 1139 5.43 -5.85 -2.88
CA SER A 1139 4.37 -6.28 -3.81
C SER A 1139 2.93 -5.90 -3.42
N SER A 1140 2.67 -5.38 -2.22
CA SER A 1140 1.31 -5.01 -1.83
C SER A 1140 0.90 -3.68 -2.47
N LYS A 1141 0.06 -3.73 -3.53
CA LYS A 1141 -0.53 -2.56 -4.23
C LYS A 1141 -1.43 -1.66 -3.35
N THR A 1142 -1.52 -1.93 -2.05
CA THR A 1142 -2.47 -1.33 -1.09
C THR A 1142 -1.86 -0.25 -0.19
N GLN A 1143 -0.59 0.13 -0.34
CA GLN A 1143 0.09 1.07 0.57
C GLN A 1143 0.47 2.39 -0.11
N ALA A 1144 0.30 3.49 0.64
CA ALA A 1144 0.43 4.86 0.15
C ALA A 1144 1.88 5.36 -0.02
N VAL A 1145 2.88 4.58 0.40
CA VAL A 1145 4.32 4.93 0.30
C VAL A 1145 5.07 3.75 -0.32
N PRO A 1146 5.74 3.92 -1.47
CA PRO A 1146 6.58 2.87 -2.04
C PRO A 1146 7.84 2.69 -1.20
N PHE A 1147 8.15 1.44 -0.83
CA PHE A 1147 9.45 1.07 -0.27
C PHE A 1147 10.47 1.07 -1.41
N ALA A 1148 11.50 1.91 -1.34
CA ALA A 1148 12.63 1.84 -2.26
C ALA A 1148 13.59 0.77 -1.73
N VAL A 1149 13.62 -0.40 -2.36
CA VAL A 1149 14.63 -1.44 -2.13
C VAL A 1149 15.37 -1.69 -3.43
N ASP A 1150 16.71 -1.70 -3.39
CA ASP A 1150 17.54 -2.04 -4.54
C ASP A 1150 17.49 -3.56 -4.84
N GLU A 1151 16.48 -3.97 -5.62
CA GLU A 1151 16.22 -5.38 -5.97
C GLU A 1151 17.36 -6.00 -6.79
N VAL A 1152 18.08 -5.19 -7.58
CA VAL A 1152 19.24 -5.66 -8.38
C VAL A 1152 20.38 -6.06 -7.45
N LYS A 1153 20.72 -5.21 -6.49
CA LYS A 1153 21.75 -5.51 -5.51
C LYS A 1153 21.39 -6.72 -4.64
N VAL A 1154 20.14 -6.83 -4.20
CA VAL A 1154 19.65 -8.04 -3.48
C VAL A 1154 19.85 -9.28 -4.35
N PHE A 1155 19.46 -9.23 -5.63
CA PHE A 1155 19.59 -10.35 -6.55
C PHE A 1155 21.05 -10.79 -6.75
N GLU A 1156 21.97 -9.85 -6.96
CA GLU A 1156 23.41 -10.13 -7.10
C GLU A 1156 24.01 -10.77 -5.84
N VAL A 1157 23.67 -10.24 -4.67
CA VAL A 1157 24.14 -10.78 -3.39
C VAL A 1157 23.64 -12.21 -3.17
N LEU A 1158 22.38 -12.50 -3.51
CA LEU A 1158 21.80 -13.84 -3.43
C LEU A 1158 22.50 -14.83 -4.38
N LEU A 1159 22.83 -14.41 -5.60
CA LEU A 1159 23.63 -15.21 -6.54
C LEU A 1159 25.03 -15.51 -6.00
N GLU A 1160 25.69 -14.50 -5.45
CA GLU A 1160 27.07 -14.63 -4.98
C GLU A 1160 27.16 -15.48 -3.71
N LYS A 1161 26.31 -15.21 -2.72
CA LYS A 1161 26.40 -15.80 -1.37
C LYS A 1161 25.54 -17.07 -1.23
N GLY A 1162 24.31 -17.08 -1.76
CA GLY A 1162 23.33 -18.15 -1.51
C GLY A 1162 23.45 -19.38 -2.40
N LEU A 1163 23.58 -19.21 -3.71
CA LEU A 1163 23.70 -20.35 -4.64
C LEU A 1163 25.03 -21.11 -4.50
N LYS A 1164 26.06 -20.49 -3.91
CA LYS A 1164 27.37 -21.11 -3.69
C LYS A 1164 27.45 -21.88 -2.36
N ASP A 1165 26.35 -21.96 -1.61
CA ASP A 1165 26.33 -22.61 -0.31
C ASP A 1165 26.46 -24.13 -0.37
N GLN A 1166 26.81 -24.75 0.77
CA GLN A 1166 26.94 -26.20 0.88
C GLN A 1166 25.62 -26.86 1.29
N GLU A 1167 24.77 -26.13 2.01
CA GLU A 1167 23.51 -26.59 2.58
C GLU A 1167 22.33 -26.43 1.60
N SER A 1168 21.61 -27.52 1.35
CA SER A 1168 20.49 -27.57 0.40
C SER A 1168 19.35 -26.62 0.77
N GLU A 1169 19.08 -26.43 2.06
CA GLU A 1169 18.00 -25.56 2.56
C GLU A 1169 18.25 -24.08 2.22
N ILE A 1170 19.49 -23.60 2.36
CA ILE A 1170 19.88 -22.23 1.99
C ILE A 1170 19.75 -22.03 0.48
N ILE A 1171 20.18 -23.01 -0.31
CA ILE A 1171 20.05 -22.95 -1.77
C ILE A 1171 18.57 -22.86 -2.17
N ASN A 1172 17.69 -23.65 -1.54
CA ASN A 1172 16.26 -23.63 -1.83
C ASN A 1172 15.59 -22.30 -1.45
N LEU A 1173 15.93 -21.71 -0.29
CA LEU A 1173 15.47 -20.38 0.10
C LEU A 1173 15.98 -19.28 -0.85
N THR A 1174 17.25 -19.37 -1.25
CA THR A 1174 17.85 -18.46 -2.24
C THR A 1174 17.10 -18.54 -3.56
N VAL A 1175 16.85 -19.75 -4.05
CA VAL A 1175 16.08 -19.99 -5.28
C VAL A 1175 14.66 -19.41 -5.17
N TYR A 1176 13.98 -19.61 -4.05
CA TYR A 1176 12.66 -19.06 -3.81
C TYR A 1176 12.65 -17.53 -3.88
N ASN A 1177 13.60 -16.87 -3.20
CA ASN A 1177 13.74 -15.41 -3.22
C ASN A 1177 14.07 -14.88 -4.61
N LEU A 1178 14.97 -15.55 -5.36
CA LEU A 1178 15.29 -15.17 -6.75
C LEU A 1178 14.07 -15.28 -7.66
N ILE A 1179 13.26 -16.35 -7.53
CA ILE A 1179 12.00 -16.49 -8.28
C ILE A 1179 11.04 -15.35 -7.95
N GLN A 1180 10.89 -15.02 -6.67
CA GLN A 1180 10.00 -13.92 -6.25
C GLN A 1180 10.43 -12.56 -6.82
N ILE A 1181 11.73 -12.26 -6.85
CA ILE A 1181 12.23 -11.01 -7.45
C ILE A 1181 11.92 -10.97 -8.95
N ILE A 1182 12.24 -12.05 -9.68
CA ILE A 1182 11.99 -12.11 -11.13
C ILE A 1182 10.50 -11.94 -11.43
N GLN A 1183 9.62 -12.66 -10.72
CA GLN A 1183 8.18 -12.55 -10.92
C GLN A 1183 7.60 -11.14 -10.64
N LYS A 1184 8.33 -10.28 -9.93
CA LYS A 1184 7.93 -8.90 -9.63
C LYS A 1184 8.49 -7.91 -10.65
N ASP A 1185 9.78 -7.99 -10.90
CA ASP A 1185 10.49 -7.18 -11.88
C ASP A 1185 11.39 -8.08 -12.74
N ASP A 1186 10.85 -8.51 -13.88
CA ASP A 1186 11.59 -9.32 -14.85
C ASP A 1186 12.84 -8.55 -15.38
N THR A 1187 12.86 -7.21 -15.30
CA THR A 1187 13.98 -6.37 -15.79
C THR A 1187 15.22 -6.43 -14.90
N VAL A 1188 15.11 -6.95 -13.67
CA VAL A 1188 16.26 -7.13 -12.76
C VAL A 1188 17.35 -7.95 -13.43
N LEU A 1189 16.96 -8.99 -14.19
CA LEU A 1189 17.88 -9.87 -14.90
C LEU A 1189 18.70 -9.16 -16.01
N CYS A 1190 18.24 -8.01 -16.50
CA CYS A 1190 18.95 -7.21 -17.51
C CYS A 1190 19.94 -6.22 -16.86
N LYS A 1191 19.74 -5.92 -15.57
CA LYS A 1191 20.54 -4.96 -14.78
C LYS A 1191 21.68 -5.62 -13.99
N ILE A 1192 21.70 -6.96 -13.87
CA ILE A 1192 22.77 -7.69 -13.17
C ILE A 1192 24.13 -7.52 -13.85
N ARG A 1193 25.18 -7.42 -13.05
CA ARG A 1193 26.57 -7.18 -13.48
C ARG A 1193 27.16 -8.28 -14.35
N SER A 1194 26.78 -9.56 -14.16
CA SER A 1194 27.34 -10.68 -14.91
C SER A 1194 26.42 -11.91 -14.97
N GLN A 1195 25.81 -12.17 -16.12
CA GLN A 1195 25.01 -13.38 -16.38
C GLN A 1195 25.87 -14.66 -16.37
N LEU A 1196 27.16 -14.55 -16.75
CA LEU A 1196 28.12 -15.65 -16.75
C LEU A 1196 28.33 -16.24 -15.35
N GLU A 1197 28.36 -15.40 -14.31
CA GLU A 1197 28.51 -15.86 -12.92
C GLU A 1197 27.27 -16.62 -12.43
N MET A 1198 26.08 -16.19 -12.85
CA MET A 1198 24.82 -16.90 -12.58
C MET A 1198 24.82 -18.28 -13.25
N ILE A 1199 25.14 -18.35 -14.55
CA ILE A 1199 25.23 -19.62 -15.30
C ILE A 1199 26.25 -20.56 -14.63
N THR A 1200 27.42 -20.04 -14.25
CA THR A 1200 28.47 -20.83 -13.59
C THR A 1200 28.00 -21.39 -12.26
N SER A 1201 27.27 -20.60 -11.47
CA SER A 1201 26.74 -21.01 -10.16
C SER A 1201 25.66 -22.09 -10.31
N LEU A 1202 24.73 -21.94 -11.26
CA LEU A 1202 23.70 -22.93 -11.57
C LEU A 1202 24.31 -24.25 -12.11
N LEU A 1203 25.28 -24.16 -13.03
CA LEU A 1203 26.01 -25.33 -13.55
C LEU A 1203 26.72 -26.11 -12.45
N LYS A 1204 27.33 -25.42 -11.49
CA LYS A 1204 28.03 -26.07 -10.38
C LYS A 1204 27.07 -26.87 -9.50
N LEU A 1205 25.87 -26.35 -9.26
CA LEU A 1205 24.82 -27.04 -8.49
C LEU A 1205 24.28 -28.26 -9.22
N LEU A 1206 23.97 -28.13 -10.51
CA LEU A 1206 23.45 -29.22 -11.34
C LEU A 1206 24.45 -30.37 -11.51
N ASN A 1207 25.75 -30.07 -11.55
CA ASN A 1207 26.83 -31.06 -11.70
C ASN A 1207 27.37 -31.60 -10.37
N ARG A 1208 26.79 -31.24 -9.22
CA ARG A 1208 27.23 -31.72 -7.90
C ARG A 1208 27.05 -33.24 -7.83
N LYS A 1209 28.10 -33.97 -7.44
CA LYS A 1209 28.03 -35.43 -7.25
C LYS A 1209 27.86 -35.77 -5.78
N LEU A 1210 26.83 -36.55 -5.45
CA LEU A 1210 26.65 -37.12 -4.12
C LEU A 1210 27.72 -38.17 -3.81
N ARG A 1211 28.02 -38.34 -2.52
CA ARG A 1211 28.94 -39.37 -2.03
C ARG A 1211 28.35 -40.78 -2.21
N SER A 1212 29.20 -41.78 -2.40
CA SER A 1212 28.78 -43.18 -2.67
C SER A 1212 28.06 -43.89 -1.51
N LYS A 1213 27.95 -43.25 -0.34
CA LYS A 1213 27.20 -43.70 0.85
C LYS A 1213 26.26 -42.60 1.37
N ALA A 1214 25.67 -41.80 0.48
CA ALA A 1214 24.69 -40.79 0.87
C ALA A 1214 23.47 -41.46 1.53
N SER A 1215 22.91 -40.83 2.56
CA SER A 1215 21.66 -41.30 3.17
C SER A 1215 20.47 -41.06 2.24
N THR A 1216 19.35 -41.74 2.50
CA THR A 1216 18.09 -41.52 1.76
C THR A 1216 17.62 -40.06 1.87
N GLN A 1217 17.77 -39.47 3.05
CA GLN A 1217 17.43 -38.07 3.31
C GLN A 1217 18.34 -37.09 2.53
N GLU A 1218 19.63 -37.39 2.39
CA GLU A 1218 20.56 -36.59 1.58
C GLU A 1218 20.25 -36.68 0.08
N THR A 1219 19.81 -37.85 -0.40
CA THR A 1219 19.40 -38.02 -1.80
C THR A 1219 18.09 -37.28 -2.10
N GLU A 1220 17.09 -37.35 -1.22
CA GLU A 1220 15.81 -36.64 -1.38
C GLU A 1220 16.01 -35.12 -1.36
N SER A 1221 16.74 -34.60 -0.37
CA SER A 1221 17.05 -33.16 -0.27
C SER A 1221 17.80 -32.65 -1.50
N TYR A 1222 18.74 -33.43 -2.03
CA TYR A 1222 19.46 -33.08 -3.26
C TYR A 1222 18.54 -33.07 -4.49
N GLU A 1223 17.63 -34.03 -4.62
CA GLU A 1223 16.64 -34.05 -5.70
C GLU A 1223 15.71 -32.84 -5.63
N ASP A 1224 15.28 -32.43 -4.43
CA ASP A 1224 14.45 -31.24 -4.25
C ASP A 1224 15.19 -29.96 -4.65
N THR A 1225 16.47 -29.83 -4.29
CA THR A 1225 17.30 -28.71 -4.77
C THR A 1225 17.46 -28.71 -6.29
N LEU A 1226 17.63 -29.88 -6.91
CA LEU A 1226 17.66 -29.97 -8.37
C LEU A 1226 16.34 -29.49 -9.00
N ARG A 1227 15.18 -29.88 -8.42
CA ARG A 1227 13.87 -29.41 -8.89
C ARG A 1227 13.73 -27.90 -8.74
N ALA A 1228 14.15 -27.34 -7.61
CA ALA A 1228 14.12 -25.91 -7.35
C ALA A 1228 14.99 -25.14 -8.36
N VAL A 1229 16.23 -25.57 -8.59
CA VAL A 1229 17.16 -24.96 -9.55
C VAL A 1229 16.63 -25.07 -10.99
N ILE A 1230 16.02 -26.21 -11.36
CA ILE A 1230 15.35 -26.37 -12.66
C ILE A 1230 14.18 -25.39 -12.77
N LYS A 1231 13.36 -25.24 -11.71
CA LYS A 1231 12.25 -24.29 -11.68
C LYS A 1231 12.74 -22.86 -11.87
N LEU A 1232 13.75 -22.43 -11.12
CA LEU A 1232 14.39 -21.13 -11.28
C LEU A 1232 14.91 -20.93 -12.71
N SER A 1233 15.59 -21.93 -13.28
CA SER A 1233 16.10 -21.87 -14.64
C SER A 1233 14.98 -21.72 -15.68
N LYS A 1234 13.82 -22.33 -15.47
CA LYS A 1234 12.63 -22.13 -16.31
C LYS A 1234 12.04 -20.73 -16.16
N VAL A 1235 11.94 -20.21 -14.94
CA VAL A 1235 11.46 -18.85 -14.66
C VAL A 1235 12.39 -17.82 -15.30
N ILE A 1236 13.71 -17.93 -15.07
CA ILE A 1236 14.73 -17.09 -15.70
C ILE A 1236 14.64 -17.18 -17.23
N ASN A 1237 14.47 -18.38 -17.79
CA ASN A 1237 14.33 -18.53 -19.25
C ASN A 1237 13.04 -17.88 -19.77
N GLY A 1238 11.94 -17.94 -19.01
CA GLY A 1238 10.69 -17.24 -19.32
C GLY A 1238 10.89 -15.72 -19.31
N ALA A 1239 11.52 -15.18 -18.28
CA ALA A 1239 11.82 -13.76 -18.14
C ALA A 1239 12.81 -13.27 -19.22
N PHE A 1240 13.90 -13.99 -19.47
CA PHE A 1240 14.80 -13.67 -20.59
C PHE A 1240 14.11 -13.76 -21.96
N ALA A 1241 13.15 -14.67 -22.13
CA ALA A 1241 12.35 -14.74 -23.37
C ALA A 1241 11.34 -13.59 -23.48
N ALA A 1242 10.74 -13.14 -22.37
CA ALA A 1242 9.84 -12.00 -22.32
C ALA A 1242 10.56 -10.67 -22.60
N ASN A 1243 11.79 -10.54 -22.09
CA ASN A 1243 12.64 -9.35 -22.16
C ASN A 1243 13.66 -9.38 -23.31
N ASN A 1244 13.58 -10.35 -24.23
CA ASN A 1244 14.54 -10.52 -25.35
C ASN A 1244 16.04 -10.54 -24.93
N ALA A 1245 16.36 -10.94 -23.70
CA ALA A 1245 17.71 -10.96 -23.12
C ALA A 1245 18.37 -12.36 -23.13
N LEU A 1246 17.93 -13.24 -24.05
CA LEU A 1246 18.48 -14.58 -24.24
C LEU A 1246 19.89 -14.53 -24.87
N THR A 1247 20.93 -14.74 -24.08
CA THR A 1247 22.30 -14.87 -24.59
C THR A 1247 22.57 -16.26 -25.17
N ASN A 1248 23.54 -16.36 -26.08
CA ASN A 1248 23.99 -17.65 -26.63
C ASN A 1248 24.48 -18.61 -25.54
N GLU A 1249 25.14 -18.06 -24.52
CA GLU A 1249 25.65 -18.82 -23.38
C GLU A 1249 24.52 -19.39 -22.53
N TRP A 1250 23.50 -18.59 -22.21
CA TRP A 1250 22.30 -19.05 -21.49
C TRP A 1250 21.52 -20.09 -22.30
N SER A 1251 21.33 -19.86 -23.60
CA SER A 1251 20.61 -20.78 -24.48
C SER A 1251 21.31 -22.14 -24.57
N THR A 1252 22.65 -22.13 -24.64
CA THR A 1252 23.46 -23.36 -24.62
C THR A 1252 23.32 -24.09 -23.28
N PHE A 1253 23.43 -23.37 -22.16
CA PHE A 1253 23.20 -23.90 -20.81
C PHE A 1253 21.80 -24.53 -20.66
N TYR A 1254 20.76 -23.85 -21.11
CA TYR A 1254 19.36 -24.29 -20.97
C TYR A 1254 19.07 -25.53 -21.84
N GLN A 1255 19.64 -25.62 -23.04
CA GLN A 1255 19.57 -26.83 -23.87
C GLN A 1255 20.33 -28.00 -23.22
N GLU A 1256 21.51 -27.77 -22.65
CA GLU A 1256 22.22 -28.79 -21.89
C GLU A 1256 21.43 -29.26 -20.66
N LEU A 1257 20.77 -28.35 -19.94
CA LEU A 1257 19.90 -28.67 -18.81
C LEU A 1257 18.75 -29.60 -19.24
N LYS A 1258 18.05 -29.23 -20.32
CA LYS A 1258 16.92 -29.97 -20.86
C LYS A 1258 17.30 -31.38 -21.32
N THR A 1259 18.51 -31.56 -21.87
CA THR A 1259 19.00 -32.85 -22.34
C THR A 1259 19.52 -33.73 -21.20
N LYS A 1260 20.33 -33.18 -20.27
CA LYS A 1260 20.91 -33.94 -19.15
C LYS A 1260 19.89 -34.33 -18.08
N HIS A 1261 18.90 -33.48 -17.81
CA HIS A 1261 17.90 -33.67 -16.73
C HIS A 1261 16.47 -33.81 -17.25
N HIS A 1262 16.26 -34.42 -18.43
CA HIS A 1262 14.95 -34.47 -19.10
C HIS A 1262 13.79 -34.92 -18.18
N LEU A 1263 13.94 -36.00 -17.41
CA LEU A 1263 12.85 -36.53 -16.57
C LEU A 1263 12.38 -35.53 -15.50
N LEU A 1264 13.32 -34.91 -14.79
CA LEU A 1264 13.03 -33.87 -13.79
C LEU A 1264 12.53 -32.60 -14.44
N PHE A 1265 13.12 -32.21 -15.58
CA PHE A 1265 12.70 -31.05 -16.35
C PHE A 1265 11.25 -31.15 -16.84
N SER A 1266 10.77 -32.34 -17.23
CA SER A 1266 9.37 -32.55 -17.63
C SER A 1266 8.38 -32.63 -16.45
N ALA A 1267 8.86 -32.96 -15.25
CA ALA A 1267 8.01 -33.15 -14.07
C ALA A 1267 7.78 -31.86 -13.25
N VAL A 1268 8.65 -30.85 -13.41
CA VAL A 1268 8.56 -29.57 -12.69
C VAL A 1268 7.73 -28.58 -13.50
N ASP A 1269 6.51 -28.28 -13.08
CA ASP A 1269 5.68 -27.24 -13.68
C ASP A 1269 6.10 -25.83 -13.21
N LEU A 1270 5.84 -24.81 -14.04
CA LEU A 1270 6.13 -23.39 -13.77
C LEU A 1270 5.17 -22.85 -12.69
#